data_AF-A0A349GZ09-F1
#
_entry.id   AF-A0A349GZ09-F1
#
_cell.length_a   1.000
_cell.length_b   1.000
_cell.length_c   1.000
_cell.angle_alpha   90.00
_cell.angle_beta   90.00
_cell.angle_gamma   90.00
#
_symmetry.space_group_name_H-M   'P 1'
#
loop_
_entity.id
_entity.type
_entity.pdbx_description
1 polymer ?
#
loop_
_entity_poly.entity_id
_entity_poly.type
_entity_poly.pdbx_seq_one_letter_code
_entity_poly.pdbx_strand_id
1 'polypeptide(L)'
;MLATVAVVLCGLASGARAGELRLGRYFGDDMVLQRDKANTIRGVSANGATIEVAFAGQRKSTKADDSGVWSVTLDPMAASAKPQGLTVTTGTAKIELQNIVIGDVIFMALQTSIDISLGQTDEGKREAGKLSTNPRFRAISIKTQPAAAPQQDLTAEMTDGWCEVSRESALKMSAAAYYLGRELASEQDLPVGIVDLNLGSAFPISWLSRESLMETDTFYDKNDVSGQLARFDKIMDLKARGEPVTDKDGGVGDPLNFALFPSGGYNAVLHPFRGLALKSMIVQLGNNYPYMLHADARNKGTHLDRDHLNRLYIETYDIRKTGVRMDPVTTPRIPREWRAVFGDAELPMAFILPPGSALDTLARHGREMRELQRLMAEENAGVGLIMPGSENIPMSAQPKDPALLAERCLRWVRGTVYQKAGTAPTGPLFEKLDAHMNKATVHFKAGTAEGLQAAEGALDCFEAKGVDGDYFPVKASIDGDRIQIESDKVNRIVHVRYNWNGMPDQGLVNADGLPAMPFRTEKAVYEWFFRNAENDLPEEYSTPANEWKSGDVTLVNVQLKTFGYDNFTGWLGPIGVRTGPFGPNMGVREVKRGSPSDGRLLVGDVIFSANGKMVGERAWEVMGAAITDSETEALQGKLQLGVRRAGKNINVDIPLTVMGSYSSTAPFDCLKTEKIITDLEAWVVAQGAGAGFLNNDALFLLATGNPALQGYVRRAVYQAMKAIDLEKPIDKFKERWAWHNSADAILFGEYYLATGDRNVLPYLKSVCDRLAATQRPEGGWRHNVPGPENYGIIPNAGLPGMLGMHFAMKAGVDIDKDAYAKGIRFYRDGQADTGHMIYGLGVTREVPVPLSPAAMAAGKLTSWNGGLSAAGILMKLTDNHKAAHLATFISAYAWNNTFEGHGGNFWNNVWTPLGAHAHGQEAFINFWKNHRWYRECNRMFDGGLIQNEACQSGAGTGIALVAPRGRLQIVGAPASPFAADAPAVLKPALDAYGRKDYAACETIVGERLASGTVAKKDRPTVEYLARAARELQQSIEVDLARMKKLAAEGNPDEAKSFLAGLRGIMPDGDARLAAIEQVIASAKQEPKPKDEARKTVDADKNAEWECLITEIVTGRSKQGTGKVEAAQASKWRMKVIESMAQAPDGWVTPTFVDSEWDETNLPISWPLYHTALFRTTFTVKDKDAFDGLRFRAWLYMQQGIEIYINGKLVAKVNNIEEKTGTVEAEFNPFALEQLKNGENTLAITTRQNWRWGMLFMNVYNDGFGFMLDARKTSKNKE
;
A
#
# COMPACT_ATOMS: atom_id res chain seq x y z
N MET A 1 5.66 -28.59 -30.63
CA MET A 1 6.90 -29.05 -31.28
C MET A 1 8.05 -28.72 -30.35
N LEU A 2 8.75 -29.77 -29.89
CA LEU A 2 10.05 -29.84 -29.22
C LEU A 2 10.33 -28.89 -28.03
N ALA A 3 10.14 -29.45 -26.83
CA ALA A 3 10.70 -29.01 -25.58
C ALA A 3 12.23 -29.22 -25.56
N THR A 4 12.99 -28.20 -25.16
CA THR A 4 14.40 -28.33 -24.82
C THR A 4 14.55 -28.10 -23.32
N VAL A 5 14.65 -29.21 -22.59
CA VAL A 5 15.04 -29.27 -21.18
C VAL A 5 16.54 -28.94 -21.11
N ALA A 6 16.89 -27.76 -20.62
CA ALA A 6 18.26 -27.43 -20.26
C ALA A 6 18.54 -27.96 -18.85
N VAL A 7 19.14 -29.17 -18.78
CA VAL A 7 19.77 -29.70 -17.58
C VAL A 7 21.03 -28.88 -17.33
N VAL A 8 20.97 -27.94 -16.39
CA VAL A 8 22.17 -27.27 -15.86
C VAL A 8 22.75 -28.17 -14.77
N LEU A 9 23.78 -28.92 -15.14
CA LEU A 9 24.69 -29.62 -14.23
C LEU A 9 25.48 -28.58 -13.42
N CYS A 10 24.97 -28.17 -12.25
CA CYS A 10 25.77 -27.52 -11.22
C CYS A 10 26.62 -28.56 -10.49
N GLY A 11 27.68 -29.02 -11.16
CA GLY A 11 28.78 -29.75 -10.52
C GLY A 11 29.74 -28.78 -9.83
N LEU A 12 29.40 -28.33 -8.62
CA LEU A 12 30.40 -27.85 -7.65
C LEU A 12 30.46 -28.87 -6.52
N ALA A 13 31.14 -29.97 -6.83
CA ALA A 13 31.66 -30.90 -5.83
C ALA A 13 32.68 -30.15 -4.98
N SER A 14 32.27 -29.69 -3.81
CA SER A 14 33.18 -29.43 -2.71
C SER A 14 33.92 -30.72 -2.40
N GLY A 15 35.22 -30.75 -2.73
CA GLY A 15 36.29 -31.69 -2.33
C GLY A 15 36.00 -32.88 -1.39
N ALA A 16 34.98 -33.68 -1.64
CA ALA A 16 34.86 -35.02 -1.07
C ALA A 16 35.81 -35.92 -1.88
N ARG A 17 36.84 -36.44 -1.23
CA ARG A 17 37.59 -37.59 -1.74
C ARG A 17 36.58 -38.64 -2.22
N ALA A 18 36.65 -39.01 -3.49
CA ALA A 18 35.94 -40.17 -4.00
C ALA A 18 36.34 -41.40 -3.16
N GLY A 19 35.37 -42.01 -2.47
CA GLY A 19 35.45 -43.39 -1.99
C GLY A 19 35.79 -43.68 -0.53
N GLU A 20 35.84 -42.68 0.37
CA GLU A 20 36.05 -42.96 1.81
C GLU A 20 34.75 -43.41 2.49
N LEU A 21 34.78 -44.58 3.16
CA LEU A 21 33.66 -45.05 4.00
C LEU A 21 33.46 -44.04 5.14
N ARG A 22 32.25 -43.48 5.23
CA ARG A 22 31.90 -42.52 6.28
C ARG A 22 30.47 -42.76 6.76
N LEU A 23 30.28 -42.70 8.07
CA LEU A 23 28.97 -42.79 8.69
C LEU A 23 28.36 -41.39 8.85
N GLY A 24 27.03 -41.28 8.87
CA GLY A 24 26.37 -40.00 9.14
C GLY A 24 26.75 -39.47 10.53
N ARG A 25 26.98 -38.15 10.67
CA ARG A 25 27.37 -37.48 11.92
C ARG A 25 26.36 -37.60 13.05
N TYR A 26 25.10 -37.92 12.74
CA TYR A 26 24.13 -38.29 13.76
C TYR A 26 24.59 -39.51 14.58
N PHE A 27 25.29 -40.44 13.96
CA PHE A 27 25.75 -41.64 14.62
C PHE A 27 27.19 -41.44 15.12
N GLY A 28 27.45 -41.82 16.35
CA GLY A 28 28.77 -41.68 16.96
C GLY A 28 28.90 -42.57 18.19
N ASP A 29 30.01 -42.40 18.89
CA ASP A 29 30.19 -42.99 20.22
C ASP A 29 29.11 -42.49 21.18
N ASP A 30 28.86 -43.23 22.25
CA ASP A 30 27.89 -42.90 23.30
C ASP A 30 26.42 -42.79 22.84
N MET A 31 26.08 -43.10 21.59
CA MET A 31 24.68 -42.95 21.13
C MET A 31 23.70 -43.96 21.75
N VAL A 32 22.41 -43.62 21.66
CA VAL A 32 21.30 -44.51 22.00
C VAL A 32 20.57 -44.89 20.70
N LEU A 33 20.42 -46.20 20.45
CA LEU A 33 19.56 -46.72 19.38
C LEU A 33 18.16 -47.03 19.92
N GLN A 34 17.13 -46.75 19.13
CA GLN A 34 15.73 -46.90 19.54
C GLN A 34 15.37 -48.38 19.68
N ARG A 35 14.91 -48.78 20.86
CA ARG A 35 14.38 -50.12 21.12
C ARG A 35 13.07 -50.39 20.39
N ASP A 36 12.77 -51.67 20.20
CA ASP A 36 11.49 -52.20 19.70
C ASP A 36 11.07 -51.66 18.32
N LYS A 37 11.98 -50.99 17.61
CA LYS A 37 11.82 -50.51 16.23
C LYS A 37 13.06 -50.86 15.40
N ALA A 38 12.87 -51.01 14.10
CA ALA A 38 13.97 -51.25 13.18
C ALA A 38 14.84 -49.99 13.09
N ASN A 39 16.17 -50.13 13.18
CA ASN A 39 17.09 -48.99 13.18
C ASN A 39 17.85 -48.92 11.85
N THR A 40 17.65 -47.87 11.08
CA THR A 40 18.39 -47.65 9.83
C THR A 40 19.71 -46.93 10.09
N ILE A 41 20.81 -47.64 9.90
CA ILE A 41 22.18 -47.11 9.93
C ILE A 41 22.55 -46.69 8.51
N ARG A 42 23.13 -45.50 8.35
CA ARG A 42 23.43 -44.94 7.02
C ARG A 42 24.71 -44.14 6.97
N GLY A 43 25.21 -43.95 5.75
CA GLY A 43 26.41 -43.18 5.49
C GLY A 43 26.69 -43.02 4.00
N VAL A 44 27.93 -42.68 3.68
CA VAL A 44 28.45 -42.61 2.31
C VAL A 44 29.66 -43.53 2.14
N SER A 45 29.88 -44.02 0.93
CA SER A 45 31.02 -44.85 0.53
C SER A 45 31.28 -44.70 -0.97
N ALA A 46 32.20 -45.49 -1.53
CA ALA A 46 32.37 -45.57 -2.99
C ALA A 46 31.12 -46.17 -3.66
N ASN A 47 30.75 -45.66 -4.83
CA ASN A 47 29.59 -46.14 -5.59
C ASN A 47 29.65 -47.66 -5.82
N GLY A 48 28.54 -48.36 -5.55
CA GLY A 48 28.44 -49.81 -5.72
C GLY A 48 29.24 -50.63 -4.69
N ALA A 49 29.95 -49.99 -3.75
CA ALA A 49 30.66 -50.70 -2.69
C ALA A 49 29.69 -51.52 -1.85
N THR A 50 30.13 -52.70 -1.38
CA THR A 50 29.34 -53.54 -0.48
C THR A 50 29.69 -53.18 0.96
N ILE A 51 28.71 -52.70 1.70
CA ILE A 51 28.85 -52.26 3.08
C ILE A 51 28.21 -53.30 3.98
N GLU A 52 28.91 -53.70 5.02
CA GLU A 52 28.40 -54.58 6.06
C GLU A 52 28.38 -53.86 7.41
N VAL A 53 27.26 -53.96 8.13
CA VAL A 53 27.06 -53.41 9.47
C VAL A 53 26.86 -54.57 10.44
N ALA A 54 27.63 -54.59 11.51
CA ALA A 54 27.52 -55.55 12.59
C ALA A 54 27.26 -54.85 13.93
N PHE A 55 26.18 -55.22 14.61
CA PHE A 55 25.78 -54.67 15.92
C PHE A 55 24.84 -55.64 16.65
N ALA A 56 25.00 -55.79 17.97
CA ALA A 56 24.13 -56.59 18.83
C ALA A 56 23.80 -58.02 18.30
N GLY A 57 24.81 -58.69 17.75
CA GLY A 57 24.67 -60.04 17.17
C GLY A 57 24.07 -60.10 15.76
N GLN A 58 23.62 -58.96 15.23
CA GLN A 58 23.17 -58.84 13.84
C GLN A 58 24.35 -58.53 12.92
N ARG A 59 24.31 -59.07 11.69
CA ARG A 59 25.22 -58.73 10.60
C ARG A 59 24.38 -58.59 9.33
N LYS A 60 24.36 -57.40 8.75
CA LYS A 60 23.56 -57.08 7.57
C LYS A 60 24.40 -56.31 6.56
N SER A 61 24.14 -56.51 5.28
CA SER A 61 24.88 -55.86 4.20
C SER A 61 23.98 -55.16 3.20
N THR A 62 24.53 -54.17 2.52
CA THR A 62 23.89 -53.39 1.47
C THR A 62 24.91 -52.98 0.42
N LYS A 63 24.48 -52.34 -0.66
CA LYS A 63 25.36 -51.65 -1.60
C LYS A 63 25.14 -50.15 -1.54
N ALA A 64 26.21 -49.38 -1.65
CA ALA A 64 26.11 -47.95 -1.91
C ALA A 64 25.51 -47.72 -3.30
N ASP A 65 24.59 -46.77 -3.39
CA ASP A 65 23.95 -46.38 -4.65
C ASP A 65 24.91 -45.58 -5.55
N ASP A 66 24.42 -45.12 -6.69
CA ASP A 66 25.19 -44.36 -7.68
C ASP A 66 25.62 -42.96 -7.18
N SER A 67 25.06 -42.51 -6.05
CA SER A 67 25.49 -41.29 -5.34
C SER A 67 26.43 -41.58 -4.16
N GLY A 68 26.79 -42.86 -3.96
CA GLY A 68 27.63 -43.32 -2.86
C GLY A 68 26.89 -43.43 -1.53
N VAL A 69 25.57 -43.19 -1.48
CA VAL A 69 24.77 -43.28 -0.26
C VAL A 69 24.41 -44.74 0.01
N TRP A 70 24.51 -45.16 1.27
CA TRP A 70 24.14 -46.51 1.69
C TRP A 70 23.32 -46.47 2.97
N SER A 71 22.46 -47.48 3.14
CA SER A 71 21.73 -47.70 4.38
C SER A 71 21.49 -49.18 4.65
N VAL A 72 21.53 -49.56 5.93
CA VAL A 72 21.28 -50.90 6.45
C VAL A 72 20.28 -50.79 7.59
N THR A 73 19.17 -51.52 7.50
CA THR A 73 18.15 -51.54 8.55
C THR A 73 18.34 -52.74 9.46
N LEU A 74 18.76 -52.50 10.70
CA LEU A 74 18.84 -53.49 11.76
C LEU A 74 17.43 -53.87 12.26
N ASP A 75 17.22 -55.13 12.59
CA ASP A 75 15.95 -55.61 13.15
C ASP A 75 15.69 -54.98 14.53
N PRO A 76 14.42 -54.89 14.96
CA PRO A 76 14.06 -54.42 16.29
C PRO A 76 14.83 -55.13 17.39
N MET A 77 15.32 -54.35 18.36
CA MET A 77 16.09 -54.86 19.50
C MET A 77 15.43 -54.46 20.82
N ALA A 78 15.47 -55.35 21.81
CA ALA A 78 15.04 -55.03 23.17
C ALA A 78 16.00 -54.02 23.83
N ALA A 79 15.49 -53.30 24.84
CA ALA A 79 16.29 -52.37 25.63
C ALA A 79 17.52 -53.05 26.25
N SER A 80 18.66 -52.37 26.25
CA SER A 80 19.89 -52.84 26.87
C SER A 80 20.75 -51.67 27.29
N ALA A 81 21.00 -51.55 28.60
CA ALA A 81 21.96 -50.60 29.15
C ALA A 81 23.42 -51.08 29.02
N LYS A 82 23.66 -52.29 28.47
CA LYS A 82 25.01 -52.82 28.28
C LYS A 82 25.67 -52.14 27.07
N PRO A 83 26.81 -51.46 27.25
CA PRO A 83 27.58 -50.88 26.15
C PRO A 83 28.00 -51.93 25.12
N GLN A 84 27.79 -51.64 23.84
CA GLN A 84 28.14 -52.50 22.71
C GLN A 84 28.83 -51.70 21.59
N GLY A 85 29.68 -52.37 20.82
CA GLY A 85 30.33 -51.76 19.65
C GLY A 85 29.54 -52.02 18.37
N LEU A 86 29.46 -51.00 17.51
CA LEU A 86 28.93 -51.11 16.15
C LEU A 86 30.09 -51.02 15.17
N THR A 87 30.17 -51.98 14.25
CA THR A 87 31.21 -52.02 13.22
C THR A 87 30.59 -51.87 11.84
N VAL A 88 31.17 -51.01 11.01
CA VAL A 88 30.84 -50.88 9.58
C VAL A 88 32.08 -51.16 8.74
N THR A 89 31.98 -52.06 7.77
CA THR A 89 33.09 -52.46 6.89
C THR A 89 32.75 -52.33 5.42
N THR A 90 33.73 -51.99 4.61
CA THR A 90 33.70 -52.10 3.14
C THR A 90 35.10 -52.37 2.61
N GLY A 91 35.30 -53.50 1.94
CA GLY A 91 36.66 -53.95 1.56
C GLY A 91 37.61 -53.98 2.76
N THR A 92 38.64 -53.14 2.75
CA THR A 92 39.61 -52.98 3.86
C THR A 92 39.29 -51.84 4.82
N ALA A 93 38.32 -50.97 4.50
CA ALA A 93 37.93 -49.84 5.35
C ALA A 93 36.97 -50.30 6.46
N LYS A 94 37.16 -49.76 7.67
CA LYS A 94 36.41 -50.12 8.88
C LYS A 94 36.14 -48.89 9.73
N ILE A 95 34.91 -48.72 10.18
CA ILE A 95 34.49 -47.77 11.22
C ILE A 95 34.04 -48.56 12.44
N GLU A 96 34.50 -48.16 13.63
CA GLU A 96 34.06 -48.72 14.90
C GLU A 96 33.52 -47.60 15.79
N LEU A 97 32.27 -47.74 16.20
CA LEU A 97 31.64 -46.89 17.21
C LEU A 97 31.55 -47.65 18.52
N GLN A 98 31.82 -46.97 19.64
CA GLN A 98 31.88 -47.54 20.97
C GLN A 98 30.76 -47.03 21.87
N ASN A 99 30.56 -47.76 22.97
CA ASN A 99 29.60 -47.42 24.00
C ASN A 99 28.17 -47.17 23.49
N ILE A 100 27.67 -47.98 22.56
CA ILE A 100 26.29 -47.83 22.06
C ILE A 100 25.36 -48.65 22.95
N VAL A 101 24.24 -48.03 23.35
CA VAL A 101 23.18 -48.66 24.16
C VAL A 101 21.84 -48.64 23.42
N ILE A 102 20.91 -49.49 23.85
CA ILE A 102 19.59 -49.63 23.21
C ILE A 102 18.52 -49.16 24.20
N GLY A 103 17.74 -48.15 23.83
CA GLY A 103 16.88 -47.42 24.75
C GLY A 103 15.77 -46.63 24.06
N ASP A 104 15.17 -45.67 24.75
CA ASP A 104 14.17 -44.77 24.16
C ASP A 104 14.82 -43.47 23.66
N VAL A 105 14.52 -43.09 22.42
CA VAL A 105 15.03 -41.87 21.77
C VAL A 105 13.89 -40.87 21.57
N ILE A 106 13.98 -39.72 22.21
CA ILE A 106 12.98 -38.63 22.14
C ILE A 106 13.57 -37.47 21.34
N PHE A 107 12.86 -37.03 20.31
CA PHE A 107 13.28 -35.93 19.44
C PHE A 107 12.63 -34.63 19.88
N MET A 108 13.41 -33.65 20.33
CA MET A 108 12.91 -32.35 20.79
C MET A 108 13.40 -31.24 19.86
N ALA A 109 12.47 -30.67 19.10
CA ALA A 109 12.73 -29.70 18.05
C ALA A 109 12.18 -28.33 18.45
N LEU A 110 13.04 -27.37 18.81
CA LEU A 110 12.62 -26.10 19.39
C LEU A 110 13.02 -24.91 18.53
N GLN A 111 12.05 -24.10 18.10
CA GLN A 111 12.25 -22.82 17.41
C GLN A 111 12.62 -21.73 18.42
N THR A 112 13.92 -21.50 18.58
CA THR A 112 14.47 -20.71 19.67
C THR A 112 15.70 -19.92 19.21
N SER A 113 16.01 -18.80 19.89
CA SER A 113 17.31 -18.16 19.69
C SER A 113 18.40 -19.03 20.33
N ILE A 114 19.62 -18.98 19.80
CA ILE A 114 20.75 -19.76 20.34
C ILE A 114 21.07 -19.43 21.80
N ASP A 115 20.55 -18.30 22.30
CA ASP A 115 20.79 -17.78 23.63
C ASP A 115 20.03 -18.52 24.73
N ILE A 116 18.98 -19.30 24.47
CA ILE A 116 18.13 -19.90 25.53
C ILE A 116 18.68 -21.21 26.15
N SER A 117 19.98 -21.44 26.04
CA SER A 117 20.59 -22.63 26.63
C SER A 117 20.46 -22.62 28.15
N LEU A 118 20.55 -23.80 28.78
CA LEU A 118 20.56 -23.91 30.24
C LEU A 118 21.65 -23.01 30.87
N GLY A 119 22.77 -22.81 30.19
CA GLY A 119 23.87 -21.97 30.67
C GLY A 119 23.63 -20.45 30.62
N GLN A 120 22.52 -19.98 30.05
CA GLN A 120 22.26 -18.54 29.90
C GLN A 120 21.97 -17.86 31.25
N THR A 121 21.20 -18.51 32.11
CA THR A 121 20.77 -17.94 33.39
C THR A 121 21.63 -18.46 34.53
N ASP A 122 21.79 -17.66 35.58
CA ASP A 122 22.50 -18.11 36.78
C ASP A 122 21.78 -19.27 37.46
N GLU A 123 20.46 -19.36 37.31
CA GLU A 123 19.67 -20.50 37.77
C GLU A 123 20.00 -21.79 37.01
N GLY A 124 20.03 -21.76 35.69
CA GLY A 124 20.38 -22.93 34.90
C GLY A 124 21.84 -23.36 35.09
N LYS A 125 22.77 -22.42 35.28
CA LYS A 125 24.16 -22.74 35.67
C LYS A 125 24.23 -23.46 37.03
N ARG A 126 23.43 -23.03 38.01
CA ARG A 126 23.33 -23.71 39.32
C ARG A 126 22.72 -25.11 39.16
N GLU A 127 21.70 -25.25 38.32
CA GLU A 127 21.05 -26.52 38.08
C GLU A 127 21.98 -27.55 37.42
N ALA A 128 22.69 -27.15 36.36
CA ALA A 128 23.73 -27.99 35.74
C ALA A 128 24.80 -28.42 36.76
N GLY A 129 25.08 -27.58 37.76
CA GLY A 129 25.99 -27.89 38.86
C GLY A 129 25.52 -28.99 39.81
N LYS A 130 24.22 -29.31 39.83
CA LYS A 130 23.65 -30.40 40.65
C LYS A 130 23.71 -31.76 39.96
N LEU A 131 24.04 -31.81 38.66
CA LEU A 131 24.00 -33.04 37.88
C LEU A 131 25.09 -34.02 38.35
N SER A 132 24.66 -35.17 38.88
CA SER A 132 25.51 -36.35 39.05
C SER A 132 25.56 -37.15 37.73
N THR A 133 26.72 -37.73 37.40
CA THR A 133 26.88 -38.56 36.19
C THR A 133 25.84 -39.68 36.16
N ASN A 134 25.01 -39.70 35.11
CA ASN A 134 24.01 -40.75 34.87
C ASN A 134 24.25 -41.33 33.46
N PRO A 135 24.88 -42.52 33.33
CA PRO A 135 25.22 -43.09 32.03
C PRO A 135 24.00 -43.48 31.17
N ARG A 136 22.81 -43.48 31.78
CA ARG A 136 21.53 -43.69 31.08
C ARG A 136 20.97 -42.43 30.44
N PHE A 137 21.46 -41.23 30.82
CA PHE A 137 21.04 -39.97 30.19
C PHE A 137 22.06 -39.55 29.14
N ARG A 138 21.66 -39.64 27.87
CA ARG A 138 22.52 -39.30 26.74
C ARG A 138 21.83 -38.30 25.83
N ALA A 139 22.59 -37.45 25.17
CA ALA A 139 22.03 -36.46 24.27
C ALA A 139 22.95 -36.14 23.10
N ILE A 140 22.33 -35.68 22.02
CA ILE A 140 22.99 -35.00 20.91
C ILE A 140 22.33 -33.63 20.74
N SER A 141 23.13 -32.56 20.79
CA SER A 141 22.66 -31.20 20.53
C SER A 141 23.00 -30.79 19.10
N ILE A 142 22.02 -30.29 18.38
CA ILE A 142 22.12 -29.92 16.97
C ILE A 142 21.65 -28.48 16.77
N LYS A 143 22.47 -27.69 16.08
CA LYS A 143 22.12 -26.33 15.62
C LYS A 143 21.84 -26.36 14.13
N THR A 144 20.77 -25.69 13.71
CA THR A 144 20.40 -25.62 12.29
C THR A 144 21.31 -24.64 11.55
N GLN A 145 21.91 -25.12 10.46
CA GLN A 145 22.56 -24.30 9.43
C GLN A 145 21.87 -24.57 8.10
N PRO A 146 21.00 -23.66 7.60
CA PRO A 146 20.18 -23.93 6.42
C PRO A 146 21.00 -24.27 5.17
N ALA A 147 20.46 -25.15 4.33
CA ALA A 147 21.13 -25.60 3.11
C ALA A 147 20.22 -25.43 1.88
N ALA A 148 20.79 -25.01 0.76
CA ALA A 148 20.04 -24.77 -0.48
C ALA A 148 19.55 -26.06 -1.15
N ALA A 149 20.29 -27.15 -0.95
CA ALA A 149 19.97 -28.46 -1.50
C ALA A 149 20.00 -29.52 -0.41
N PRO A 150 19.25 -30.62 -0.55
CA PRO A 150 19.21 -31.68 0.44
C PRO A 150 20.59 -32.29 0.73
N GLN A 151 21.03 -32.21 1.99
CA GLN A 151 22.35 -32.70 2.43
C GLN A 151 22.30 -34.19 2.79
N GLN A 152 23.35 -34.94 2.48
CA GLN A 152 23.40 -36.36 2.86
C GLN A 152 23.74 -36.57 4.34
N ASP A 153 24.31 -35.54 5.00
CA ASP A 153 24.70 -35.60 6.40
C ASP A 153 24.76 -34.20 7.06
N LEU A 154 24.80 -34.16 8.39
CA LEU A 154 25.09 -32.95 9.17
C LEU A 154 26.55 -32.51 8.98
N THR A 155 26.84 -31.22 9.20
CA THR A 155 28.21 -30.69 9.20
C THR A 155 28.84 -30.72 10.60
N ALA A 156 30.15 -30.48 10.70
CA ALA A 156 30.87 -30.48 11.97
C ALA A 156 30.45 -29.34 12.90
N GLU A 157 30.01 -28.23 12.30
CA GLU A 157 29.64 -26.99 12.99
C GLU A 157 28.21 -27.08 13.56
N MET A 158 27.42 -28.06 13.11
CA MET A 158 26.04 -28.25 13.56
C MET A 158 25.96 -29.08 14.85
N THR A 159 26.92 -29.98 15.10
CA THR A 159 26.89 -30.87 16.27
C THR A 159 28.28 -31.40 16.64
N ASP A 160 28.51 -31.52 17.95
CA ASP A 160 29.68 -32.18 18.54
C ASP A 160 29.50 -33.72 18.62
N GLY A 161 28.33 -34.26 18.24
CA GLY A 161 27.99 -35.69 18.34
C GLY A 161 27.23 -36.05 19.62
N TRP A 162 27.03 -37.35 19.84
CA TRP A 162 26.40 -37.89 21.06
C TRP A 162 27.35 -37.81 22.26
N CYS A 163 26.79 -37.64 23.44
CA CYS A 163 27.53 -37.74 24.69
C CYS A 163 26.65 -38.29 25.82
N GLU A 164 27.29 -38.90 26.82
CA GLU A 164 26.71 -39.00 28.15
C GLU A 164 26.61 -37.58 28.76
N VAL A 165 25.42 -37.20 29.25
CA VAL A 165 25.18 -35.82 29.65
C VAL A 165 26.00 -35.48 30.90
N SER A 166 26.89 -34.51 30.75
CA SER A 166 27.77 -33.96 31.78
C SER A 166 27.36 -32.54 32.12
N ARG A 167 27.97 -31.95 33.16
CA ARG A 167 27.75 -30.52 33.48
C ARG A 167 28.06 -29.62 32.29
N GLU A 168 29.11 -29.91 31.51
CA GLU A 168 29.50 -29.09 30.38
C GLU A 168 28.52 -29.21 29.21
N SER A 169 28.13 -30.44 28.84
CA SER A 169 27.17 -30.64 27.75
C SER A 169 25.78 -30.15 28.13
N ALA A 170 25.35 -30.30 29.38
CA ALA A 170 24.07 -29.76 29.87
C ALA A 170 23.95 -28.24 29.69
N LEU A 171 25.01 -27.47 29.87
CA LEU A 171 25.00 -26.00 29.68
C LEU A 171 24.77 -25.59 28.22
N LYS A 172 25.06 -26.48 27.26
CA LYS A 172 24.87 -26.25 25.82
C LYS A 172 23.48 -26.68 25.33
N MET A 173 22.76 -27.50 26.11
CA MET A 173 21.42 -27.97 25.78
C MET A 173 20.36 -26.88 25.98
N SER A 174 19.25 -26.98 25.26
CA SER A 174 18.01 -26.27 25.58
C SER A 174 17.54 -26.65 26.98
N ALA A 175 17.17 -25.66 27.81
CA ALA A 175 16.80 -25.92 29.21
C ALA A 175 15.66 -26.95 29.34
N ALA A 176 14.62 -26.85 28.51
CA ALA A 176 13.50 -27.80 28.51
C ALA A 176 13.91 -29.24 28.11
N ALA A 177 14.84 -29.39 27.17
CA ALA A 177 15.36 -30.70 26.73
C ALA A 177 16.20 -31.37 27.82
N TYR A 178 17.01 -30.58 28.53
CA TYR A 178 17.77 -31.05 29.69
C TYR A 178 16.85 -31.57 30.79
N TYR A 179 15.86 -30.77 31.22
CA TYR A 179 14.93 -31.18 32.28
C TYR A 179 14.14 -32.44 31.90
N LEU A 180 13.60 -32.50 30.67
CA LEU A 180 12.87 -33.67 30.20
C LEU A 180 13.71 -34.94 30.22
N GLY A 181 14.93 -34.88 29.66
CA GLY A 181 15.83 -36.04 29.59
C GLY A 181 16.29 -36.52 30.97
N ARG A 182 16.62 -35.57 31.87
CA ARG A 182 17.00 -35.89 33.25
C ARG A 182 15.89 -36.66 33.97
N GLU A 183 14.66 -36.17 33.91
CA GLU A 183 13.53 -36.82 34.57
C GLU A 183 13.28 -38.21 33.99
N LEU A 184 13.20 -38.34 32.66
CA LEU A 184 13.00 -39.64 32.00
C LEU A 184 14.09 -40.67 32.37
N ALA A 185 15.35 -40.27 32.37
CA ALA A 185 16.48 -41.14 32.70
C ALA A 185 16.59 -41.46 34.20
N SER A 186 15.90 -40.69 35.06
CA SER A 186 15.82 -40.95 36.50
C SER A 186 14.72 -41.94 36.85
N GLU A 187 13.59 -41.87 36.12
CA GLU A 187 12.42 -42.72 36.36
C GLU A 187 12.51 -44.10 35.73
N GLN A 188 13.21 -44.21 34.59
CA GLN A 188 13.24 -45.46 33.84
C GLN A 188 14.52 -46.23 34.10
N ASP A 189 14.38 -47.55 34.20
CA ASP A 189 15.53 -48.46 34.30
C ASP A 189 16.10 -48.82 32.91
N LEU A 190 16.08 -47.87 31.98
CA LEU A 190 16.57 -48.04 30.62
C LEU A 190 17.27 -46.77 30.10
N PRO A 191 18.18 -46.88 29.12
CA PRO A 191 18.83 -45.72 28.52
C PRO A 191 17.84 -44.78 27.80
N VAL A 192 18.02 -43.48 27.97
CA VAL A 192 17.22 -42.43 27.32
C VAL A 192 18.15 -41.52 26.53
N GLY A 193 17.85 -41.38 25.23
CA GLY A 193 18.52 -40.46 24.31
C GLY A 193 17.64 -39.25 24.00
N ILE A 194 18.15 -38.04 24.20
CA ILE A 194 17.49 -36.80 23.76
C ILE A 194 18.20 -36.24 22.53
N VAL A 195 17.46 -36.08 21.43
CA VAL A 195 17.90 -35.30 20.27
C VAL A 195 17.41 -33.87 20.45
N ASP A 196 18.30 -32.97 20.86
CA ASP A 196 18.01 -31.56 21.12
C ASP A 196 18.32 -30.74 19.86
N LEU A 197 17.29 -30.52 19.03
CA LEU A 197 17.38 -29.77 17.78
C LEU A 197 16.92 -28.33 17.99
N ASN A 198 17.84 -27.38 17.79
CA ASN A 198 17.51 -25.98 17.65
C ASN A 198 17.10 -25.69 16.20
N LEU A 199 15.80 -25.44 15.97
CA LEU A 199 15.23 -25.07 14.67
C LEU A 199 15.59 -23.64 14.24
N GLY A 200 16.28 -22.90 15.12
CA GLY A 200 16.67 -21.53 14.92
C GLY A 200 15.45 -20.65 14.69
N SER A 201 15.59 -19.78 13.72
CA SER A 201 14.69 -18.68 13.46
C SER A 201 13.79 -18.96 12.24
N ALA A 202 13.90 -20.14 11.64
CA ALA A 202 13.24 -20.54 10.40
C ALA A 202 11.73 -20.85 10.57
N PHE A 203 10.94 -20.49 9.56
CA PHE A 203 9.48 -20.74 9.50
C PHE A 203 9.16 -22.16 9.01
N PRO A 204 7.90 -22.64 9.18
CA PRO A 204 7.44 -23.92 8.64
C PRO A 204 7.82 -24.23 7.20
N ILE A 205 7.82 -23.22 6.32
CA ILE A 205 8.22 -23.38 4.92
C ILE A 205 9.66 -23.89 4.77
N SER A 206 10.54 -23.56 5.72
CA SER A 206 11.91 -24.06 5.74
C SER A 206 11.99 -25.54 6.12
N TRP A 207 10.96 -26.07 6.78
CA TRP A 207 10.90 -27.41 7.35
C TRP A 207 10.10 -28.41 6.51
N LEU A 208 9.74 -28.04 5.29
CA LEU A 208 9.07 -28.89 4.31
C LEU A 208 9.97 -29.11 3.09
N SER A 209 9.86 -30.28 2.47
CA SER A 209 10.52 -30.53 1.19
C SER A 209 9.96 -29.62 0.09
N ARG A 210 10.75 -29.41 -0.96
CA ARG A 210 10.32 -28.61 -2.12
C ARG A 210 9.06 -29.19 -2.77
N GLU A 211 8.93 -30.51 -2.81
CA GLU A 211 7.75 -31.22 -3.32
C GLU A 211 6.50 -30.89 -2.47
N SER A 212 6.62 -31.03 -1.16
CA SER A 212 5.54 -30.71 -0.20
C SER A 212 5.08 -29.26 -0.31
N LEU A 213 6.02 -28.32 -0.55
CA LEU A 213 5.70 -26.91 -0.80
C LEU A 213 4.97 -26.70 -2.14
N MET A 214 5.41 -27.34 -3.22
CA MET A 214 4.76 -27.21 -4.52
C MET A 214 3.30 -27.72 -4.50
N GLU A 215 2.98 -28.70 -3.67
CA GLU A 215 1.60 -29.15 -3.48
C GLU A 215 0.69 -28.12 -2.81
N THR A 216 1.24 -27.08 -2.17
CA THR A 216 0.48 -25.99 -1.53
C THR A 216 0.15 -24.82 -2.48
N ASP A 217 0.81 -24.76 -3.64
CA ASP A 217 0.70 -23.64 -4.61
C ASP A 217 -0.70 -23.51 -5.23
N THR A 218 -1.54 -24.55 -5.14
CA THR A 218 -2.92 -24.59 -5.68
C THR A 218 -3.94 -23.80 -4.87
N PHE A 219 -3.61 -23.39 -3.63
CA PHE A 219 -4.53 -22.73 -2.71
C PHE A 219 -4.38 -21.20 -2.66
N TYR A 220 -3.29 -20.66 -3.21
CA TYR A 220 -3.02 -19.24 -3.27
C TYR A 220 -3.35 -18.68 -4.66
N ASP A 221 -3.69 -17.40 -4.75
CA ASP A 221 -3.94 -16.73 -6.02
C ASP A 221 -2.63 -16.70 -6.87
N LYS A 222 -2.47 -17.74 -7.69
CA LYS A 222 -1.48 -18.02 -8.76
C LYS A 222 0.01 -17.65 -8.62
N ASN A 223 0.56 -17.06 -7.55
CA ASN A 223 1.96 -16.56 -7.61
C ASN A 223 2.82 -16.52 -6.33
N ASP A 224 2.44 -17.04 -5.15
CA ASP A 224 3.27 -16.80 -3.94
C ASP A 224 4.34 -17.88 -3.67
N VAL A 225 3.99 -19.18 -3.55
CA VAL A 225 4.98 -20.22 -3.21
C VAL A 225 5.92 -20.49 -4.38
N SER A 226 5.38 -20.69 -5.59
CA SER A 226 6.17 -20.83 -6.82
C SER A 226 7.02 -19.60 -7.12
N GLY A 227 6.49 -18.40 -6.88
CA GLY A 227 7.22 -17.14 -7.03
C GLY A 227 8.38 -17.00 -6.03
N GLN A 228 8.19 -17.40 -4.78
CA GLN A 228 9.25 -17.40 -3.77
C GLN A 228 10.35 -18.43 -4.08
N LEU A 229 9.97 -19.66 -4.44
CA LEU A 229 10.93 -20.67 -4.89
C LEU A 229 11.75 -20.16 -6.08
N ALA A 230 11.11 -19.59 -7.10
CA ALA A 230 11.79 -19.02 -8.26
C ALA A 230 12.73 -17.86 -7.90
N ARG A 231 12.33 -17.00 -6.96
CA ARG A 231 13.20 -15.94 -6.44
C ARG A 231 14.44 -16.50 -5.76
N PHE A 232 14.30 -17.48 -4.88
CA PHE A 232 15.44 -18.08 -4.18
C PHE A 232 16.34 -18.87 -5.14
N ASP A 233 15.77 -19.60 -6.10
CA ASP A 233 16.54 -20.28 -7.15
C ASP A 233 17.40 -19.28 -7.94
N LYS A 234 16.81 -18.13 -8.31
CA LYS A 234 17.54 -17.05 -8.99
C LYS A 234 18.69 -16.53 -8.13
N ILE A 235 18.47 -16.27 -6.84
CA ILE A 235 19.52 -15.76 -5.95
C ILE A 235 20.64 -16.79 -5.78
N MET A 236 20.29 -18.08 -5.65
CA MET A 236 21.27 -19.17 -5.53
C MET A 236 22.09 -19.35 -6.81
N ASP A 237 21.47 -19.23 -7.99
CA ASP A 237 22.16 -19.26 -9.28
C ASP A 237 23.15 -18.09 -9.45
N LEU A 238 22.74 -16.87 -9.08
CA LEU A 238 23.64 -15.71 -9.07
C LEU A 238 24.85 -15.95 -8.16
N LYS A 239 24.63 -16.48 -6.94
CA LYS A 239 25.72 -16.82 -6.00
C LYS A 239 26.64 -17.89 -6.56
N ALA A 240 26.10 -18.94 -7.19
CA ALA A 240 26.89 -20.00 -7.81
C ALA A 240 27.77 -19.50 -8.97
N ARG A 241 27.30 -18.47 -9.69
CA ARG A 241 28.06 -17.78 -10.75
C ARG A 241 29.04 -16.71 -10.24
N GLY A 242 29.04 -16.41 -8.93
CA GLY A 242 29.84 -15.34 -8.33
C GLY A 242 29.34 -13.94 -8.69
N GLU A 243 28.10 -13.82 -9.17
CA GLU A 243 27.47 -12.55 -9.53
C GLU A 243 26.88 -11.86 -8.29
N PRO A 244 26.93 -10.52 -8.21
CA PRO A 244 26.41 -9.79 -7.06
C PRO A 244 24.87 -9.88 -7.00
N VAL A 245 24.36 -10.26 -5.83
CA VAL A 245 22.92 -10.17 -5.51
C VAL A 245 22.59 -8.69 -5.27
N THR A 246 21.66 -8.13 -6.04
CA THR A 246 21.32 -6.71 -5.94
C THR A 246 20.13 -6.46 -5.02
N ASP A 247 19.95 -5.23 -4.56
CA ASP A 247 18.75 -4.80 -3.81
C ASP A 247 17.43 -5.13 -4.57
N LYS A 248 17.47 -5.22 -5.90
CA LYS A 248 16.31 -5.58 -6.75
C LYS A 248 15.96 -7.07 -6.72
N ASP A 249 16.92 -7.91 -6.34
CA ASP A 249 16.72 -9.36 -6.13
C ASP A 249 16.19 -9.66 -4.70
N GLY A 250 16.11 -8.62 -3.87
CA GLY A 250 15.41 -8.63 -2.59
C GLY A 250 16.25 -9.01 -1.37
N GLY A 251 17.53 -8.64 -1.33
CA GLY A 251 18.27 -8.72 -0.07
C GLY A 251 19.77 -8.45 -0.17
N VAL A 252 20.31 -7.93 0.93
CA VAL A 252 21.75 -7.79 1.20
C VAL A 252 22.10 -8.90 2.20
N GLY A 253 22.87 -9.92 1.78
CA GLY A 253 23.27 -11.02 2.65
C GLY A 253 23.18 -12.41 2.01
N ASP A 254 23.52 -13.45 2.77
CA ASP A 254 23.38 -14.84 2.32
C ASP A 254 21.89 -15.27 2.37
N PRO A 255 21.27 -15.67 1.24
CA PRO A 255 19.87 -16.06 1.21
C PRO A 255 19.50 -17.19 2.17
N LEU A 256 20.45 -18.07 2.51
CA LEU A 256 20.23 -19.16 3.46
C LEU A 256 19.96 -18.67 4.87
N ASN A 257 20.34 -17.44 5.20
CA ASN A 257 20.07 -16.84 6.50
C ASN A 257 18.65 -16.23 6.59
N PHE A 258 17.90 -16.19 5.50
CA PHE A 258 16.52 -15.71 5.53
C PHE A 258 15.61 -16.76 6.13
N ALA A 259 14.81 -16.38 7.13
CA ALA A 259 13.94 -17.32 7.83
C ALA A 259 12.80 -17.90 6.98
N LEU A 260 12.49 -17.28 5.84
CA LEU A 260 11.56 -17.80 4.84
C LEU A 260 12.23 -18.64 3.76
N PHE A 261 13.55 -18.87 3.83
CA PHE A 261 14.22 -19.68 2.83
C PHE A 261 13.55 -21.07 2.77
N PRO A 262 12.89 -21.41 1.64
CA PRO A 262 12.06 -22.60 1.53
C PRO A 262 12.94 -23.84 1.58
N SER A 263 12.48 -24.85 2.32
CA SER A 263 13.19 -26.12 2.50
C SER A 263 14.59 -26.03 3.13
N GLY A 264 15.06 -24.88 3.59
CA GLY A 264 16.42 -24.71 4.12
C GLY A 264 16.75 -25.61 5.31
N GLY A 265 15.88 -25.64 6.33
CA GLY A 265 15.99 -26.51 7.49
C GLY A 265 15.74 -27.99 7.17
N TYR A 266 14.78 -28.26 6.28
CA TYR A 266 14.52 -29.61 5.77
C TYR A 266 15.78 -30.19 5.10
N ASN A 267 16.37 -29.44 4.18
CA ASN A 267 17.55 -29.84 3.43
C ASN A 267 18.75 -30.09 4.33
N ALA A 268 18.95 -29.24 5.33
CA ALA A 268 20.11 -29.29 6.21
C ALA A 268 20.01 -30.34 7.32
N VAL A 269 18.81 -30.62 7.83
CA VAL A 269 18.62 -31.41 9.06
C VAL A 269 17.68 -32.60 8.84
N LEU A 270 16.45 -32.38 8.41
CA LEU A 270 15.46 -33.46 8.29
C LEU A 270 15.85 -34.48 7.21
N HIS A 271 16.38 -34.01 6.09
CA HIS A 271 16.87 -34.87 5.03
C HIS A 271 17.99 -35.79 5.58
N PRO A 272 19.08 -35.33 6.21
CA PRO A 272 20.02 -36.22 6.91
C PRO A 272 19.38 -37.26 7.86
N PHE A 273 18.24 -36.94 8.48
CA PHE A 273 17.55 -37.80 9.45
C PHE A 273 16.57 -38.83 8.86
N ARG A 274 16.50 -38.97 7.53
CA ARG A 274 15.63 -39.96 6.90
C ARG A 274 15.85 -41.37 7.47
N GLY A 275 14.76 -42.02 7.88
CA GLY A 275 14.73 -43.39 8.39
C GLY A 275 15.26 -43.56 9.82
N LEU A 276 15.55 -42.49 10.56
CA LEU A 276 15.93 -42.62 11.98
C LEU A 276 14.74 -43.11 12.81
N ALA A 277 14.98 -44.13 13.61
CA ALA A 277 13.98 -44.67 14.52
C ALA A 277 13.88 -43.82 15.79
N LEU A 278 12.66 -43.36 16.10
CA LEU A 278 12.36 -42.53 17.25
C LEU A 278 11.23 -43.14 18.07
N LYS A 279 11.22 -42.90 19.39
CA LYS A 279 10.08 -43.25 20.24
C LYS A 279 8.95 -42.25 20.07
N SER A 280 9.26 -40.96 20.09
CA SER A 280 8.32 -39.85 19.91
C SER A 280 9.03 -38.54 19.57
N MET A 281 8.26 -37.53 19.19
CA MET A 281 8.77 -36.20 18.86
C MET A 281 7.96 -35.07 19.49
N ILE A 282 8.63 -34.04 19.97
CA ILE A 282 8.05 -32.84 20.56
C ILE A 282 8.58 -31.63 19.79
N VAL A 283 7.68 -30.81 19.25
CA VAL A 283 8.00 -29.72 18.33
C VAL A 283 7.47 -28.41 18.89
N GLN A 284 8.33 -27.40 18.98
CA GLN A 284 7.93 -26.02 19.20
C GLN A 284 8.22 -25.24 17.91
N LEU A 285 7.18 -24.98 17.12
CA LEU A 285 7.26 -24.24 15.86
C LEU A 285 6.02 -23.36 15.77
N GLY A 286 6.20 -22.04 15.77
CA GLY A 286 5.08 -21.12 16.01
C GLY A 286 5.49 -19.73 16.47
N ASN A 287 6.72 -19.59 16.96
CA ASN A 287 7.18 -18.44 17.71
C ASN A 287 7.57 -17.29 16.75
N ASN A 288 7.26 -16.06 17.14
CA ASN A 288 7.24 -14.92 16.22
C ASN A 288 8.65 -14.35 15.94
N TYR A 289 9.20 -14.72 14.79
CA TYR A 289 10.58 -14.44 14.35
C TYR A 289 11.04 -12.98 14.37
N PRO A 290 10.30 -11.98 13.87
CA PRO A 290 10.84 -10.62 13.77
C PRO A 290 11.20 -10.04 15.13
N TYR A 291 10.49 -10.42 16.19
CA TYR A 291 10.72 -9.91 17.54
C TYR A 291 11.96 -10.55 18.19
N MET A 292 12.28 -11.81 17.88
CA MET A 292 13.49 -12.47 18.38
C MET A 292 14.77 -11.74 17.96
N LEU A 293 14.82 -11.22 16.72
CA LEU A 293 15.96 -10.43 16.24
C LEU A 293 16.06 -9.05 16.93
N HIS A 294 14.92 -8.42 17.24
CA HIS A 294 14.90 -7.17 18.01
C HIS A 294 15.27 -7.38 19.48
N ALA A 295 14.87 -8.50 20.07
CA ALA A 295 15.28 -8.89 21.43
C ALA A 295 16.80 -9.13 21.50
N ASP A 296 17.37 -9.81 20.50
CA ASP A 296 18.81 -10.01 20.35
C ASP A 296 19.56 -8.66 20.24
N ALA A 297 19.09 -7.75 19.38
CA ALA A 297 19.66 -6.41 19.26
C ALA A 297 19.65 -5.64 20.59
N ARG A 298 18.58 -5.77 21.38
CA ARG A 298 18.49 -5.16 22.71
C ARG A 298 19.48 -5.77 23.70
N ASN A 299 19.60 -7.10 23.72
CA ASN A 299 20.56 -7.80 24.58
C ASN A 299 22.01 -7.41 24.25
N LYS A 300 22.29 -7.07 22.98
CA LYS A 300 23.59 -6.61 22.48
C LYS A 300 23.79 -5.09 22.59
N GLY A 301 22.78 -4.33 23.02
CA GLY A 301 22.85 -2.87 23.12
C GLY A 301 22.84 -2.13 21.77
N THR A 302 22.41 -2.79 20.68
CA THR A 302 22.35 -2.23 19.32
C THR A 302 20.93 -1.87 18.88
N HIS A 303 19.97 -1.82 19.80
CA HIS A 303 18.54 -1.56 19.52
C HIS A 303 18.23 -0.10 19.15
N LEU A 304 19.22 0.79 19.16
CA LEU A 304 19.15 2.18 18.69
C LEU A 304 20.09 2.44 17.50
N ASP A 305 20.89 1.44 17.11
CA ASP A 305 21.76 1.53 15.94
C ASP A 305 20.90 1.48 14.67
N ARG A 306 20.82 2.63 14.01
CA ARG A 306 20.02 2.82 12.80
C ARG A 306 20.38 1.80 11.71
N ASP A 307 21.66 1.59 11.45
CA ASP A 307 22.11 0.72 10.35
C ASP A 307 21.85 -0.74 10.69
N HIS A 308 22.01 -1.11 11.96
CA HIS A 308 21.62 -2.43 12.46
C HIS A 308 20.11 -2.66 12.32
N LEU A 309 19.26 -1.75 12.79
CA LEU A 309 17.80 -1.88 12.70
C LEU A 309 17.30 -1.89 11.26
N ASN A 310 17.94 -1.13 10.36
CA ASN A 310 17.65 -1.15 8.93
C ASN A 310 17.94 -2.51 8.31
N ARG A 311 19.08 -3.12 8.65
CA ARG A 311 19.41 -4.49 8.20
C ARG A 311 18.39 -5.50 8.73
N LEU A 312 18.11 -5.48 10.03
CA LEU A 312 17.09 -6.34 10.64
C LEU A 312 15.74 -6.16 9.95
N TYR A 313 15.36 -4.93 9.60
CA TYR A 313 14.13 -4.66 8.86
C TYR A 313 14.10 -5.35 7.50
N ILE A 314 15.19 -5.22 6.72
CA ILE A 314 15.31 -5.84 5.39
C ILE A 314 15.22 -7.36 5.50
N GLU A 315 15.96 -7.96 6.44
CA GLU A 315 15.99 -9.42 6.68
C GLU A 315 14.62 -9.99 7.07
N THR A 316 13.77 -9.17 7.65
CA THR A 316 12.42 -9.54 8.09
C THR A 316 11.33 -9.02 7.15
N TYR A 317 11.67 -8.36 6.04
CA TYR A 317 10.73 -7.65 5.18
C TYR A 317 9.73 -8.59 4.49
N ASP A 318 10.20 -9.68 3.91
CA ASP A 318 9.33 -10.61 3.17
C ASP A 318 8.27 -11.24 4.06
N ILE A 319 8.61 -11.61 5.29
CA ILE A 319 7.69 -12.12 6.33
C ILE A 319 6.54 -11.14 6.59
N ARG A 320 6.83 -9.85 6.46
CA ARG A 320 5.90 -8.76 6.74
C ARG A 320 5.06 -8.39 5.53
N LYS A 321 5.60 -8.57 4.31
CA LYS A 321 4.96 -8.18 3.05
C LYS A 321 4.17 -9.31 2.41
N THR A 322 4.74 -10.50 2.27
CA THR A 322 4.08 -11.62 1.58
C THR A 322 3.15 -12.39 2.50
N GLY A 323 3.25 -12.17 3.82
CA GLY A 323 2.32 -12.80 4.76
C GLY A 323 2.44 -14.32 4.81
N VAL A 324 3.55 -14.90 4.33
CA VAL A 324 3.90 -16.33 4.52
C VAL A 324 4.26 -16.56 5.97
N ARG A 325 3.24 -16.41 6.80
CA ARG A 325 3.15 -16.87 8.16
C ARG A 325 2.51 -18.25 8.09
N MET A 326 2.69 -19.02 9.16
CA MET A 326 2.10 -20.35 9.25
C MET A 326 0.63 -20.25 8.89
N ASP A 327 0.25 -20.90 7.80
CA ASP A 327 -1.05 -20.74 7.19
C ASP A 327 -1.86 -22.04 7.33
N PRO A 328 -3.17 -22.00 7.08
CA PRO A 328 -4.03 -23.17 7.22
C PRO A 328 -3.70 -24.31 6.26
N VAL A 329 -2.86 -24.10 5.24
CA VAL A 329 -2.53 -25.08 4.22
C VAL A 329 -1.17 -25.73 4.49
N THR A 330 -0.16 -24.92 4.81
CA THR A 330 1.23 -25.39 5.03
C THR A 330 1.42 -25.99 6.43
N THR A 331 0.86 -25.38 7.47
CA THR A 331 1.07 -25.81 8.87
C THR A 331 0.57 -27.23 9.14
N PRO A 332 -0.64 -27.62 8.66
CA PRO A 332 -1.14 -28.97 8.90
C PRO A 332 -0.37 -30.10 8.19
N ARG A 333 0.49 -29.77 7.21
CA ARG A 333 1.28 -30.76 6.46
C ARG A 333 2.55 -31.21 7.17
N ILE A 334 3.05 -30.42 8.13
CA ILE A 334 4.31 -30.68 8.84
C ILE A 334 4.35 -32.08 9.48
N PRO A 335 3.33 -32.52 10.26
CA PRO A 335 3.37 -33.83 10.88
C PRO A 335 3.48 -34.96 9.86
N ARG A 336 2.70 -34.89 8.77
CA ARG A 336 2.72 -35.87 7.69
C ARG A 336 4.08 -35.97 7.02
N GLU A 337 4.68 -34.83 6.65
CA GLU A 337 6.00 -34.77 6.02
C GLU A 337 7.08 -35.34 6.93
N TRP A 338 7.11 -34.92 8.20
CA TRP A 338 8.14 -35.35 9.14
C TRP A 338 8.03 -36.84 9.45
N ARG A 339 6.80 -37.37 9.63
CA ARG A 339 6.56 -38.82 9.74
C ARG A 339 7.09 -39.60 8.55
N ALA A 340 6.89 -39.08 7.34
CA ALA A 340 7.41 -39.68 6.11
C ALA A 340 8.95 -39.68 6.09
N VAL A 341 9.60 -38.59 6.53
CA VAL A 341 11.07 -38.53 6.69
C VAL A 341 11.56 -39.64 7.61
N PHE A 342 10.96 -39.82 8.78
CA PHE A 342 11.38 -40.84 9.75
C PHE A 342 10.92 -42.26 9.39
N GLY A 343 10.07 -42.42 8.36
CA GLY A 343 9.54 -43.72 7.94
C GLY A 343 8.54 -44.33 8.92
N ASP A 344 7.87 -43.49 9.72
CA ASP A 344 6.92 -43.91 10.76
C ASP A 344 5.65 -43.04 10.69
N ALA A 345 4.63 -43.52 9.98
CA ALA A 345 3.36 -42.83 9.77
C ALA A 345 2.56 -42.61 11.06
N GLU A 346 2.84 -43.39 12.11
CA GLU A 346 2.14 -43.35 13.40
C GLU A 346 3.03 -42.76 14.51
N LEU A 347 4.19 -42.16 14.15
CA LEU A 347 5.10 -41.57 15.13
C LEU A 347 4.34 -40.59 16.03
N PRO A 348 4.30 -40.81 17.36
CA PRO A 348 3.65 -39.89 18.28
C PRO A 348 4.35 -38.54 18.25
N MET A 349 3.58 -37.47 18.03
CA MET A 349 4.07 -36.11 17.92
C MET A 349 3.32 -35.18 18.88
N ALA A 350 3.99 -34.18 19.44
CA ALA A 350 3.35 -33.10 20.18
C ALA A 350 3.80 -31.75 19.70
N PHE A 351 2.89 -30.78 19.64
CA PHE A 351 3.21 -29.39 19.39
C PHE A 351 3.09 -28.56 20.67
N ILE A 352 4.16 -27.83 20.98
CA ILE A 352 4.19 -26.82 22.02
C ILE A 352 3.54 -25.56 21.44
N LEU A 353 2.42 -25.18 22.04
CA LEU A 353 1.67 -23.99 21.70
C LEU A 353 2.46 -22.72 22.05
N PRO A 354 2.31 -21.59 21.34
CA PRO A 354 2.96 -20.35 21.74
C PRO A 354 2.38 -19.85 23.08
N PRO A 355 3.24 -19.28 23.95
CA PRO A 355 2.82 -18.76 25.26
C PRO A 355 1.93 -17.51 25.12
N GLY A 356 1.49 -16.96 26.25
CA GLY A 356 0.87 -15.64 26.28
C GLY A 356 1.85 -14.53 25.91
N SER A 357 1.33 -13.33 25.64
CA SER A 357 2.16 -12.15 25.52
C SER A 357 1.44 -10.91 26.01
N ALA A 358 2.17 -10.03 26.70
CA ALA A 358 1.72 -8.67 27.02
C ALA A 358 1.72 -7.77 25.79
N LEU A 359 2.41 -8.21 24.73
CA LEU A 359 2.58 -7.48 23.49
C LEU A 359 1.41 -7.75 22.55
N ASP A 360 0.44 -6.85 22.33
CA ASP A 360 -0.83 -7.11 21.62
C ASP A 360 -0.62 -7.71 20.23
N THR A 361 0.38 -7.22 19.50
CA THR A 361 0.72 -7.75 18.17
C THR A 361 1.17 -9.21 18.23
N LEU A 362 1.99 -9.55 19.23
CA LEU A 362 2.46 -10.90 19.48
C LEU A 362 1.36 -11.78 20.09
N ALA A 363 0.49 -11.19 20.92
CA ALA A 363 -0.62 -11.86 21.57
C ALA A 363 -1.67 -12.30 20.54
N ARG A 364 -1.98 -11.43 19.56
CA ARG A 364 -2.82 -11.78 18.40
C ARG A 364 -2.23 -12.93 17.60
N HIS A 365 -0.95 -12.83 17.23
CA HIS A 365 -0.24 -13.90 16.52
C HIS A 365 -0.26 -15.21 17.32
N GLY A 366 0.04 -15.16 18.61
CA GLY A 366 0.03 -16.32 19.49
C GLY A 366 -1.36 -16.97 19.57
N ARG A 367 -2.44 -16.17 19.66
CA ARG A 367 -3.82 -16.69 19.61
C ARG A 367 -4.12 -17.43 18.31
N GLU A 368 -3.80 -16.83 17.17
CA GLU A 368 -4.05 -17.42 15.84
C GLU A 368 -3.22 -18.69 15.63
N MET A 369 -1.96 -18.68 16.07
CA MET A 369 -1.08 -19.84 16.01
C MET A 369 -1.56 -21.00 16.88
N ARG A 370 -2.09 -20.71 18.08
CA ARG A 370 -2.71 -21.74 18.93
C ARG A 370 -3.85 -22.43 18.20
N GLU A 371 -4.69 -21.66 17.53
CA GLU A 371 -5.81 -22.22 16.75
C GLU A 371 -5.33 -23.03 15.54
N LEU A 372 -4.33 -22.56 14.80
CA LEU A 372 -3.76 -23.31 13.68
C LEU A 372 -3.17 -24.64 14.12
N GLN A 373 -2.42 -24.65 15.23
CA GLN A 373 -1.87 -25.88 15.79
C GLN A 373 -2.99 -26.80 16.33
N ARG A 374 -4.07 -26.23 16.88
CA ARG A 374 -5.26 -27.00 17.28
C ARG A 374 -5.91 -27.69 16.10
N LEU A 375 -6.18 -26.96 15.01
CA LEU A 375 -6.74 -27.52 13.77
C LEU A 375 -5.81 -28.57 13.15
N MET A 376 -4.50 -28.29 13.11
CA MET A 376 -3.50 -29.26 12.66
C MET A 376 -3.56 -30.56 13.47
N ALA A 377 -3.73 -30.48 14.79
CA ALA A 377 -3.87 -31.66 15.64
C ALA A 377 -5.21 -32.39 15.45
N GLU A 378 -6.28 -31.70 15.07
CA GLU A 378 -7.56 -32.33 14.68
C GLU A 378 -7.42 -33.12 13.38
N GLU A 379 -6.68 -32.59 12.41
CA GLU A 379 -6.48 -33.21 11.10
C GLU A 379 -5.45 -34.35 11.12
N ASN A 380 -4.57 -34.38 12.12
CA ASN A 380 -3.48 -35.36 12.22
C ASN A 380 -3.63 -36.25 13.48
N ALA A 381 -4.10 -37.48 13.28
CA ALA A 381 -4.17 -38.47 14.35
C ALA A 381 -2.79 -38.69 15.02
N GLY A 382 -2.79 -38.88 16.34
CA GLY A 382 -1.57 -39.06 17.13
C GLY A 382 -0.73 -37.80 17.35
N VAL A 383 -1.24 -36.62 16.97
CA VAL A 383 -0.63 -35.33 17.31
C VAL A 383 -1.28 -34.74 18.57
N GLY A 384 -0.48 -34.49 19.60
CA GLY A 384 -0.88 -33.83 20.84
C GLY A 384 -0.54 -32.34 20.88
N LEU A 385 -1.13 -31.63 21.85
CA LEU A 385 -0.89 -30.21 22.12
C LEU A 385 -0.41 -30.01 23.56
N ILE A 386 0.60 -29.17 23.73
CA ILE A 386 1.21 -28.84 25.02
C ILE A 386 1.16 -27.33 25.22
N MET A 387 0.47 -26.86 26.26
CA MET A 387 0.57 -25.45 26.67
C MET A 387 1.85 -25.24 27.48
N PRO A 388 2.72 -24.27 27.15
CA PRO A 388 4.02 -24.12 27.81
C PRO A 388 4.01 -23.31 29.12
N GLY A 389 2.86 -22.76 29.52
CA GLY A 389 2.73 -21.72 30.55
C GLY A 389 2.23 -20.41 29.93
N SER A 390 1.65 -19.52 30.74
CA SER A 390 1.07 -18.25 30.24
C SER A 390 2.12 -17.15 30.15
N GLU A 391 3.10 -17.14 31.06
CA GLU A 391 4.19 -16.18 31.07
C GLU A 391 5.21 -16.41 29.95
N ASN A 392 5.71 -15.31 29.41
CA ASN A 392 6.69 -15.31 28.34
C ASN A 392 7.89 -14.41 28.65
N ILE A 393 8.99 -14.66 27.94
CA ILE A 393 10.12 -13.74 27.85
C ILE A 393 9.69 -12.55 26.97
N PRO A 394 9.89 -11.29 27.42
CA PRO A 394 9.54 -10.10 26.65
C PRO A 394 10.18 -10.09 25.25
N MET A 395 9.41 -9.69 24.24
CA MET A 395 9.86 -9.57 22.83
C MET A 395 10.42 -10.86 22.19
N SER A 396 10.26 -12.05 22.78
CA SER A 396 10.81 -13.29 22.19
C SER A 396 9.78 -14.36 21.83
N ALA A 397 8.55 -14.24 22.35
CA ALA A 397 7.52 -15.27 22.26
C ALA A 397 7.91 -16.63 22.87
N GLN A 398 8.94 -16.67 23.72
CA GLN A 398 9.40 -17.89 24.37
C GLN A 398 8.77 -18.05 25.76
N PRO A 399 8.46 -19.28 26.19
CA PRO A 399 8.01 -19.55 27.55
C PRO A 399 9.04 -19.08 28.58
N LYS A 400 8.60 -18.44 29.65
CA LYS A 400 9.49 -17.94 30.70
C LYS A 400 10.00 -19.05 31.63
N ASP A 401 9.20 -20.08 31.85
CA ASP A 401 9.50 -21.20 32.74
C ASP A 401 9.81 -22.49 31.94
N PRO A 402 11.09 -22.79 31.67
CA PRO A 402 11.48 -23.99 30.93
C PRO A 402 11.30 -25.28 31.75
N ALA A 403 11.22 -25.21 33.08
CA ALA A 403 11.01 -26.39 33.93
C ALA A 403 9.53 -26.82 33.88
N LEU A 404 8.60 -25.87 33.98
CA LEU A 404 7.17 -26.13 33.78
C LEU A 404 6.88 -26.68 32.38
N LEU A 405 7.52 -26.12 31.34
CA LEU A 405 7.40 -26.65 29.98
C LEU A 405 7.86 -28.11 29.93
N ALA A 406 9.03 -28.43 30.49
CA ALA A 406 9.55 -29.80 30.52
C ALA A 406 8.63 -30.76 31.29
N GLU A 407 8.03 -30.33 32.41
CA GLU A 407 7.06 -31.12 33.15
C GLU A 407 5.84 -31.48 32.27
N ARG A 408 5.31 -30.52 31.52
CA ARG A 408 4.15 -30.73 30.65
C ARG A 408 4.50 -31.61 29.44
N CYS A 409 5.70 -31.46 28.88
CA CYS A 409 6.25 -32.39 27.89
C CYS A 409 6.35 -33.81 28.44
N LEU A 410 6.86 -33.97 29.66
CA LEU A 410 7.01 -35.26 30.33
C LEU A 410 5.65 -35.93 30.59
N ARG A 411 4.63 -35.16 30.98
CA ARG A 411 3.26 -35.65 31.14
C ARG A 411 2.69 -36.18 29.82
N TRP A 412 2.88 -35.43 28.73
CA TRP A 412 2.47 -35.90 27.40
C TRP A 412 3.17 -37.22 27.02
N VAL A 413 4.50 -37.32 27.23
CA VAL A 413 5.25 -38.56 26.99
C VAL A 413 4.69 -39.71 27.83
N ARG A 414 4.45 -39.51 29.13
CA ARG A 414 3.89 -40.54 30.01
C ARG A 414 2.49 -41.00 29.57
N GLY A 415 1.58 -40.07 29.29
CA GLY A 415 0.19 -40.38 28.95
C GLY A 415 0.01 -40.92 27.52
N THR A 416 0.72 -40.36 26.54
CA THR A 416 0.56 -40.74 25.12
C THR A 416 1.55 -41.80 24.67
N VAL A 417 2.83 -41.65 25.01
CA VAL A 417 3.91 -42.50 24.46
C VAL A 417 4.09 -43.77 25.28
N TYR A 418 4.03 -43.65 26.61
CA TYR A 418 4.12 -44.80 27.52
C TYR A 418 2.77 -45.35 27.97
N GLN A 419 1.67 -44.65 27.67
CA GLN A 419 0.31 -45.06 28.06
C GLN A 419 0.20 -45.38 29.56
N LYS A 420 0.90 -44.61 30.40
CA LYS A 420 0.89 -44.78 31.85
C LYS A 420 -0.52 -44.52 32.37
N ALA A 421 -1.13 -45.55 32.99
CA ALA A 421 -2.49 -45.46 33.51
C ALA A 421 -2.64 -44.28 34.50
N GLY A 422 -3.77 -43.58 34.42
CA GLY A 422 -4.08 -42.44 35.29
C GLY A 422 -3.22 -41.19 35.04
N THR A 423 -2.59 -41.05 33.87
CA THR A 423 -1.84 -39.84 33.49
C THR A 423 -2.51 -39.18 32.28
N ALA A 424 -3.24 -38.08 32.47
CA ALA A 424 -3.74 -37.31 31.34
C ALA A 424 -2.56 -36.68 30.55
N PRO A 425 -2.51 -36.86 29.22
CA PRO A 425 -1.40 -36.33 28.41
C PRO A 425 -1.55 -34.83 28.12
N THR A 426 -2.76 -34.27 28.25
CA THR A 426 -3.08 -32.87 27.97
C THR A 426 -4.35 -32.46 28.74
N GLY A 427 -4.62 -31.16 28.78
CA GLY A 427 -5.84 -30.62 29.40
C GLY A 427 -7.07 -30.75 28.47
N PRO A 428 -8.22 -30.22 28.90
CA PRO A 428 -9.46 -30.28 28.12
C PRO A 428 -9.30 -29.82 26.67
N LEU A 429 -9.66 -30.68 25.71
CA LEU A 429 -9.62 -30.41 24.26
C LEU A 429 -11.03 -30.30 23.72
N PHE A 430 -11.38 -29.20 23.06
CA PHE A 430 -12.69 -29.03 22.44
C PHE A 430 -13.02 -30.16 21.45
N GLU A 431 -14.24 -30.67 21.48
CA GLU A 431 -14.75 -31.69 20.55
C GLU A 431 -15.96 -31.19 19.76
N LYS A 432 -16.99 -30.68 20.45
CA LYS A 432 -18.21 -30.19 19.80
C LYS A 432 -18.98 -29.17 20.64
N LEU A 433 -19.88 -28.47 19.96
CA LEU A 433 -20.80 -27.50 20.55
C LEU A 433 -22.24 -27.89 20.23
N ASP A 434 -23.05 -28.11 21.26
CA ASP A 434 -24.49 -28.30 21.12
C ASP A 434 -25.17 -26.97 21.53
N ALA A 435 -25.65 -26.18 20.56
CA ALA A 435 -26.23 -24.85 20.81
C ALA A 435 -27.73 -24.79 20.49
N HIS A 436 -28.51 -24.16 21.36
CA HIS A 436 -29.94 -23.90 21.17
C HIS A 436 -30.34 -22.55 21.76
N MET A 437 -30.84 -21.65 20.90
CA MET A 437 -31.22 -20.29 21.29
C MET A 437 -30.07 -19.61 22.05
N ASN A 438 -30.32 -19.09 23.25
CA ASN A 438 -29.33 -18.36 24.04
C ASN A 438 -28.48 -19.26 24.95
N LYS A 439 -28.55 -20.58 24.78
CA LYS A 439 -27.80 -21.57 25.57
C LYS A 439 -26.95 -22.46 24.68
N ALA A 440 -25.81 -22.91 25.20
CA ALA A 440 -24.97 -23.90 24.53
C ALA A 440 -24.24 -24.79 25.54
N THR A 441 -23.92 -26.02 25.12
CA THR A 441 -23.09 -26.95 25.88
C THR A 441 -21.81 -27.22 25.08
N VAL A 442 -20.66 -26.96 25.70
CA VAL A 442 -19.34 -27.27 25.15
C VAL A 442 -18.93 -28.65 25.64
N HIS A 443 -18.57 -29.53 24.69
CA HIS A 443 -18.07 -30.86 24.96
C HIS A 443 -16.56 -30.92 24.69
N PHE A 444 -15.84 -31.59 25.58
CA PHE A 444 -14.43 -31.89 25.41
C PHE A 444 -14.22 -33.36 25.05
N LYS A 445 -13.12 -33.63 24.35
CA LYS A 445 -12.71 -34.98 23.95
C LYS A 445 -12.60 -35.89 25.16
N ALA A 446 -13.15 -37.09 25.06
CA ALA A 446 -13.16 -38.08 26.12
C ALA A 446 -11.75 -38.28 26.75
N GLY A 447 -11.69 -38.31 28.08
CA GLY A 447 -10.46 -38.46 28.87
C GLY A 447 -9.61 -37.20 29.02
N THR A 448 -10.00 -36.05 28.43
CA THR A 448 -9.24 -34.79 28.57
C THR A 448 -9.80 -33.83 29.62
N ALA A 449 -11.08 -34.00 29.98
CA ALA A 449 -11.83 -33.10 30.86
C ALA A 449 -12.38 -33.76 32.13
N GLU A 450 -11.82 -34.91 32.54
CA GLU A 450 -12.24 -35.54 33.80
C GLU A 450 -11.89 -34.65 35.00
N GLY A 451 -12.90 -34.42 35.87
CA GLY A 451 -12.75 -33.61 37.08
C GLY A 451 -12.41 -32.14 36.83
N LEU A 452 -13.11 -31.48 35.90
CA LEU A 452 -12.94 -30.05 35.61
C LEU A 452 -12.96 -29.19 36.88
N GLN A 453 -11.99 -28.28 36.97
CA GLN A 453 -11.89 -27.26 38.02
C GLN A 453 -11.60 -25.92 37.37
N ALA A 454 -12.11 -24.84 37.94
CA ALA A 454 -11.88 -23.49 37.47
C ALA A 454 -11.36 -22.61 38.61
N ALA A 455 -10.22 -21.97 38.40
CA ALA A 455 -9.79 -20.84 39.23
C ALA A 455 -10.72 -19.63 39.05
N GLU A 456 -10.64 -18.66 39.96
CA GLU A 456 -11.38 -17.41 39.85
C GLU A 456 -11.08 -16.71 38.51
N GLY A 457 -12.12 -16.28 37.79
CA GLY A 457 -12.02 -15.64 36.48
C GLY A 457 -11.85 -16.56 35.27
N ALA A 458 -11.53 -17.86 35.47
CA ALA A 458 -11.29 -18.78 34.35
C ALA A 458 -12.54 -19.02 33.48
N LEU A 459 -13.73 -19.06 34.10
CA LEU A 459 -15.01 -19.22 33.40
C LEU A 459 -15.47 -17.93 32.70
N ASP A 460 -14.92 -16.77 33.04
CA ASP A 460 -15.24 -15.50 32.39
C ASP A 460 -14.59 -15.36 31.01
N CYS A 461 -13.72 -16.31 30.65
CA CYS A 461 -13.03 -16.38 29.36
C CYS A 461 -13.86 -17.01 28.23
N PHE A 462 -15.16 -17.28 28.44
CA PHE A 462 -16.07 -17.74 27.40
C PHE A 462 -16.80 -16.57 26.72
N GLU A 463 -16.89 -16.65 25.40
CA GLU A 463 -17.64 -15.69 24.58
C GLU A 463 -18.49 -16.43 23.52
N ALA A 464 -19.63 -15.86 23.15
CA ALA A 464 -20.52 -16.42 22.13
C ALA A 464 -20.97 -15.36 21.11
N LYS A 465 -21.30 -15.79 19.90
CA LYS A 465 -21.89 -14.92 18.86
C LYS A 465 -23.05 -15.57 18.11
N GLY A 466 -23.87 -14.73 17.48
CA GLY A 466 -24.96 -15.12 16.59
C GLY A 466 -24.53 -15.28 15.12
N VAL A 467 -25.50 -15.22 14.20
CA VAL A 467 -25.28 -15.43 12.75
C VAL A 467 -24.42 -14.32 12.13
N ASP A 468 -24.75 -13.04 12.40
CA ASP A 468 -24.14 -11.88 11.74
C ASP A 468 -23.61 -10.83 12.76
N GLY A 469 -22.94 -11.26 13.84
CA GLY A 469 -22.53 -10.35 14.92
C GLY A 469 -21.18 -10.66 15.56
N ASP A 470 -20.76 -9.78 16.46
CA ASP A 470 -19.54 -9.92 17.25
C ASP A 470 -19.66 -10.95 18.38
N TYR A 471 -18.52 -11.36 18.94
CA TYR A 471 -18.45 -12.18 20.15
C TYR A 471 -18.75 -11.34 21.39
N PHE A 472 -19.63 -11.84 22.26
CA PHE A 472 -19.99 -11.23 23.53
C PHE A 472 -19.63 -12.17 24.69
N PRO A 473 -19.17 -11.63 25.84
CA PRO A 473 -19.00 -12.42 27.07
C PRO A 473 -20.29 -13.14 27.45
N VAL A 474 -20.16 -14.37 27.98
CA VAL A 474 -21.30 -15.22 28.38
C VAL A 474 -21.09 -15.79 29.78
N LYS A 475 -22.17 -16.20 30.43
CA LYS A 475 -22.10 -16.92 31.69
C LYS A 475 -21.75 -18.37 31.41
N ALA A 476 -20.73 -18.89 32.07
CA ALA A 476 -20.30 -20.27 31.96
C ALA A 476 -20.30 -20.98 33.33
N SER A 477 -20.66 -22.27 33.35
CA SER A 477 -20.61 -23.12 34.54
C SER A 477 -20.17 -24.54 34.20
N ILE A 478 -19.44 -25.20 35.10
CA ILE A 478 -19.04 -26.59 34.96
C ILE A 478 -20.24 -27.52 35.23
N ASP A 479 -20.44 -28.49 34.35
CA ASP A 479 -21.43 -29.56 34.47
C ASP A 479 -20.76 -30.90 34.15
N GLY A 480 -20.24 -31.57 35.18
CA GLY A 480 -19.43 -32.78 35.04
C GLY A 480 -18.15 -32.51 34.23
N ASP A 481 -18.06 -33.12 33.05
CA ASP A 481 -16.96 -32.99 32.08
C ASP A 481 -17.25 -31.96 30.97
N ARG A 482 -18.29 -31.12 31.14
CA ARG A 482 -18.78 -30.15 30.14
C ARG A 482 -18.84 -28.74 30.71
N ILE A 483 -18.96 -27.77 29.80
CA ILE A 483 -19.27 -26.38 30.14
C ILE A 483 -20.65 -26.02 29.60
N GLN A 484 -21.51 -25.53 30.49
CA GLN A 484 -22.80 -24.94 30.14
C GLN A 484 -22.63 -23.44 29.97
N ILE A 485 -23.20 -22.89 28.89
CA ILE A 485 -23.12 -21.50 28.48
C ILE A 485 -24.53 -20.92 28.39
N GLU A 486 -24.70 -19.70 28.91
CA GLU A 486 -25.92 -18.90 28.76
C GLU A 486 -25.58 -17.44 28.44
N SER A 487 -26.26 -16.87 27.44
CA SER A 487 -26.12 -15.46 27.05
C SER A 487 -27.42 -14.68 27.30
N ASP A 488 -27.27 -13.46 27.78
CA ASP A 488 -28.32 -12.44 27.88
C ASP A 488 -28.33 -11.50 26.65
N LYS A 489 -27.23 -11.44 25.89
CA LYS A 489 -27.07 -10.59 24.70
C LYS A 489 -27.26 -11.31 23.37
N VAL A 490 -26.97 -12.61 23.33
CA VAL A 490 -27.01 -13.41 22.09
C VAL A 490 -28.23 -14.35 22.14
N ASN A 491 -29.29 -13.95 21.44
CA ASN A 491 -30.57 -14.70 21.41
C ASN A 491 -30.48 -16.07 20.73
N ARG A 492 -29.54 -16.22 19.79
CA ARG A 492 -29.26 -17.46 19.07
C ARG A 492 -27.76 -17.64 18.92
N ILE A 493 -27.16 -18.43 19.80
CA ILE A 493 -25.75 -18.79 19.76
C ILE A 493 -25.50 -19.70 18.56
N VAL A 494 -24.55 -19.32 17.72
CA VAL A 494 -24.07 -20.12 16.58
C VAL A 494 -22.62 -20.54 16.80
N HIS A 495 -21.83 -19.68 17.43
CA HIS A 495 -20.43 -19.95 17.72
C HIS A 495 -20.07 -19.57 19.16
N VAL A 496 -19.13 -20.31 19.71
CA VAL A 496 -18.49 -20.08 21.01
C VAL A 496 -16.99 -20.06 20.81
N ARG A 497 -16.29 -19.29 21.66
CA ARG A 497 -14.85 -19.39 21.83
C ARG A 497 -14.50 -19.36 23.30
N TYR A 498 -13.38 -20.00 23.64
CA TYR A 498 -12.82 -20.00 24.98
C TYR A 498 -11.40 -19.47 24.94
N ASN A 499 -11.09 -18.59 25.90
CA ASN A 499 -9.74 -18.12 26.18
C ASN A 499 -9.04 -17.57 24.94
N TRP A 500 -9.81 -16.83 24.13
CA TRP A 500 -9.34 -16.14 22.93
C TRP A 500 -8.59 -14.84 23.30
N ASN A 501 -7.78 -14.91 24.34
CA ASN A 501 -7.05 -13.83 24.98
C ASN A 501 -5.56 -13.84 24.62
N GLY A 502 -4.94 -12.66 24.62
CA GLY A 502 -3.54 -12.49 24.24
C GLY A 502 -2.60 -13.19 25.22
N MET A 503 -2.90 -13.03 26.51
CA MET A 503 -2.44 -13.91 27.58
C MET A 503 -3.55 -14.90 27.90
N PRO A 504 -3.40 -16.18 27.55
CA PRO A 504 -4.43 -17.16 27.85
C PRO A 504 -4.43 -17.46 29.36
N ASP A 505 -5.62 -17.43 29.96
CA ASP A 505 -5.85 -17.87 31.33
C ASP A 505 -5.67 -19.40 31.40
N GLN A 506 -4.98 -19.91 32.41
CA GLN A 506 -4.72 -21.35 32.56
C GLN A 506 -5.40 -21.94 33.80
N GLY A 507 -6.46 -21.28 34.27
CA GLY A 507 -7.21 -21.62 35.47
C GLY A 507 -8.34 -22.62 35.28
N LEU A 508 -8.83 -22.84 34.05
CA LEU A 508 -9.73 -23.96 33.74
C LEU A 508 -8.87 -25.20 33.47
N VAL A 509 -8.88 -26.16 34.39
CA VAL A 509 -8.02 -27.34 34.37
C VAL A 509 -8.83 -28.62 34.53
N ASN A 510 -8.25 -29.77 34.16
CA ASN A 510 -8.76 -31.08 34.54
C ASN A 510 -8.26 -31.50 35.94
N ALA A 511 -8.62 -32.71 36.39
CA ALA A 511 -8.22 -33.26 37.69
C ALA A 511 -6.70 -33.33 37.91
N ASP A 512 -5.91 -33.40 36.83
CA ASP A 512 -4.45 -33.43 36.85
C ASP A 512 -3.80 -32.03 36.87
N GLY A 513 -4.62 -30.96 36.89
CA GLY A 513 -4.15 -29.57 36.87
C GLY A 513 -3.70 -29.09 35.48
N LEU A 514 -4.04 -29.80 34.40
CA LEU A 514 -3.66 -29.42 33.04
C LEU A 514 -4.68 -28.45 32.43
N PRO A 515 -4.24 -27.31 31.85
CA PRO A 515 -5.13 -26.26 31.38
C PRO A 515 -5.87 -26.64 30.10
N ALA A 516 -7.14 -26.21 30.02
CA ALA A 516 -7.97 -26.31 28.84
C ALA A 516 -7.35 -25.53 27.67
N MET A 517 -7.37 -26.12 26.48
CA MET A 517 -6.83 -25.48 25.29
C MET A 517 -7.77 -24.37 24.81
N PRO A 518 -7.24 -23.18 24.43
CA PRO A 518 -8.03 -22.18 23.73
C PRO A 518 -8.63 -22.76 22.44
N PHE A 519 -9.87 -22.37 22.13
CA PHE A 519 -10.55 -22.82 20.92
C PHE A 519 -11.59 -21.79 20.44
N ARG A 520 -11.97 -21.91 19.16
CA ARG A 520 -13.18 -21.32 18.59
C ARG A 520 -13.95 -22.37 17.80
N THR A 521 -15.27 -22.24 17.74
CA THR A 521 -16.11 -23.15 16.93
C THR A 521 -16.34 -22.68 15.49
N GLU A 522 -15.90 -21.46 15.18
CA GLU A 522 -16.04 -20.85 13.86
C GLU A 522 -14.90 -21.27 12.92
N LYS A 523 -15.24 -21.63 11.67
CA LYS A 523 -14.28 -22.08 10.64
C LYS A 523 -13.90 -20.98 9.61
N ALA A 524 -14.14 -19.71 9.93
CA ALA A 524 -13.88 -18.60 9.01
C ALA A 524 -12.39 -18.47 8.62
N VAL A 525 -12.16 -17.98 7.39
CA VAL A 525 -10.84 -17.73 6.81
C VAL A 525 -10.08 -16.71 7.67
N TYR A 526 -8.78 -16.94 7.86
CA TYR A 526 -7.93 -16.07 8.68
C TYR A 526 -7.77 -14.70 8.00
N GLU A 527 -8.36 -13.66 8.58
CA GLU A 527 -8.10 -12.28 8.22
C GLU A 527 -6.80 -11.82 8.89
N TRP A 528 -5.67 -12.19 8.30
CA TRP A 528 -4.36 -11.85 8.83
C TRP A 528 -4.10 -10.34 8.79
N PHE A 529 -3.76 -9.77 9.95
CA PHE A 529 -3.13 -8.45 10.16
C PHE A 529 -3.65 -7.29 9.29
N PHE A 530 -4.88 -6.84 9.56
CA PHE A 530 -5.20 -5.42 9.42
C PHE A 530 -5.64 -4.89 10.79
N ARG A 531 -4.75 -4.18 11.50
CA ARG A 531 -5.24 -3.19 12.46
C ARG A 531 -5.92 -2.10 11.61
N ASN A 532 -7.23 -1.95 11.76
CA ASN A 532 -7.96 -0.86 11.14
C ASN A 532 -7.40 0.46 11.65
N ALA A 533 -6.99 1.33 10.73
CA ALA A 533 -6.47 2.67 11.04
C ALA A 533 -7.44 3.49 11.91
N GLU A 534 -8.73 3.12 11.88
CA GLU A 534 -9.83 3.79 12.58
C GLU A 534 -9.81 3.62 14.10
N ASN A 535 -9.22 2.54 14.63
CA ASN A 535 -9.22 2.26 16.08
C ASN A 535 -8.25 3.14 16.88
N ASP A 536 -7.36 3.89 16.19
CA ASP A 536 -6.32 4.72 16.80
C ASP A 536 -6.50 6.22 16.44
N LEU A 537 -7.64 6.60 15.84
CA LEU A 537 -7.97 8.00 15.54
C LEU A 537 -8.54 8.71 16.78
N PRO A 538 -8.17 9.98 17.05
CA PRO A 538 -8.81 10.78 18.09
C PRO A 538 -10.33 10.86 17.89
N GLU A 539 -11.13 10.91 18.97
CA GLU A 539 -12.60 11.06 18.92
C GLU A 539 -13.02 12.24 18.02
N GLU A 540 -12.19 13.29 17.95
CA GLU A 540 -12.40 14.47 17.09
C GLU A 540 -12.46 14.14 15.58
N TYR A 541 -11.97 12.99 15.15
CA TYR A 541 -12.04 12.50 13.76
C TYR A 541 -13.35 11.77 13.44
N SER A 542 -14.09 11.29 14.43
CA SER A 542 -15.41 10.68 14.22
C SER A 542 -16.56 11.57 14.70
N THR A 543 -16.24 12.71 15.35
CA THR A 543 -17.23 13.62 15.93
C THR A 543 -17.27 14.99 15.24
N PRO A 544 -18.46 15.57 15.02
CA PRO A 544 -18.60 16.95 14.57
C PRO A 544 -17.96 17.97 15.51
N ALA A 545 -17.32 19.02 14.98
CA ALA A 545 -16.53 19.96 15.78
C ALA A 545 -17.36 20.77 16.78
N ASN A 546 -18.67 20.90 16.55
CA ASN A 546 -19.59 21.51 17.50
C ASN A 546 -19.76 20.68 18.79
N GLU A 547 -19.42 19.39 18.78
CA GLU A 547 -19.55 18.46 19.92
C GLU A 547 -18.23 18.25 20.67
N TRP A 548 -17.11 18.79 20.17
CA TRP A 548 -15.81 18.62 20.81
C TRP A 548 -15.75 19.33 22.17
N LYS A 549 -15.22 18.61 23.15
CA LYS A 549 -15.14 19.04 24.55
C LYS A 549 -13.87 19.82 24.90
N SER A 550 -12.80 19.71 24.10
CA SER A 550 -11.53 20.45 24.31
C SER A 550 -11.25 21.44 23.18
N GLY A 551 -10.67 22.60 23.51
CA GLY A 551 -10.51 23.73 22.59
C GLY A 551 -9.07 24.20 22.34
N ASP A 552 -8.15 23.70 23.15
CA ASP A 552 -6.79 24.24 23.28
C ASP A 552 -5.79 23.55 22.35
N VAL A 553 -6.16 22.41 21.74
CA VAL A 553 -5.25 21.55 20.99
C VAL A 553 -5.28 21.87 19.49
N THR A 554 -4.11 22.03 18.88
CA THR A 554 -3.98 22.15 17.41
C THR A 554 -4.07 20.76 16.77
N LEU A 555 -5.03 20.53 15.87
CA LEU A 555 -5.14 19.25 15.16
C LEU A 555 -4.50 19.36 13.78
N VAL A 556 -3.36 18.70 13.61
CA VAL A 556 -2.53 18.72 12.40
C VAL A 556 -2.80 17.43 11.62
N ASN A 557 -3.44 17.55 10.46
CA ASN A 557 -3.56 16.41 9.54
C ASN A 557 -2.51 16.55 8.45
N VAL A 558 -1.77 15.48 8.20
CA VAL A 558 -0.64 15.42 7.25
C VAL A 558 -1.09 14.91 5.89
N GLN A 559 -2.36 14.54 5.76
CA GLN A 559 -2.96 14.13 4.51
C GLN A 559 -4.09 15.08 4.14
N LEU A 560 -4.22 15.44 2.88
CA LEU A 560 -4.17 14.51 1.75
C LEU A 560 -3.24 15.02 0.65
N LYS A 561 -2.77 14.09 -0.20
CA LYS A 561 -2.77 14.43 -1.63
C LYS A 561 -4.14 15.00 -1.95
N THR A 562 -4.15 16.21 -2.47
CA THR A 562 -5.33 16.82 -3.02
C THR A 562 -6.02 15.81 -3.96
N PHE A 563 -7.30 15.53 -3.69
CA PHE A 563 -8.20 14.61 -4.40
C PHE A 563 -7.90 13.10 -4.21
N GLY A 564 -8.95 12.31 -3.92
CA GLY A 564 -8.86 10.84 -3.83
C GLY A 564 -9.43 10.14 -2.59
N TYR A 565 -10.13 10.85 -1.68
CA TYR A 565 -10.74 10.25 -0.48
C TYR A 565 -12.24 10.53 -0.40
N ASP A 566 -12.94 9.67 0.35
CA ASP A 566 -14.35 9.83 0.74
C ASP A 566 -14.64 11.14 1.50
N ASN A 567 -13.63 11.94 1.89
CA ASN A 567 -13.80 13.28 2.46
C ASN A 567 -13.06 14.35 1.64
N PHE A 568 -13.78 15.39 1.20
CA PHE A 568 -13.29 16.40 0.25
C PHE A 568 -12.04 17.16 0.71
N THR A 569 -11.05 17.22 -0.18
CA THR A 569 -9.86 18.07 -0.07
C THR A 569 -9.63 18.81 -1.35
N GLY A 570 -9.50 20.12 -1.24
CA GLY A 570 -9.38 20.99 -2.39
C GLY A 570 -9.73 22.43 -2.05
N TRP A 571 -9.95 23.21 -3.09
CA TRP A 571 -10.40 24.57 -2.94
C TRP A 571 -11.92 24.60 -2.72
N LEU A 572 -12.36 25.47 -1.80
CA LEU A 572 -13.65 26.11 -1.80
C LEU A 572 -13.49 27.43 -2.55
N GLY A 573 -13.40 27.31 -3.86
CA GLY A 573 -12.96 28.35 -4.78
C GLY A 573 -13.69 29.69 -4.67
N PRO A 574 -15.04 29.73 -4.56
CA PRO A 574 -15.77 31.00 -4.51
C PRO A 574 -15.45 31.81 -3.26
N ILE A 575 -15.02 31.16 -2.17
CA ILE A 575 -14.61 31.82 -0.93
C ILE A 575 -13.09 31.97 -0.79
N GLY A 576 -12.31 31.36 -1.70
CA GLY A 576 -10.85 31.40 -1.73
C GLY A 576 -10.16 30.71 -0.56
N VAL A 577 -10.72 29.59 -0.10
CA VAL A 577 -10.18 28.79 1.01
C VAL A 577 -9.78 27.41 0.51
N ARG A 578 -8.62 26.92 0.92
CA ARG A 578 -8.25 25.52 0.75
C ARG A 578 -8.56 24.75 2.02
N THR A 579 -9.27 23.63 1.89
CA THR A 579 -9.62 22.76 3.02
C THR A 579 -8.97 21.38 2.88
N GLY A 580 -8.74 20.73 4.01
CA GLY A 580 -8.41 19.30 4.11
C GLY A 580 -9.47 18.56 4.94
N PRO A 581 -9.47 17.22 4.93
CA PRO A 581 -10.47 16.46 5.64
C PRO A 581 -10.18 16.54 7.13
N PHE A 582 -11.24 16.58 7.93
CA PHE A 582 -11.15 16.57 9.37
C PHE A 582 -12.32 15.79 9.97
N GLY A 583 -12.30 14.45 9.82
CA GLY A 583 -13.44 13.63 10.20
C GLY A 583 -14.72 14.05 9.45
N PRO A 584 -15.85 14.27 10.15
CA PRO A 584 -17.06 14.83 9.55
C PRO A 584 -17.00 16.36 9.32
N ASN A 585 -15.83 16.99 9.42
CA ASN A 585 -15.61 18.44 9.34
C ASN A 585 -14.59 18.80 8.24
N MET A 586 -14.45 20.11 7.95
CA MET A 586 -13.43 20.63 7.03
C MET A 586 -12.41 21.52 7.78
N GLY A 587 -11.13 21.17 7.73
CA GLY A 587 -10.06 22.00 8.32
C GLY A 587 -9.53 23.03 7.32
N VAL A 588 -9.45 24.30 7.71
CA VAL A 588 -8.90 25.40 6.91
C VAL A 588 -7.37 25.28 6.86
N ARG A 589 -6.84 25.12 5.65
CA ARG A 589 -5.40 24.95 5.37
C ARG A 589 -4.75 26.19 4.78
N GLU A 590 -5.50 26.94 3.98
CA GLU A 590 -5.02 28.13 3.29
C GLU A 590 -6.18 29.11 3.07
N VAL A 591 -5.90 30.40 3.19
CA VAL A 591 -6.84 31.47 2.84
C VAL A 591 -6.15 32.40 1.85
N LYS A 592 -6.65 32.47 0.61
CA LYS A 592 -6.01 33.29 -0.44
C LYS A 592 -6.25 34.77 -0.15
N ARG A 593 -5.17 35.56 -0.15
CA ARG A 593 -5.25 37.02 0.03
C ARG A 593 -6.14 37.66 -1.04
N GLY A 594 -6.97 38.61 -0.64
CA GLY A 594 -7.96 39.28 -1.48
C GLY A 594 -9.20 38.44 -1.81
N SER A 595 -9.31 37.21 -1.28
CA SER A 595 -10.52 36.41 -1.39
C SER A 595 -11.63 36.88 -0.45
N PRO A 596 -12.88 36.43 -0.64
CA PRO A 596 -13.95 36.68 0.32
C PRO A 596 -13.67 36.24 1.76
N SER A 597 -12.77 35.27 1.97
CA SER A 597 -12.44 34.77 3.31
C SER A 597 -11.25 35.48 3.95
N ASP A 598 -10.53 36.34 3.21
CA ASP A 598 -9.37 37.07 3.72
C ASP A 598 -9.76 37.92 4.95
N GLY A 599 -9.02 37.73 6.05
CA GLY A 599 -9.29 38.33 7.36
C GLY A 599 -10.53 37.81 8.10
N ARG A 600 -11.32 36.88 7.53
CA ARG A 600 -12.53 36.30 8.15
C ARG A 600 -12.30 34.88 8.67
N LEU A 601 -11.65 34.06 7.85
CA LEU A 601 -11.19 32.72 8.23
C LEU A 601 -9.69 32.72 8.48
N LEU A 602 -9.24 31.85 9.37
CA LEU A 602 -7.85 31.69 9.75
C LEU A 602 -7.40 30.25 9.49
N VAL A 603 -6.12 30.07 9.15
CA VAL A 603 -5.53 28.73 9.09
C VAL A 603 -5.66 28.07 10.47
N GLY A 604 -6.14 26.82 10.48
CA GLY A 604 -6.45 26.08 11.71
C GLY A 604 -7.91 26.17 12.17
N ASP A 605 -8.74 27.02 11.55
CA ASP A 605 -10.19 26.96 11.75
C ASP A 605 -10.77 25.61 11.30
N VAL A 606 -11.80 25.13 12.00
CA VAL A 606 -12.54 23.91 11.62
C VAL A 606 -13.97 24.27 11.28
N ILE A 607 -14.35 24.14 10.01
CA ILE A 607 -15.70 24.38 9.52
C ILE A 607 -16.53 23.11 9.76
N PHE A 608 -17.58 23.23 10.57
CA PHE A 608 -18.48 22.12 10.91
C PHE A 608 -19.86 22.26 10.27
N SER A 609 -20.26 23.46 9.85
CA SER A 609 -21.53 23.68 9.15
C SER A 609 -21.45 24.80 8.11
N ALA A 610 -22.35 24.75 7.12
CA ALA A 610 -22.56 25.80 6.13
C ALA A 610 -24.08 26.05 5.97
N ASN A 611 -24.49 27.32 6.06
CA ASN A 611 -25.89 27.76 6.11
C ASN A 611 -26.74 26.95 7.11
N GLY A 612 -26.18 26.66 8.29
CA GLY A 612 -26.82 25.90 9.36
C GLY A 612 -26.91 24.38 9.15
N LYS A 613 -26.42 23.84 8.01
CA LYS A 613 -26.35 22.40 7.75
C LYS A 613 -24.96 21.87 8.10
N MET A 614 -24.90 20.76 8.85
CA MET A 614 -23.63 20.09 9.17
C MET A 614 -22.98 19.53 7.91
N VAL A 615 -21.65 19.69 7.76
CA VAL A 615 -20.94 19.25 6.55
C VAL A 615 -20.83 17.72 6.46
N GLY A 616 -20.50 17.01 7.55
CA GLY A 616 -20.59 15.54 7.63
C GLY A 616 -19.71 14.78 6.63
N GLU A 617 -20.00 13.50 6.40
CA GLU A 617 -19.26 12.62 5.45
C GLU A 617 -19.37 13.07 3.98
N ARG A 618 -20.35 13.91 3.62
CA ARG A 618 -20.51 14.46 2.27
C ARG A 618 -20.32 15.97 2.30
N ALA A 619 -19.27 16.40 2.99
CA ALA A 619 -18.97 17.79 3.29
C ALA A 619 -19.02 18.71 2.06
N TRP A 620 -18.51 18.25 0.92
CA TRP A 620 -18.49 19.00 -0.33
C TRP A 620 -19.86 19.23 -0.96
N GLU A 621 -20.82 18.31 -0.77
CA GLU A 621 -22.17 18.49 -1.26
C GLU A 621 -22.91 19.53 -0.43
N VAL A 622 -22.76 19.48 0.88
CA VAL A 622 -23.30 20.50 1.79
C VAL A 622 -22.71 21.86 1.47
N MET A 623 -21.38 21.93 1.31
CA MET A 623 -20.69 23.17 0.98
C MET A 623 -21.06 23.69 -0.42
N GLY A 624 -21.07 22.83 -1.44
CA GLY A 624 -21.45 23.19 -2.81
C GLY A 624 -22.91 23.66 -2.90
N ALA A 625 -23.82 23.03 -2.16
CA ALA A 625 -25.20 23.49 -2.03
C ALA A 625 -25.29 24.84 -1.31
N ALA A 626 -24.58 25.01 -0.19
CA ALA A 626 -24.59 26.26 0.56
C ALA A 626 -24.04 27.43 -0.27
N ILE A 627 -22.96 27.22 -1.03
CA ILE A 627 -22.45 28.21 -2.01
C ILE A 627 -23.53 28.51 -3.04
N THR A 628 -24.12 27.49 -3.66
CA THR A 628 -25.16 27.67 -4.69
C THR A 628 -26.34 28.48 -4.18
N ASP A 629 -26.83 28.16 -2.98
CA ASP A 629 -27.96 28.85 -2.35
C ASP A 629 -27.59 30.30 -2.02
N SER A 630 -26.37 30.52 -1.51
CA SER A 630 -25.88 31.85 -1.08
C SER A 630 -25.72 32.82 -2.26
N GLU A 631 -25.43 32.30 -3.45
CA GLU A 631 -25.31 33.08 -4.69
C GLU A 631 -26.66 33.45 -5.34
N THR A 632 -27.78 33.07 -4.72
CA THR A 632 -29.11 33.49 -5.19
C THR A 632 -29.45 34.91 -4.74
N GLU A 633 -30.37 35.56 -5.45
CA GLU A 633 -30.93 36.86 -5.05
C GLU A 633 -31.56 36.82 -3.64
N ALA A 634 -32.11 35.66 -3.25
CA ALA A 634 -32.77 35.48 -1.96
C ALA A 634 -31.80 35.55 -0.77
N LEU A 635 -30.57 35.05 -0.94
CA LEU A 635 -29.54 35.10 0.11
C LEU A 635 -28.52 36.23 -0.09
N GLN A 636 -28.66 37.04 -1.14
CA GLN A 636 -27.89 38.27 -1.37
C GLN A 636 -26.36 38.09 -1.27
N GLY A 637 -25.84 36.93 -1.68
CA GLY A 637 -24.42 36.62 -1.60
C GLY A 637 -23.94 36.27 -0.19
N LYS A 638 -24.82 36.04 0.78
CA LYS A 638 -24.41 35.74 2.16
C LYS A 638 -24.28 34.24 2.40
N LEU A 639 -23.05 33.75 2.51
CA LEU A 639 -22.73 32.40 2.98
C LEU A 639 -22.37 32.44 4.46
N GLN A 640 -23.08 31.72 5.32
CA GLN A 640 -22.75 31.61 6.74
C GLN A 640 -22.06 30.29 7.03
N LEU A 641 -20.90 30.34 7.67
CA LEU A 641 -20.13 29.16 8.09
C LEU A 641 -20.13 29.04 9.61
N GLY A 642 -20.47 27.86 10.13
CA GLY A 642 -20.20 27.52 11.52
C GLY A 642 -18.77 27.03 11.66
N VAL A 643 -17.97 27.74 12.43
CA VAL A 643 -16.53 27.55 12.56
C VAL A 643 -16.18 27.34 14.02
N ARG A 644 -15.35 26.33 14.31
CA ARG A 644 -14.69 26.19 15.60
C ARG A 644 -13.31 26.85 15.54
N ARG A 645 -13.09 27.84 16.40
CA ARG A 645 -11.84 28.58 16.55
C ARG A 645 -11.48 28.70 18.02
N ALA A 646 -10.26 28.28 18.40
CA ALA A 646 -9.78 28.34 19.78
C ALA A 646 -10.82 27.83 20.81
N GLY A 647 -11.42 26.66 20.53
CA GLY A 647 -12.42 26.04 21.40
C GLY A 647 -13.82 26.61 21.38
N LYS A 648 -14.08 27.69 20.61
CA LYS A 648 -15.39 28.33 20.54
C LYS A 648 -16.03 28.08 19.17
N ASN A 649 -17.32 27.76 19.19
CA ASN A 649 -18.13 27.73 17.98
C ASN A 649 -18.63 29.14 17.69
N ILE A 650 -18.31 29.66 16.51
CA ILE A 650 -18.70 30.99 16.03
C ILE A 650 -19.33 30.87 14.64
N ASN A 651 -20.16 31.84 14.28
CA ASN A 651 -20.66 31.98 12.92
C ASN A 651 -19.82 33.04 12.20
N VAL A 652 -19.36 32.70 10.99
CA VAL A 652 -18.57 33.59 10.13
C VAL A 652 -19.35 33.80 8.84
N ASP A 653 -19.72 35.05 8.56
CA ASP A 653 -20.41 35.42 7.33
C ASP A 653 -19.38 35.76 6.23
N ILE A 654 -19.48 35.07 5.10
CA ILE A 654 -18.62 35.22 3.92
C ILE A 654 -19.42 35.82 2.76
N PRO A 655 -19.00 36.97 2.19
CA PRO A 655 -19.69 37.61 1.07
C PRO A 655 -19.32 36.96 -0.28
N LEU A 656 -20.31 36.59 -1.07
CA LEU A 656 -20.17 36.01 -2.40
C LEU A 656 -20.82 36.90 -3.46
N THR A 657 -20.38 36.75 -4.70
CA THR A 657 -21.03 37.38 -5.86
C THR A 657 -22.37 36.71 -6.14
N VAL A 658 -23.43 37.50 -6.40
CA VAL A 658 -24.74 36.96 -6.76
C VAL A 658 -24.74 36.44 -8.21
N MET A 659 -24.72 35.12 -8.37
CA MET A 659 -24.69 34.44 -9.66
C MET A 659 -26.09 34.08 -10.17
N GLY A 660 -27.08 33.94 -9.28
CA GLY A 660 -28.43 33.44 -9.59
C GLY A 660 -28.56 31.93 -9.40
N SER A 661 -29.64 31.34 -9.93
CA SER A 661 -29.96 29.92 -9.75
C SER A 661 -29.69 29.10 -11.02
N TYR A 662 -29.35 27.82 -10.84
CA TYR A 662 -29.33 26.86 -11.97
C TYR A 662 -30.75 26.57 -12.46
N SER A 663 -30.95 26.58 -13.79
CA SER A 663 -32.18 26.07 -14.40
C SER A 663 -32.29 24.55 -14.22
N SER A 664 -33.51 24.01 -14.40
CA SER A 664 -33.75 22.56 -14.42
C SER A 664 -33.06 21.86 -15.58
N THR A 665 -32.75 22.60 -16.65
CA THR A 665 -32.07 22.14 -17.86
C THR A 665 -30.57 22.39 -17.84
N ALA A 666 -29.99 22.96 -16.77
CA ALA A 666 -28.57 23.29 -16.71
C ALA A 666 -27.67 22.08 -17.09
N PRO A 667 -26.63 22.28 -17.92
CA PRO A 667 -26.10 23.57 -18.38
C PRO A 667 -26.81 24.18 -19.61
N PHE A 668 -27.88 23.56 -20.13
CA PHE A 668 -28.69 24.12 -21.21
C PHE A 668 -29.54 25.29 -20.69
N ASP A 669 -29.59 26.39 -21.44
CA ASP A 669 -30.48 27.53 -21.19
C ASP A 669 -30.42 28.02 -19.72
N CYS A 670 -29.21 28.26 -19.21
CA CYS A 670 -28.97 28.57 -17.81
C CYS A 670 -28.14 29.86 -17.66
N LEU A 671 -28.76 30.94 -17.16
CA LEU A 671 -28.09 32.24 -16.97
C LEU A 671 -26.89 32.16 -16.03
N LYS A 672 -26.97 31.36 -14.95
CA LYS A 672 -25.83 31.13 -14.06
C LYS A 672 -24.65 30.49 -14.81
N THR A 673 -24.93 29.50 -15.65
CA THR A 673 -23.91 28.84 -16.48
C THR A 673 -23.25 29.83 -17.43
N GLU A 674 -24.03 30.71 -18.08
CA GLU A 674 -23.49 31.74 -18.97
C GLU A 674 -22.61 32.76 -18.25
N LYS A 675 -22.97 33.17 -17.02
CA LYS A 675 -22.09 33.99 -16.18
C LYS A 675 -20.76 33.28 -15.86
N ILE A 676 -20.82 32.00 -15.47
CA ILE A 676 -19.61 31.21 -15.19
C ILE A 676 -18.72 31.09 -16.43
N ILE A 677 -19.31 30.88 -17.62
CA ILE A 677 -18.56 30.85 -18.89
C ILE A 677 -17.90 32.20 -19.14
N THR A 678 -18.63 33.31 -18.94
CA THR A 678 -18.12 34.67 -19.15
C THR A 678 -16.95 35.00 -18.21
N ASP A 679 -17.07 34.66 -16.92
CA ASP A 679 -16.01 34.87 -15.93
C ASP A 679 -14.75 34.06 -16.29
N LEU A 680 -14.95 32.80 -16.72
CA LEU A 680 -13.85 31.93 -17.15
C LEU A 680 -13.19 32.42 -18.44
N GLU A 681 -13.97 32.89 -19.42
CA GLU A 681 -13.47 33.55 -20.63
C GLU A 681 -12.58 34.76 -20.28
N ALA A 682 -13.06 35.63 -19.40
CA ALA A 682 -12.31 36.80 -18.93
C ALA A 682 -11.02 36.39 -18.21
N TRP A 683 -11.09 35.36 -17.36
CA TRP A 683 -9.93 34.83 -16.64
C TRP A 683 -8.87 34.27 -17.59
N VAL A 684 -9.25 33.45 -18.59
CA VAL A 684 -8.31 32.89 -19.58
C VAL A 684 -7.60 34.00 -20.35
N VAL A 685 -8.33 35.06 -20.73
CA VAL A 685 -7.77 36.24 -21.39
C VAL A 685 -6.79 36.97 -20.48
N ALA A 686 -7.13 37.16 -19.20
CA ALA A 686 -6.27 37.82 -18.22
C ALA A 686 -4.96 37.05 -17.94
N GLN A 687 -4.97 35.73 -18.06
CA GLN A 687 -3.74 34.90 -18.01
C GLN A 687 -2.89 35.01 -19.28
N GLY A 688 -3.25 35.89 -20.22
CA GLY A 688 -2.56 36.06 -21.50
C GLY A 688 -2.85 34.93 -22.47
N ALA A 689 -4.00 34.25 -22.37
CA ALA A 689 -4.57 33.21 -23.23
C ALA A 689 -3.56 32.45 -24.12
N GLY A 690 -3.21 31.23 -23.71
CA GLY A 690 -2.31 30.34 -24.43
C GLY A 690 -2.69 28.87 -24.26
N ALA A 691 -1.81 27.97 -24.69
CA ALA A 691 -1.95 26.54 -24.49
C ALA A 691 -1.89 26.21 -22.98
N GLY A 692 -3.05 26.13 -22.32
CA GLY A 692 -3.18 25.53 -20.99
C GLY A 692 -2.70 24.07 -20.99
N PHE A 693 -2.86 23.37 -19.87
CA PHE A 693 -2.46 21.95 -19.79
C PHE A 693 -3.06 21.15 -20.96
N LEU A 694 -2.18 20.62 -21.82
CA LEU A 694 -2.54 19.89 -23.05
C LEU A 694 -3.50 20.64 -23.99
N ASN A 695 -3.28 21.96 -24.16
CA ASN A 695 -4.04 22.84 -25.05
C ASN A 695 -5.54 22.98 -24.76
N ASN A 696 -6.03 22.53 -23.60
CA ASN A 696 -7.47 22.48 -23.34
C ASN A 696 -8.11 23.87 -23.17
N ASP A 697 -7.35 24.90 -22.79
CA ASP A 697 -7.89 26.26 -22.73
C ASP A 697 -8.22 26.81 -24.12
N ALA A 698 -7.42 26.45 -25.13
CA ALA A 698 -7.70 26.79 -26.53
C ALA A 698 -8.91 26.02 -27.06
N LEU A 699 -9.06 24.74 -26.69
CA LEU A 699 -10.25 23.94 -27.02
C LEU A 699 -11.51 24.49 -26.34
N PHE A 700 -11.42 24.92 -25.08
CA PHE A 700 -12.52 25.61 -24.40
C PHE A 700 -12.94 26.87 -25.15
N LEU A 701 -12.00 27.79 -25.43
CA LEU A 701 -12.31 29.02 -26.16
C LEU A 701 -12.84 28.76 -27.57
N LEU A 702 -12.34 27.73 -28.27
CA LEU A 702 -12.89 27.30 -29.56
C LEU A 702 -14.34 26.81 -29.41
N ALA A 703 -14.63 26.01 -28.38
CA ALA A 703 -15.96 25.49 -28.09
C ALA A 703 -16.95 26.58 -27.66
N THR A 704 -16.50 27.69 -27.04
CA THR A 704 -17.39 28.82 -26.73
C THR A 704 -18.02 29.41 -27.98
N GLY A 705 -17.26 29.45 -29.09
CA GLY A 705 -17.67 30.13 -30.31
C GLY A 705 -17.74 31.66 -30.21
N ASN A 706 -17.24 32.27 -29.13
CA ASN A 706 -17.25 33.73 -28.96
C ASN A 706 -16.31 34.37 -29.99
N PRO A 707 -16.81 35.14 -30.99
CA PRO A 707 -15.97 35.73 -32.05
C PRO A 707 -14.89 36.65 -31.52
N ALA A 708 -15.14 37.29 -30.37
CA ALA A 708 -14.16 38.17 -29.74
C ALA A 708 -12.93 37.40 -29.26
N LEU A 709 -13.04 36.11 -28.95
CA LEU A 709 -11.96 35.32 -28.35
C LEU A 709 -11.24 34.41 -29.34
N GLN A 710 -11.75 34.25 -30.56
CA GLN A 710 -11.17 33.32 -31.54
C GLN A 710 -9.74 33.70 -31.97
N GLY A 711 -9.34 34.97 -31.89
CA GLY A 711 -7.94 35.37 -32.10
C GLY A 711 -6.96 34.73 -31.11
N TYR A 712 -7.37 34.55 -29.86
CA TYR A 712 -6.57 33.88 -28.85
C TYR A 712 -6.42 32.38 -29.14
N VAL A 713 -7.48 31.74 -29.66
CA VAL A 713 -7.43 30.35 -30.13
C VAL A 713 -6.41 30.22 -31.27
N ARG A 714 -6.51 31.08 -32.30
CA ARG A 714 -5.57 31.09 -33.42
C ARG A 714 -4.13 31.29 -32.94
N ARG A 715 -3.91 32.24 -32.03
CA ARG A 715 -2.59 32.47 -31.43
C ARG A 715 -2.04 31.20 -30.80
N ALA A 716 -2.83 30.49 -30.00
CA ALA A 716 -2.42 29.25 -29.35
C ALA A 716 -2.11 28.13 -30.38
N VAL A 717 -2.95 27.96 -31.40
CA VAL A 717 -2.74 26.97 -32.48
C VAL A 717 -1.44 27.25 -33.25
N TYR A 718 -1.23 28.50 -33.67
CA TYR A 718 -0.01 28.88 -34.39
C TYR A 718 1.26 28.81 -33.52
N GLN A 719 1.14 28.96 -32.20
CA GLN A 719 2.23 28.69 -31.27
C GLN A 719 2.53 27.19 -31.18
N ALA A 720 1.51 26.33 -31.11
CA ALA A 720 1.69 24.88 -31.13
C ALA A 720 2.33 24.40 -32.45
N MET A 721 1.94 24.98 -33.59
CA MET A 721 2.58 24.71 -34.89
C MET A 721 4.08 25.06 -34.89
N LYS A 722 4.47 26.20 -34.31
CA LYS A 722 5.88 26.60 -34.20
C LYS A 722 6.73 25.66 -33.35
N ALA A 723 6.12 24.90 -32.44
CA ALA A 723 6.82 23.91 -31.63
C ALA A 723 7.15 22.62 -32.41
N ILE A 724 6.61 22.48 -33.62
CA ILE A 724 6.78 21.30 -34.48
C ILE A 724 7.64 21.69 -35.68
N ASP A 725 8.81 21.07 -35.77
CA ASP A 725 9.67 21.15 -36.94
C ASP A 725 9.26 20.07 -37.96
N LEU A 726 8.74 20.50 -39.10
CA LEU A 726 8.28 19.64 -40.19
C LEU A 726 9.44 19.01 -40.98
N GLU A 727 10.63 19.61 -40.96
CA GLU A 727 11.80 19.10 -41.69
C GLU A 727 12.55 18.03 -40.88
N LYS A 728 12.37 18.02 -39.56
CA LYS A 728 13.02 17.06 -38.66
C LYS A 728 12.45 15.64 -38.84
N PRO A 729 13.29 14.63 -39.16
CA PRO A 729 12.84 13.25 -39.30
C PRO A 729 12.29 12.69 -37.97
N ILE A 730 11.32 11.79 -38.08
CA ILE A 730 10.69 11.12 -36.93
C ILE A 730 11.64 10.05 -36.39
N ASP A 731 12.09 10.22 -35.14
CA ASP A 731 12.90 9.25 -34.40
C ASP A 731 12.09 8.71 -33.25
N LYS A 732 11.52 7.51 -33.42
CA LYS A 732 10.62 6.87 -32.45
C LYS A 732 11.18 6.78 -31.02
N PHE A 733 12.51 6.83 -30.84
CA PHE A 733 13.15 6.79 -29.53
C PHE A 733 13.45 8.17 -28.92
N LYS A 734 13.23 9.25 -29.67
CA LYS A 734 13.42 10.62 -29.20
C LYS A 734 12.15 11.47 -29.32
N GLU A 735 11.06 10.86 -29.77
CA GLU A 735 9.78 11.53 -29.87
C GLU A 735 9.26 11.99 -28.50
N ARG A 736 8.56 13.12 -28.54
CA ARG A 736 7.85 13.65 -27.37
C ARG A 736 6.80 12.64 -26.91
N TRP A 737 6.46 12.70 -25.62
CA TRP A 737 5.49 11.78 -25.03
C TRP A 737 4.17 11.78 -25.80
N ALA A 738 3.56 10.60 -25.95
CA ALA A 738 2.31 10.42 -26.70
C ALA A 738 1.20 11.40 -26.24
N TRP A 739 1.16 11.74 -24.95
CA TRP A 739 0.29 12.77 -24.37
C TRP A 739 0.25 14.08 -25.16
N HIS A 740 1.42 14.59 -25.55
CA HIS A 740 1.52 15.88 -26.23
C HIS A 740 1.10 15.77 -27.69
N ASN A 741 1.58 14.73 -28.39
CA ASN A 741 1.20 14.49 -29.78
C ASN A 741 -0.31 14.25 -29.92
N SER A 742 -0.92 13.53 -28.97
CA SER A 742 -2.36 13.31 -28.93
C SER A 742 -3.16 14.59 -28.66
N ALA A 743 -2.68 15.44 -27.74
CA ALA A 743 -3.32 16.74 -27.46
C ALA A 743 -3.24 17.70 -28.66
N ASP A 744 -2.08 17.75 -29.33
CA ASP A 744 -1.87 18.54 -30.53
C ASP A 744 -2.74 18.01 -31.70
N ALA A 745 -2.86 16.69 -31.86
CA ALA A 745 -3.69 16.07 -32.89
C ALA A 745 -5.19 16.42 -32.73
N ILE A 746 -5.71 16.40 -31.50
CA ILE A 746 -7.10 16.87 -31.24
C ILE A 746 -7.22 18.35 -31.53
N LEU A 747 -6.31 19.19 -31.00
CA LEU A 747 -6.38 20.64 -31.19
C LEU A 747 -6.42 21.00 -32.68
N PHE A 748 -5.50 20.46 -33.47
CA PHE A 748 -5.40 20.75 -34.90
C PHE A 748 -6.58 20.20 -35.69
N GLY A 749 -7.04 18.98 -35.37
CA GLY A 749 -8.20 18.36 -36.01
C GLY A 749 -9.49 19.14 -35.75
N GLU A 750 -9.79 19.43 -34.48
CA GLU A 750 -10.98 20.22 -34.10
C GLU A 750 -10.92 21.65 -34.65
N TYR A 751 -9.74 22.29 -34.59
CA TYR A 751 -9.56 23.63 -35.13
C TYR A 751 -9.82 23.68 -36.64
N TYR A 752 -9.28 22.73 -37.43
CA TYR A 752 -9.55 22.64 -38.86
C TYR A 752 -11.04 22.37 -39.13
N LEU A 753 -11.63 21.37 -38.46
CA LEU A 753 -13.03 21.01 -38.67
C LEU A 753 -14.00 22.10 -38.21
N ALA A 754 -13.57 23.00 -37.33
CA ALA A 754 -14.37 24.15 -36.91
C ALA A 754 -14.18 25.40 -37.78
N THR A 755 -12.97 25.64 -38.30
CA THR A 755 -12.60 26.93 -38.91
C THR A 755 -12.20 26.85 -40.39
N GLY A 756 -11.91 25.67 -40.92
CA GLY A 756 -11.43 25.47 -42.29
C GLY A 756 -10.01 25.97 -42.57
N ASP A 757 -9.23 26.35 -41.55
CA ASP A 757 -7.86 26.86 -41.70
C ASP A 757 -6.89 25.75 -42.13
N ARG A 758 -6.55 25.73 -43.41
CA ARG A 758 -5.73 24.68 -44.04
C ARG A 758 -4.26 24.70 -43.59
N ASN A 759 -3.79 25.78 -42.96
CA ASN A 759 -2.39 25.91 -42.56
C ASN A 759 -1.98 24.89 -41.49
N VAL A 760 -2.94 24.36 -40.75
CA VAL A 760 -2.71 23.37 -39.69
C VAL A 760 -2.52 21.95 -40.24
N LEU A 761 -2.95 21.66 -41.47
CA LEU A 761 -2.99 20.31 -42.04
C LEU A 761 -1.61 19.61 -42.10
N PRO A 762 -0.50 20.27 -42.51
CA PRO A 762 0.83 19.65 -42.49
C PRO A 762 1.28 19.26 -41.08
N TYR A 763 0.91 20.05 -40.08
CA TYR A 763 1.24 19.80 -38.68
C TYR A 763 0.37 18.67 -38.09
N LEU A 764 -0.92 18.64 -38.44
CA LEU A 764 -1.81 17.53 -38.11
C LEU A 764 -1.30 16.20 -38.70
N LYS A 765 -0.83 16.21 -39.95
CA LYS A 765 -0.15 15.06 -40.56
C LYS A 765 1.07 14.64 -39.74
N SER A 766 1.96 15.58 -39.43
CA SER A 766 3.20 15.29 -38.69
C SER A 766 2.93 14.63 -37.33
N VAL A 767 1.96 15.13 -36.55
CA VAL A 767 1.63 14.53 -35.24
C VAL A 767 0.98 13.16 -35.37
N CYS A 768 0.13 12.94 -36.39
CA CYS A 768 -0.44 11.63 -36.69
C CYS A 768 0.62 10.61 -37.12
N ASP A 769 1.60 11.03 -37.93
CA ASP A 769 2.72 10.18 -38.34
C ASP A 769 3.61 9.80 -37.14
N ARG A 770 3.87 10.75 -36.21
CA ARG A 770 4.59 10.47 -34.95
C ARG A 770 3.82 9.50 -34.05
N LEU A 771 2.51 9.63 -33.96
CA LEU A 771 1.65 8.71 -33.22
C LEU A 771 1.69 7.30 -33.85
N ALA A 772 1.59 7.18 -35.18
CA ALA A 772 1.70 5.90 -35.88
C ALA A 772 3.07 5.24 -35.66
N ALA A 773 4.16 6.01 -35.79
CA ALA A 773 5.53 5.53 -35.62
C ALA A 773 5.86 5.04 -34.18
N THR A 774 5.10 5.52 -33.18
CA THR A 774 5.30 5.17 -31.76
C THR A 774 4.24 4.21 -31.22
N GLN A 775 3.27 3.79 -32.05
CA GLN A 775 2.23 2.84 -31.66
C GLN A 775 2.82 1.45 -31.41
N ARG A 776 2.33 0.78 -30.36
CA ARG A 776 2.77 -0.57 -30.00
C ARG A 776 2.07 -1.65 -30.84
N PRO A 777 2.63 -2.87 -30.95
CA PRO A 777 2.02 -3.97 -31.70
C PRO A 777 0.57 -4.29 -31.30
N GLU A 778 0.23 -4.09 -30.03
CA GLU A 778 -1.10 -4.32 -29.48
C GLU A 778 -2.12 -3.26 -29.92
N GLY A 779 -1.67 -2.07 -30.36
CA GLY A 779 -2.50 -0.97 -30.84
C GLY A 779 -2.57 0.27 -29.95
N GLY A 780 -1.99 0.22 -28.73
CA GLY A 780 -1.94 1.33 -27.77
C GLY A 780 -0.60 2.05 -27.68
N TRP A 781 -0.51 3.00 -26.73
CA TRP A 781 0.69 3.82 -26.44
C TRP A 781 1.08 3.78 -24.96
N ARG A 782 2.39 3.93 -24.68
CA ARG A 782 2.96 4.00 -23.32
C ARG A 782 3.26 5.46 -22.91
N HIS A 783 3.70 5.65 -21.67
CA HIS A 783 4.09 6.97 -21.12
C HIS A 783 5.26 7.62 -21.89
N ASN A 784 6.35 6.88 -22.08
CA ASN A 784 7.63 7.36 -22.62
C ASN A 784 8.13 6.41 -23.72
N VAL A 785 8.89 6.94 -24.69
CA VAL A 785 9.66 6.13 -25.63
C VAL A 785 11.09 6.68 -25.72
N PRO A 786 12.15 5.89 -25.40
CA PRO A 786 12.15 4.58 -24.75
C PRO A 786 11.96 4.71 -23.22
N GLY A 787 10.85 4.21 -22.69
CA GLY A 787 10.68 4.00 -21.24
C GLY A 787 11.01 2.57 -20.83
N PRO A 788 11.26 2.30 -19.53
CA PRO A 788 11.49 0.94 -19.03
C PRO A 788 10.35 0.00 -19.44
N GLU A 789 10.68 -1.25 -19.77
CA GLU A 789 9.76 -2.26 -20.31
C GLU A 789 8.52 -2.51 -19.42
N ASN A 790 8.60 -2.14 -18.14
CA ASN A 790 7.61 -2.42 -17.10
C ASN A 790 6.42 -1.45 -17.06
N TYR A 791 6.44 -0.30 -17.77
CA TYR A 791 5.28 0.59 -17.83
C TYR A 791 4.41 0.27 -19.05
N GLY A 792 3.19 -0.22 -18.84
CA GLY A 792 2.31 -0.71 -19.93
C GLY A 792 1.47 0.37 -20.63
N ILE A 793 0.45 -0.04 -21.39
CA ILE A 793 -0.38 0.83 -22.24
C ILE A 793 -1.22 1.79 -21.37
N ILE A 794 -1.35 3.03 -21.82
CA ILE A 794 -2.13 4.09 -21.17
C ILE A 794 -3.21 4.61 -22.13
N PRO A 795 -4.49 4.26 -21.91
CA PRO A 795 -5.58 4.69 -22.77
C PRO A 795 -5.79 6.21 -22.82
N ASN A 796 -5.55 6.92 -21.72
CA ASN A 796 -5.68 8.38 -21.66
C ASN A 796 -4.69 9.12 -22.57
N ALA A 797 -3.58 8.50 -22.95
CA ALA A 797 -2.68 9.04 -23.96
C ALA A 797 -3.13 8.65 -25.38
N GLY A 798 -3.57 7.40 -25.56
CA GLY A 798 -3.85 6.87 -26.89
C GLY A 798 -5.24 7.17 -27.46
N LEU A 799 -6.30 7.19 -26.64
CA LEU A 799 -7.67 7.50 -27.09
C LEU A 799 -7.80 8.94 -27.63
N PRO A 800 -7.24 9.97 -26.98
CA PRO A 800 -7.18 11.29 -27.57
C PRO A 800 -6.42 11.32 -28.92
N GLY A 801 -5.33 10.54 -29.03
CA GLY A 801 -4.58 10.40 -30.27
C GLY A 801 -5.42 9.76 -31.39
N MET A 802 -6.24 8.75 -31.04
CA MET A 802 -7.17 8.12 -31.98
C MET A 802 -8.28 9.06 -32.44
N LEU A 803 -8.82 9.92 -31.55
CA LEU A 803 -9.74 10.99 -31.93
C LEU A 803 -9.06 11.97 -32.91
N GLY A 804 -7.83 12.39 -32.62
CA GLY A 804 -7.04 13.24 -33.52
C GLY A 804 -6.79 12.60 -34.89
N MET A 805 -6.42 11.32 -34.95
CA MET A 805 -6.30 10.57 -36.20
C MET A 805 -7.63 10.48 -36.97
N HIS A 806 -8.75 10.27 -36.26
CA HIS A 806 -10.07 10.27 -36.87
C HIS A 806 -10.39 11.64 -37.50
N PHE A 807 -10.10 12.73 -36.80
CA PHE A 807 -10.28 14.08 -37.32
C PHE A 807 -9.35 14.38 -38.51
N ALA A 808 -8.12 13.88 -38.49
CA ALA A 808 -7.19 13.99 -39.62
C ALA A 808 -7.76 13.32 -40.88
N MET A 809 -8.32 12.10 -40.78
CA MET A 809 -8.99 11.47 -41.92
C MET A 809 -10.19 12.26 -42.40
N LYS A 810 -11.04 12.75 -41.48
CA LYS A 810 -12.16 13.62 -41.82
C LYS A 810 -11.70 14.90 -42.49
N ALA A 811 -10.54 15.44 -42.12
CA ALA A 811 -9.91 16.59 -42.76
C ALA A 811 -9.27 16.29 -44.14
N GLY A 812 -9.28 15.03 -44.60
CA GLY A 812 -8.64 14.61 -45.85
C GLY A 812 -7.11 14.49 -45.76
N VAL A 813 -6.56 14.39 -44.54
CA VAL A 813 -5.13 14.14 -44.32
C VAL A 813 -4.84 12.64 -44.50
N ASP A 814 -3.80 12.34 -45.27
CA ASP A 814 -3.33 10.97 -45.46
C ASP A 814 -2.57 10.47 -44.22
N ILE A 815 -3.18 9.56 -43.47
CA ILE A 815 -2.60 8.95 -42.27
C ILE A 815 -2.33 7.46 -42.50
N ASP A 816 -1.51 6.87 -41.63
CA ASP A 816 -1.33 5.41 -41.59
C ASP A 816 -2.64 4.69 -41.23
N LYS A 817 -3.27 4.08 -42.24
CA LYS A 817 -4.55 3.38 -42.11
C LYS A 817 -4.44 2.11 -41.27
N ASP A 818 -3.29 1.45 -41.26
CA ASP A 818 -3.08 0.23 -40.50
C ASP A 818 -2.94 0.55 -39.01
N ALA A 819 -2.18 1.60 -38.68
CA ALA A 819 -2.08 2.11 -37.31
C ALA A 819 -3.45 2.55 -36.78
N TYR A 820 -4.23 3.26 -37.58
CA TYR A 820 -5.59 3.66 -37.22
C TYR A 820 -6.51 2.46 -37.01
N ALA A 821 -6.58 1.52 -37.96
CA ALA A 821 -7.43 0.34 -37.87
C ALA A 821 -7.06 -0.54 -36.66
N LYS A 822 -5.77 -0.66 -36.35
CA LYS A 822 -5.27 -1.38 -35.18
C LYS A 822 -5.70 -0.73 -33.88
N GLY A 823 -5.57 0.59 -33.76
CA GLY A 823 -6.02 1.34 -32.60
C GLY A 823 -7.54 1.25 -32.38
N ILE A 824 -8.34 1.36 -33.45
CA ILE A 824 -9.80 1.19 -33.38
C ILE A 824 -10.17 -0.19 -32.84
N ARG A 825 -9.58 -1.27 -33.37
CA ARG A 825 -9.84 -2.63 -32.86
C ARG A 825 -9.46 -2.75 -31.39
N PHE A 826 -8.28 -2.27 -31.01
CA PHE A 826 -7.79 -2.34 -29.64
C PHE A 826 -8.72 -1.67 -28.62
N TYR A 827 -9.13 -0.42 -28.87
CA TYR A 827 -10.02 0.31 -27.95
C TYR A 827 -11.49 -0.13 -28.03
N ARG A 828 -11.94 -0.65 -29.17
CA ARG A 828 -13.27 -1.23 -29.29
C ARG A 828 -13.37 -2.54 -28.50
N ASP A 829 -12.59 -3.54 -28.91
CA ASP A 829 -12.70 -4.92 -28.42
C ASP A 829 -12.23 -5.03 -26.98
N GLY A 830 -11.17 -4.30 -26.63
CA GLY A 830 -10.57 -4.34 -25.30
C GLY A 830 -11.23 -3.43 -24.27
N GLN A 831 -12.03 -2.44 -24.69
CA GLN A 831 -12.56 -1.43 -23.77
C GLN A 831 -14.05 -1.09 -23.97
N ALA A 832 -14.40 -0.46 -25.09
CA ALA A 832 -15.75 0.08 -25.27
C ALA A 832 -16.85 -0.99 -25.26
N ASP A 833 -16.60 -2.14 -25.91
CA ASP A 833 -17.58 -3.25 -25.97
C ASP A 833 -17.73 -4.01 -24.64
N THR A 834 -16.78 -3.85 -23.72
CA THR A 834 -16.77 -4.55 -22.43
C THR A 834 -17.05 -3.62 -21.25
N GLY A 835 -17.04 -2.30 -21.45
CA GLY A 835 -17.15 -1.35 -20.34
C GLY A 835 -15.99 -1.43 -19.34
N HIS A 836 -14.83 -1.93 -19.79
CA HIS A 836 -13.61 -2.08 -19.00
C HIS A 836 -12.46 -1.30 -19.63
N MET A 837 -11.38 -1.02 -18.89
CA MET A 837 -10.25 -0.26 -19.41
C MET A 837 -8.96 -1.04 -19.21
N ILE A 838 -8.20 -1.25 -20.29
CA ILE A 838 -6.93 -1.99 -20.25
C ILE A 838 -5.83 -1.04 -19.79
N TYR A 839 -5.26 -1.30 -18.61
CA TYR A 839 -4.13 -0.57 -18.07
C TYR A 839 -2.92 -1.49 -17.91
N GLY A 840 -1.71 -1.02 -18.22
CA GLY A 840 -0.49 -1.82 -18.00
C GLY A 840 -0.31 -2.95 -19.03
N LEU A 841 0.14 -4.13 -18.56
CA LEU A 841 0.19 -5.39 -19.33
C LEU A 841 -1.11 -6.21 -19.18
N GLY A 842 -2.19 -5.56 -18.71
CA GLY A 842 -3.42 -6.22 -18.24
C GLY A 842 -4.18 -7.05 -19.26
N VAL A 843 -4.90 -8.04 -18.75
CA VAL A 843 -5.70 -9.03 -19.48
C VAL A 843 -6.99 -8.38 -20.00
N THR A 844 -7.30 -8.59 -21.28
CA THR A 844 -8.60 -8.21 -21.87
C THR A 844 -9.74 -8.97 -21.21
N ARG A 845 -10.88 -8.32 -20.94
CA ARG A 845 -12.11 -9.04 -20.55
C ARG A 845 -12.85 -9.51 -21.79
N GLU A 846 -13.37 -10.74 -21.76
CA GLU A 846 -14.22 -11.27 -22.85
C GLU A 846 -15.70 -10.92 -22.67
N VAL A 847 -16.12 -10.57 -21.44
CA VAL A 847 -17.50 -10.24 -21.10
C VAL A 847 -17.63 -8.84 -20.49
N PRO A 848 -18.75 -8.13 -20.74
CA PRO A 848 -19.00 -6.81 -20.17
C PRO A 848 -18.93 -6.77 -18.64
N VAL A 849 -18.57 -5.61 -18.09
CA VAL A 849 -18.57 -5.37 -16.65
C VAL A 849 -20.00 -5.41 -16.11
N PRO A 850 -20.30 -6.22 -15.07
CA PRO A 850 -21.59 -6.20 -14.41
C PRO A 850 -21.88 -4.80 -13.81
N LEU A 851 -23.07 -4.27 -14.08
CA LEU A 851 -23.47 -2.96 -13.58
C LEU A 851 -24.29 -3.12 -12.30
N SER A 852 -23.83 -2.51 -11.20
CA SER A 852 -24.53 -2.53 -9.91
C SER A 852 -25.57 -1.40 -9.83
N PRO A 853 -26.86 -1.71 -9.59
CA PRO A 853 -27.89 -0.69 -9.39
C PRO A 853 -27.58 0.26 -8.24
N ALA A 854 -27.00 -0.25 -7.15
CA ALA A 854 -26.58 0.57 -6.01
C ALA A 854 -25.44 1.53 -6.39
N ALA A 855 -24.45 1.05 -7.15
CA ALA A 855 -23.36 1.90 -7.63
C ALA A 855 -23.86 2.96 -8.63
N MET A 856 -24.82 2.62 -9.49
CA MET A 856 -25.46 3.57 -10.40
C MET A 856 -26.23 4.67 -9.64
N ALA A 857 -27.07 4.28 -8.68
CA ALA A 857 -27.82 5.24 -7.87
C ALA A 857 -26.89 6.19 -7.09
N ALA A 858 -25.74 5.69 -6.64
CA ALA A 858 -24.73 6.47 -5.95
C ALA A 858 -23.77 7.25 -6.88
N GLY A 859 -23.86 7.11 -8.20
CA GLY A 859 -22.94 7.74 -9.15
C GLY A 859 -21.50 7.22 -9.07
N LYS A 860 -21.32 5.99 -8.57
CA LYS A 860 -20.02 5.36 -8.28
C LYS A 860 -19.56 4.41 -9.39
N LEU A 861 -20.17 4.43 -10.58
CA LEU A 861 -19.57 3.73 -11.72
C LEU A 861 -18.23 4.37 -12.09
N THR A 862 -17.31 3.61 -12.70
CA THR A 862 -15.99 4.11 -13.10
C THR A 862 -15.91 4.32 -14.61
N SER A 863 -15.57 5.55 -15.02
CA SER A 863 -15.18 5.86 -16.39
C SER A 863 -13.69 5.62 -16.66
N TRP A 864 -12.95 5.10 -15.67
CA TRP A 864 -11.52 4.80 -15.74
C TRP A 864 -10.69 6.00 -16.19
N ASN A 865 -10.61 7.05 -15.35
CA ASN A 865 -9.95 8.31 -15.69
C ASN A 865 -10.48 8.93 -17.00
N GLY A 866 -11.77 8.78 -17.29
CA GLY A 866 -12.40 9.28 -18.50
C GLY A 866 -12.03 8.53 -19.79
N GLY A 867 -11.24 7.45 -19.70
CA GLY A 867 -10.86 6.63 -20.85
C GLY A 867 -12.07 5.99 -21.53
N LEU A 868 -13.00 5.40 -20.77
CA LEU A 868 -14.23 4.85 -21.35
C LEU A 868 -15.05 5.93 -22.07
N SER A 869 -15.08 7.14 -21.54
CA SER A 869 -15.82 8.25 -22.13
C SER A 869 -15.22 8.67 -23.46
N ALA A 870 -13.89 8.81 -23.55
CA ALA A 870 -13.19 9.09 -24.80
C ALA A 870 -13.36 7.95 -25.82
N ALA A 871 -13.33 6.69 -25.37
CA ALA A 871 -13.61 5.54 -26.22
C ALA A 871 -15.05 5.56 -26.75
N GLY A 872 -16.03 5.85 -25.89
CA GLY A 872 -17.43 5.97 -26.28
C GLY A 872 -17.68 7.06 -27.31
N ILE A 873 -17.03 8.23 -27.16
CA ILE A 873 -17.06 9.33 -28.14
C ILE A 873 -16.45 8.88 -29.48
N LEU A 874 -15.26 8.26 -29.44
CA LEU A 874 -14.61 7.73 -30.64
C LEU A 874 -15.49 6.71 -31.36
N MET A 875 -16.07 5.75 -30.63
CA MET A 875 -16.96 4.72 -31.19
C MET A 875 -18.20 5.35 -31.83
N LYS A 876 -18.75 6.40 -31.22
CA LYS A 876 -19.90 7.14 -31.78
C LYS A 876 -19.53 7.83 -33.09
N LEU A 877 -18.35 8.45 -33.18
CA LEU A 877 -17.85 9.11 -34.38
C LEU A 877 -17.49 8.13 -35.51
N THR A 878 -17.20 6.87 -35.17
CA THR A 878 -16.94 5.79 -36.14
C THR A 878 -18.17 4.91 -36.42
N ASP A 879 -19.37 5.40 -36.12
CA ASP A 879 -20.66 4.70 -36.33
C ASP A 879 -20.77 3.32 -35.64
N ASN A 880 -20.02 3.10 -34.55
CA ASN A 880 -20.13 1.91 -33.72
C ASN A 880 -21.04 2.17 -32.51
N HIS A 881 -22.34 2.25 -32.77
CA HIS A 881 -23.34 2.66 -31.78
C HIS A 881 -23.45 1.70 -30.58
N LYS A 882 -23.20 0.40 -30.75
CA LYS A 882 -23.28 -0.58 -29.66
C LYS A 882 -22.17 -0.34 -28.62
N ALA A 883 -20.92 -0.27 -29.08
CA ALA A 883 -19.77 -0.01 -28.22
C ALA A 883 -19.87 1.39 -27.57
N ALA A 884 -20.33 2.38 -28.35
CA ALA A 884 -20.56 3.73 -27.86
C ALA A 884 -21.61 3.78 -26.74
N HIS A 885 -22.72 3.04 -26.88
CA HIS A 885 -23.81 3.05 -25.92
C HIS A 885 -23.35 2.60 -24.52
N LEU A 886 -22.67 1.45 -24.42
CA LEU A 886 -22.21 0.92 -23.13
C LEU A 886 -21.23 1.89 -22.43
N ALA A 887 -20.21 2.35 -23.15
CA ALA A 887 -19.17 3.20 -22.58
C ALA A 887 -19.69 4.60 -22.16
N THR A 888 -20.58 5.19 -22.96
CA THR A 888 -21.21 6.48 -22.64
C THR A 888 -22.27 6.35 -21.54
N PHE A 889 -22.99 5.22 -21.48
CA PHE A 889 -23.93 4.92 -20.40
C PHE A 889 -23.23 4.89 -19.03
N ILE A 890 -22.10 4.17 -18.94
CA ILE A 890 -21.28 4.12 -17.72
C ILE A 890 -20.87 5.54 -17.28
N SER A 891 -20.49 6.38 -18.24
CA SER A 891 -20.08 7.78 -17.99
C SER A 891 -21.22 8.60 -17.37
N ALA A 892 -22.47 8.35 -17.76
CA ALA A 892 -23.64 9.05 -17.22
C ALA A 892 -23.89 8.77 -15.73
N TYR A 893 -23.34 7.69 -15.18
CA TYR A 893 -23.49 7.27 -13.77
C TYR A 893 -22.16 7.28 -12.99
N ALA A 894 -21.16 8.02 -13.47
CA ALA A 894 -19.82 8.09 -12.87
C ALA A 894 -19.53 9.44 -12.17
N TRP A 895 -20.56 10.24 -11.84
CA TRP A 895 -20.38 11.63 -11.37
C TRP A 895 -19.67 11.78 -10.02
N ASN A 896 -19.71 10.78 -9.13
CA ASN A 896 -18.95 10.85 -7.87
C ASN A 896 -17.54 10.29 -8.03
N ASN A 897 -17.35 9.38 -8.98
CA ASN A 897 -16.05 8.79 -9.28
C ASN A 897 -15.18 9.66 -10.22
N THR A 898 -15.60 10.89 -10.51
CA THR A 898 -14.76 11.87 -11.21
C THR A 898 -13.74 12.55 -10.31
N PHE A 899 -13.96 12.50 -9.00
CA PHE A 899 -13.08 13.11 -8.00
C PHE A 899 -11.86 12.24 -7.70
N GLU A 900 -11.96 10.94 -7.90
CA GLU A 900 -10.91 9.94 -7.65
C GLU A 900 -10.25 9.52 -8.99
N GLY A 901 -9.02 8.98 -8.95
CA GLY A 901 -8.38 8.43 -10.15
C GLY A 901 -6.84 8.30 -10.12
N HIS A 902 -6.32 7.29 -10.81
CA HIS A 902 -4.86 7.07 -10.91
C HIS A 902 -4.19 8.18 -11.74
N GLY A 903 -3.39 9.05 -11.10
CA GLY A 903 -2.62 10.10 -11.76
C GLY A 903 -3.33 11.44 -11.93
N GLY A 904 -4.42 11.68 -11.18
CA GLY A 904 -5.14 12.94 -11.20
C GLY A 904 -6.61 12.80 -11.59
N ASN A 905 -7.48 13.56 -10.92
CA ASN A 905 -8.89 13.73 -11.29
C ASN A 905 -9.13 14.51 -12.61
N PHE A 906 -8.10 15.19 -13.14
CA PHE A 906 -8.17 16.02 -14.36
C PHE A 906 -8.89 15.30 -15.51
N TRP A 907 -8.49 14.06 -15.81
CA TRP A 907 -8.98 13.33 -16.97
C TRP A 907 -10.46 12.96 -16.86
N ASN A 908 -10.90 12.55 -15.67
CA ASN A 908 -12.31 12.31 -15.41
C ASN A 908 -13.12 13.61 -15.58
N ASN A 909 -12.62 14.73 -15.06
CA ASN A 909 -13.34 16.00 -15.10
C ASN A 909 -13.42 16.66 -16.48
N VAL A 910 -12.55 16.25 -17.40
CA VAL A 910 -12.64 16.58 -18.83
C VAL A 910 -13.53 15.59 -19.55
N TRP A 911 -13.21 14.29 -19.56
CA TRP A 911 -13.83 13.34 -20.50
C TRP A 911 -15.15 12.73 -20.02
N THR A 912 -15.31 12.43 -18.73
CA THR A 912 -16.54 11.82 -18.19
C THR A 912 -17.81 12.63 -18.46
N PRO A 913 -17.85 13.96 -18.22
CA PRO A 913 -19.03 14.76 -18.57
C PRO A 913 -19.30 14.78 -20.07
N LEU A 914 -18.26 14.74 -20.91
CA LEU A 914 -18.42 14.67 -22.37
C LEU A 914 -18.96 13.31 -22.81
N GLY A 915 -18.56 12.22 -22.14
CA GLY A 915 -19.16 10.90 -22.33
C GLY A 915 -20.64 10.86 -21.97
N ALA A 916 -21.03 11.47 -20.85
CA ALA A 916 -22.43 11.63 -20.45
C ALA A 916 -23.22 12.47 -21.48
N HIS A 917 -22.62 13.56 -21.97
CA HIS A 917 -23.18 14.36 -23.07
C HIS A 917 -23.34 13.57 -24.36
N ALA A 918 -22.34 12.77 -24.73
CA ALA A 918 -22.39 11.90 -25.90
C ALA A 918 -23.44 10.81 -25.79
N HIS A 919 -23.82 10.38 -24.58
CA HIS A 919 -24.94 9.45 -24.35
C HIS A 919 -26.28 10.08 -24.71
N GLY A 920 -26.53 11.29 -24.22
CA GLY A 920 -27.75 12.05 -24.51
C GLY A 920 -27.99 13.21 -23.56
N GLN A 921 -28.90 14.11 -23.95
CA GLN A 921 -29.20 15.33 -23.19
C GLN A 921 -29.72 15.04 -21.77
N GLU A 922 -30.65 14.11 -21.61
CA GLU A 922 -31.19 13.75 -20.29
C GLU A 922 -30.13 13.16 -19.35
N ALA A 923 -29.30 12.27 -19.89
CA ALA A 923 -28.17 11.69 -19.17
C ALA A 923 -27.17 12.77 -18.74
N PHE A 924 -26.92 13.76 -19.60
CA PHE A 924 -26.04 14.88 -19.27
C PHE A 924 -26.63 15.80 -18.22
N ILE A 925 -27.93 16.11 -18.28
CA ILE A 925 -28.61 16.91 -17.24
C ILE A 925 -28.55 16.19 -15.89
N ASN A 926 -28.79 14.87 -15.88
CA ASN A 926 -28.68 14.07 -14.66
C ASN A 926 -27.25 14.04 -14.12
N PHE A 927 -26.26 13.79 -14.97
CA PHE A 927 -24.85 13.85 -14.60
C PHE A 927 -24.49 15.23 -14.03
N TRP A 928 -24.88 16.29 -14.75
CA TRP A 928 -24.59 17.67 -14.37
C TRP A 928 -25.17 18.00 -13.01
N LYS A 929 -26.44 17.67 -12.78
CA LYS A 929 -27.15 17.89 -11.51
C LYS A 929 -26.39 17.29 -10.32
N ASN A 930 -25.92 16.06 -10.44
CA ASN A 930 -25.24 15.36 -9.35
C ASN A 930 -23.75 15.73 -9.24
N HIS A 931 -23.14 16.23 -10.31
CA HIS A 931 -21.75 16.71 -10.32
C HIS A 931 -21.60 18.20 -9.97
N ARG A 932 -22.70 18.92 -9.67
CA ARG A 932 -22.68 20.38 -9.40
C ARG A 932 -21.73 20.77 -8.29
N TRP A 933 -21.69 19.99 -7.21
CA TRP A 933 -20.83 20.26 -6.06
C TRP A 933 -19.37 20.45 -6.47
N TYR A 934 -18.87 19.63 -7.42
CA TYR A 934 -17.49 19.69 -7.87
C TYR A 934 -17.23 20.99 -8.61
N ARG A 935 -18.16 21.37 -9.49
CA ARG A 935 -18.07 22.58 -10.32
C ARG A 935 -18.12 23.84 -9.46
N GLU A 936 -18.96 23.86 -8.42
CA GLU A 936 -19.07 25.00 -7.51
C GLU A 936 -17.85 25.14 -6.61
N CYS A 937 -17.42 24.07 -5.96
CA CYS A 937 -16.26 24.13 -5.09
C CYS A 937 -14.98 24.47 -5.88
N ASN A 938 -14.83 24.03 -7.13
CA ASN A 938 -13.60 24.25 -7.91
C ASN A 938 -13.62 25.50 -8.80
N ARG A 939 -14.65 26.35 -8.72
CA ARG A 939 -14.67 27.67 -9.38
C ARG A 939 -14.09 28.73 -8.47
N MET A 940 -12.95 29.28 -8.84
CA MET A 940 -12.25 30.30 -8.05
C MET A 940 -12.99 31.63 -8.09
N PHE A 941 -12.89 32.40 -7.00
CA PHE A 941 -13.46 33.74 -6.87
C PHE A 941 -12.95 34.75 -7.92
N ASP A 942 -11.82 34.45 -8.59
CA ASP A 942 -11.23 35.25 -9.66
C ASP A 942 -11.72 34.84 -11.07
N GLY A 943 -12.64 33.87 -11.17
CA GLY A 943 -13.21 33.37 -12.42
C GLY A 943 -12.52 32.13 -12.99
N GLY A 944 -11.36 31.72 -12.45
CA GLY A 944 -10.65 30.52 -12.88
C GLY A 944 -11.31 29.21 -12.43
N LEU A 945 -10.88 28.07 -13.00
CA LEU A 945 -11.23 26.73 -12.51
C LEU A 945 -10.00 25.97 -12.05
N ILE A 946 -10.11 25.23 -10.96
CA ILE A 946 -9.09 24.25 -10.56
C ILE A 946 -9.18 23.01 -11.46
N GLN A 947 -8.05 22.64 -12.07
CA GLN A 947 -7.98 21.56 -13.06
C GLN A 947 -7.49 20.23 -12.50
N ASN A 948 -6.63 20.24 -11.48
CA ASN A 948 -5.99 19.02 -11.00
C ASN A 948 -5.58 19.07 -9.52
N GLU A 949 -5.03 17.95 -9.07
CA GLU A 949 -4.51 17.73 -7.72
C GLU A 949 -3.38 18.67 -7.30
N ALA A 950 -2.65 19.24 -8.25
CA ALA A 950 -1.63 20.24 -7.95
C ALA A 950 -2.23 21.65 -7.76
N CYS A 951 -3.56 21.77 -7.70
CA CYS A 951 -4.28 23.03 -7.62
C CYS A 951 -3.95 23.99 -8.78
N GLN A 952 -3.57 23.45 -9.94
CA GLN A 952 -3.33 24.27 -11.12
C GLN A 952 -4.65 24.82 -11.63
N SER A 953 -4.69 26.11 -11.91
CA SER A 953 -5.85 26.77 -12.50
C SER A 953 -5.80 26.73 -14.03
N GLY A 954 -6.94 26.59 -14.68
CA GLY A 954 -7.09 26.68 -16.13
C GLY A 954 -8.54 26.42 -16.58
N ALA A 955 -8.84 26.49 -17.87
CA ALA A 955 -10.21 26.38 -18.40
C ALA A 955 -10.60 25.04 -19.02
N GLY A 956 -9.67 24.10 -19.18
CA GLY A 956 -9.92 22.80 -19.84
C GLY A 956 -11.09 21.97 -19.32
N THR A 957 -11.33 21.91 -18.01
CA THR A 957 -12.51 21.22 -17.47
C THR A 957 -13.82 21.96 -17.78
N GLY A 958 -13.74 23.23 -18.20
CA GLY A 958 -14.84 24.08 -18.61
C GLY A 958 -15.43 23.72 -19.98
N ILE A 959 -14.80 22.85 -20.79
CA ILE A 959 -15.37 22.38 -22.07
C ILE A 959 -16.76 21.77 -21.85
N ALA A 960 -17.00 21.12 -20.72
CA ALA A 960 -18.31 20.58 -20.37
C ALA A 960 -19.40 21.67 -20.17
N LEU A 961 -19.04 22.89 -19.75
CA LEU A 961 -19.99 24.00 -19.63
C LEU A 961 -20.53 24.42 -20.99
N VAL A 962 -19.69 24.34 -22.03
CA VAL A 962 -20.00 24.76 -23.40
C VAL A 962 -20.38 23.60 -24.32
N ALA A 963 -20.38 22.36 -23.82
CA ALA A 963 -20.82 21.18 -24.58
C ALA A 963 -22.24 21.35 -25.20
N PRO A 964 -23.25 21.95 -24.52
CA PRO A 964 -24.54 22.27 -25.12
C PRO A 964 -24.50 23.07 -26.42
N ARG A 965 -23.42 23.86 -26.66
CA ARG A 965 -23.27 24.67 -27.87
C ARG A 965 -22.95 23.82 -29.11
N GLY A 966 -22.55 22.54 -28.94
CA GLY A 966 -22.36 21.59 -30.05
C GLY A 966 -21.37 22.08 -31.11
N ARG A 967 -20.26 22.69 -30.68
CA ARG A 967 -19.31 23.38 -31.59
C ARG A 967 -18.16 22.52 -32.09
N LEU A 968 -17.69 21.60 -31.25
CA LEU A 968 -16.60 20.67 -31.55
C LEU A 968 -17.14 19.27 -31.83
N GLN A 969 -16.42 18.47 -32.61
CA GLN A 969 -16.83 17.09 -32.93
C GLN A 969 -16.88 16.22 -31.65
N ILE A 970 -15.93 16.38 -30.72
CA ILE A 970 -15.92 15.68 -29.42
C ILE A 970 -17.13 16.02 -28.52
N VAL A 971 -17.84 17.12 -28.78
CA VAL A 971 -19.06 17.51 -28.05
C VAL A 971 -20.32 17.46 -28.95
N GLY A 972 -20.27 16.71 -30.06
CA GLY A 972 -21.46 16.42 -30.86
C GLY A 972 -21.83 17.50 -31.89
N ALA A 973 -20.86 18.25 -32.42
CA ALA A 973 -21.11 19.11 -33.57
C ALA A 973 -21.67 18.35 -34.78
N PRO A 974 -22.49 18.99 -35.64
CA PRO A 974 -22.86 18.43 -36.93
C PRO A 974 -21.62 18.07 -37.76
N ALA A 975 -21.82 17.25 -38.81
CA ALA A 975 -20.77 16.96 -39.77
C ALA A 975 -20.17 18.28 -40.30
N SER A 976 -18.84 18.40 -40.21
CA SER A 976 -18.13 19.63 -40.59
C SER A 976 -18.24 19.88 -42.10
N PRO A 977 -18.51 21.12 -42.55
CA PRO A 977 -18.49 21.45 -43.97
C PRO A 977 -17.07 21.43 -44.56
N PHE A 978 -16.03 21.39 -43.72
CA PHE A 978 -14.63 21.33 -44.15
C PHE A 978 -14.09 19.91 -44.25
N ALA A 979 -14.91 18.91 -43.89
CA ALA A 979 -14.54 17.51 -44.02
C ALA A 979 -14.42 17.08 -45.50
N ALA A 980 -13.60 16.07 -45.76
CA ALA A 980 -13.38 15.53 -47.11
C ALA A 980 -14.65 14.94 -47.74
N ASP A 981 -15.61 14.52 -46.92
CA ASP A 981 -16.92 14.00 -47.30
C ASP A 981 -18.03 15.07 -47.28
N ALA A 982 -17.68 16.37 -47.31
CA ALA A 982 -18.65 17.47 -47.35
C ALA A 982 -19.64 17.34 -48.54
N PRO A 983 -20.93 17.71 -48.35
CA PRO A 983 -21.92 17.65 -49.41
C PRO A 983 -21.50 18.42 -50.67
N ALA A 984 -21.64 17.81 -51.85
CA ALA A 984 -21.24 18.41 -53.12
C ALA A 984 -21.90 19.78 -53.39
N VAL A 985 -23.09 20.02 -52.83
CA VAL A 985 -23.81 21.31 -52.90
C VAL A 985 -23.02 22.47 -52.26
N LEU A 986 -22.11 22.19 -51.34
CA LEU A 986 -21.27 23.19 -50.67
C LEU A 986 -20.03 23.60 -51.46
N LYS A 987 -19.65 22.85 -52.51
CA LYS A 987 -18.39 23.09 -53.23
C LYS A 987 -18.19 24.55 -53.67
N PRO A 988 -19.17 25.25 -54.30
CA PRO A 988 -18.98 26.65 -54.69
C PRO A 988 -18.75 27.59 -53.50
N ALA A 989 -19.42 27.33 -52.37
CA ALA A 989 -19.26 28.11 -51.14
C ALA A 989 -17.90 27.84 -50.48
N LEU A 990 -17.45 26.59 -50.46
CA LEU A 990 -16.13 26.20 -49.94
C LEU A 990 -14.99 26.74 -50.81
N ASP A 991 -15.17 26.81 -52.13
CA ASP A 991 -14.20 27.43 -53.04
C ASP A 991 -14.04 28.93 -52.74
N ALA A 992 -15.15 29.64 -52.45
CA ALA A 992 -15.11 31.04 -52.01
C ALA A 992 -14.43 31.19 -50.64
N TYR A 993 -14.78 30.32 -49.69
CA TYR A 993 -14.15 30.27 -48.37
C TYR A 993 -12.63 30.03 -48.45
N GLY A 994 -12.18 29.12 -49.32
CA GLY A 994 -10.77 28.80 -49.53
C GLY A 994 -9.97 29.94 -50.17
N ARG A 995 -10.62 30.79 -50.97
CA ARG A 995 -10.05 32.07 -51.45
C ARG A 995 -10.11 33.18 -50.40
N LYS A 996 -10.53 32.87 -49.18
CA LYS A 996 -10.69 33.80 -48.05
C LYS A 996 -11.75 34.90 -48.33
N ASP A 997 -12.71 34.60 -49.21
CA ASP A 997 -13.88 35.44 -49.52
C ASP A 997 -15.10 34.93 -48.75
N TYR A 998 -15.13 35.26 -47.45
CA TYR A 998 -16.14 34.78 -46.51
C TYR A 998 -17.52 35.39 -46.75
N ALA A 999 -17.59 36.63 -47.28
CA ALA A 999 -18.84 37.29 -47.62
C ALA A 999 -19.51 36.62 -48.84
N ALA A 1000 -18.73 36.28 -49.88
CA ALA A 1000 -19.25 35.50 -51.00
C ALA A 1000 -19.66 34.09 -50.56
N CYS A 1001 -18.90 33.46 -49.66
CA CYS A 1001 -19.27 32.17 -49.09
C CYS A 1001 -20.66 32.22 -48.42
N GLU A 1002 -20.88 33.20 -47.52
CA GLU A 1002 -22.16 33.37 -46.82
C GLU A 1002 -23.33 33.62 -47.79
N THR A 1003 -23.10 34.44 -48.83
CA THR A 1003 -24.10 34.72 -49.87
C THR A 1003 -24.50 33.44 -50.61
N ILE A 1004 -23.52 32.68 -51.09
CA ILE A 1004 -23.75 31.41 -51.81
C ILE A 1004 -24.50 30.42 -50.92
N VAL A 1005 -24.15 30.31 -49.64
CA VAL A 1005 -24.86 29.41 -48.70
C VAL A 1005 -26.31 29.85 -48.50
N GLY A 1006 -26.55 31.16 -48.34
CA GLY A 1006 -27.89 31.72 -48.20
C GLY A 1006 -28.78 31.42 -49.41
N GLU A 1007 -28.26 31.57 -50.63
CA GLU A 1007 -28.96 31.23 -51.87
C GLU A 1007 -29.33 29.74 -51.93
N ARG A 1008 -28.43 28.85 -51.50
CA ARG A 1008 -28.67 27.38 -51.48
C ARG A 1008 -29.70 26.96 -50.44
N LEU A 1009 -29.72 27.61 -49.28
CA LEU A 1009 -30.74 27.37 -48.26
C LEU A 1009 -32.12 27.89 -48.74
N ALA A 1010 -32.15 29.05 -49.39
CA ALA A 1010 -33.37 29.65 -49.92
C ALA A 1010 -33.95 28.89 -51.13
N SER A 1011 -33.12 28.25 -51.95
CA SER A 1011 -33.56 27.47 -53.12
C SER A 1011 -34.26 26.16 -52.77
N GLY A 1012 -34.20 25.71 -51.51
CA GLY A 1012 -34.81 24.45 -51.05
C GLY A 1012 -34.13 23.18 -51.60
N THR A 1013 -33.00 23.31 -52.30
CA THR A 1013 -32.29 22.19 -52.96
C THR A 1013 -31.36 21.40 -52.02
N VAL A 1014 -31.23 21.83 -50.76
CA VAL A 1014 -30.39 21.17 -49.75
C VAL A 1014 -31.17 20.02 -49.12
N ALA A 1015 -30.61 18.81 -49.15
CA ALA A 1015 -31.23 17.66 -48.51
C ALA A 1015 -31.38 17.88 -46.99
N LYS A 1016 -32.47 17.38 -46.40
CA LYS A 1016 -32.75 17.54 -44.95
C LYS A 1016 -31.58 17.11 -44.05
N LYS A 1017 -30.85 16.06 -44.44
CA LYS A 1017 -29.68 15.54 -43.72
C LYS A 1017 -28.46 16.47 -43.79
N ASP A 1018 -28.32 17.25 -44.86
CA ASP A 1018 -27.16 18.10 -45.11
C ASP A 1018 -27.37 19.52 -44.56
N ARG A 1019 -28.63 19.90 -44.30
CA ARG A 1019 -29.01 21.24 -43.83
C ARG A 1019 -28.23 21.71 -42.59
N PRO A 1020 -28.02 20.91 -41.53
CA PRO A 1020 -27.21 21.34 -40.39
C PRO A 1020 -25.77 21.69 -40.77
N THR A 1021 -25.16 20.93 -41.69
CA THR A 1021 -23.80 21.18 -42.20
C THR A 1021 -23.73 22.42 -43.08
N VAL A 1022 -24.77 22.68 -43.88
CA VAL A 1022 -24.86 23.90 -44.69
C VAL A 1022 -25.03 25.14 -43.81
N GLU A 1023 -25.92 25.10 -42.82
CA GLU A 1023 -26.12 26.18 -41.85
C GLU A 1023 -24.86 26.43 -41.00
N TYR A 1024 -24.09 25.37 -40.70
CA TYR A 1024 -22.78 25.50 -40.04
C TYR A 1024 -21.82 26.37 -40.86
N LEU A 1025 -21.71 26.16 -42.18
CA LEU A 1025 -20.75 26.90 -43.03
C LEU A 1025 -21.05 28.40 -43.05
N ALA A 1026 -22.33 28.78 -43.20
CA ALA A 1026 -22.74 30.20 -43.13
C ALA A 1026 -22.35 30.84 -41.80
N ARG A 1027 -22.61 30.14 -40.68
CA ARG A 1027 -22.25 30.62 -39.34
C ARG A 1027 -20.74 30.78 -39.20
N ALA A 1028 -19.96 29.77 -39.61
CA ALA A 1028 -18.50 29.81 -39.53
C ALA A 1028 -17.91 30.98 -40.35
N ALA A 1029 -18.41 31.22 -41.56
CA ALA A 1029 -17.99 32.34 -42.40
C ALA A 1029 -18.31 33.71 -41.76
N ARG A 1030 -19.50 33.86 -41.17
CA ARG A 1030 -19.90 35.09 -40.47
C ARG A 1030 -19.05 35.36 -39.23
N GLU A 1031 -18.85 34.35 -38.39
CA GLU A 1031 -18.09 34.48 -37.16
C GLU A 1031 -16.60 34.73 -37.41
N LEU A 1032 -16.05 34.14 -38.49
CA LEU A 1032 -14.67 34.41 -38.89
C LEU A 1032 -14.49 35.87 -39.32
N GLN A 1033 -15.43 36.42 -40.10
CA GLN A 1033 -15.44 37.85 -40.45
C GLN A 1033 -15.48 38.74 -39.20
N GLN A 1034 -16.39 38.45 -38.26
CA GLN A 1034 -16.48 39.18 -36.99
C GLN A 1034 -15.17 39.09 -36.18
N SER A 1035 -14.58 37.90 -36.13
CA SER A 1035 -13.33 37.66 -35.42
C SER A 1035 -12.15 38.42 -36.02
N ILE A 1036 -12.06 38.53 -37.35
CA ILE A 1036 -11.02 39.32 -38.03
C ILE A 1036 -11.10 40.78 -37.61
N GLU A 1037 -12.30 41.37 -37.60
CA GLU A 1037 -12.48 42.76 -37.18
C GLU A 1037 -12.12 42.97 -35.70
N VAL A 1038 -12.49 42.04 -34.81
CA VAL A 1038 -12.11 42.11 -33.40
C VAL A 1038 -10.59 42.02 -33.22
N ASP A 1039 -9.91 41.14 -33.96
CA ASP A 1039 -8.47 40.98 -33.84
C ASP A 1039 -7.71 42.21 -34.34
N LEU A 1040 -8.12 42.79 -35.47
CA LEU A 1040 -7.54 44.04 -35.97
C LEU A 1040 -7.71 45.17 -34.95
N ALA A 1041 -8.90 45.30 -34.36
CA ALA A 1041 -9.17 46.29 -33.31
C ALA A 1041 -8.35 46.04 -32.03
N ARG A 1042 -8.25 44.77 -31.59
CA ARG A 1042 -7.44 44.35 -30.43
C ARG A 1042 -5.97 44.70 -30.64
N MET A 1043 -5.41 44.36 -31.80
CA MET A 1043 -4.01 44.64 -32.10
C MET A 1043 -3.72 46.14 -32.13
N LYS A 1044 -4.67 46.93 -32.66
CA LYS A 1044 -4.56 48.39 -32.66
C LYS A 1044 -4.58 48.95 -31.23
N LYS A 1045 -5.46 48.42 -30.38
CA LYS A 1045 -5.53 48.78 -28.96
C LYS A 1045 -4.23 48.42 -28.22
N LEU A 1046 -3.75 47.19 -28.35
CA LEU A 1046 -2.51 46.74 -27.71
C LEU A 1046 -1.29 47.58 -28.14
N ALA A 1047 -1.19 47.92 -29.44
CA ALA A 1047 -0.15 48.80 -29.94
C ALA A 1047 -0.24 50.22 -29.35
N ALA A 1048 -1.46 50.76 -29.20
CA ALA A 1048 -1.69 52.06 -28.57
C ALA A 1048 -1.39 52.07 -27.06
N GLU A 1049 -1.58 50.93 -26.39
CA GLU A 1049 -1.26 50.71 -24.96
C GLU A 1049 0.22 50.35 -24.72
N GLY A 1050 1.10 50.50 -25.72
CA GLY A 1050 2.54 50.25 -25.55
C GLY A 1050 2.92 48.76 -25.47
N ASN A 1051 2.05 47.86 -25.96
CA ASN A 1051 2.25 46.39 -25.99
C ASN A 1051 2.40 45.82 -27.42
N PRO A 1052 3.34 46.32 -28.26
CA PRO A 1052 3.50 45.87 -29.64
C PRO A 1052 3.88 44.39 -29.78
N ASP A 1053 4.61 43.82 -28.81
CA ASP A 1053 4.97 42.39 -28.84
C ASP A 1053 3.76 41.47 -28.70
N GLU A 1054 2.81 41.83 -27.83
CA GLU A 1054 1.56 41.07 -27.71
C GLU A 1054 0.70 41.23 -28.96
N ALA A 1055 0.59 42.44 -29.51
CA ALA A 1055 -0.10 42.67 -30.78
C ALA A 1055 0.50 41.83 -31.92
N LYS A 1056 1.84 41.78 -32.02
CA LYS A 1056 2.58 41.00 -33.03
C LYS A 1056 2.29 39.50 -32.94
N SER A 1057 1.97 38.98 -31.76
CA SER A 1057 1.69 37.55 -31.55
C SER A 1057 0.46 37.04 -32.32
N PHE A 1058 -0.49 37.92 -32.68
CA PHE A 1058 -1.70 37.57 -33.43
C PHE A 1058 -1.51 37.56 -34.95
N LEU A 1059 -0.43 38.18 -35.48
CA LEU A 1059 -0.23 38.36 -36.92
C LEU A 1059 -0.18 37.05 -37.71
N ALA A 1060 0.46 36.02 -37.16
CA ALA A 1060 0.60 34.74 -37.86
C ALA A 1060 -0.75 34.09 -38.14
N GLY A 1061 -1.68 34.14 -37.16
CA GLY A 1061 -3.03 33.64 -37.32
C GLY A 1061 -3.86 34.47 -38.31
N LEU A 1062 -3.76 35.80 -38.25
CA LEU A 1062 -4.47 36.68 -39.19
C LEU A 1062 -4.01 36.50 -40.64
N ARG A 1063 -2.69 36.39 -40.89
CA ARG A 1063 -2.15 36.10 -42.24
C ARG A 1063 -2.70 34.79 -42.81
N GLY A 1064 -2.94 33.80 -41.94
CA GLY A 1064 -3.51 32.52 -42.31
C GLY A 1064 -4.92 32.61 -42.92
N ILE A 1065 -5.73 33.56 -42.45
CA ILE A 1065 -7.17 33.66 -42.77
C ILE A 1065 -7.54 34.89 -43.59
N MET A 1066 -6.67 35.91 -43.72
CA MET A 1066 -6.92 37.08 -44.56
C MET A 1066 -6.28 36.94 -45.95
N PRO A 1067 -6.87 37.50 -47.02
CA PRO A 1067 -6.28 37.47 -48.37
C PRO A 1067 -4.85 38.00 -48.40
N ASP A 1068 -4.02 37.42 -49.26
CA ASP A 1068 -2.65 37.89 -49.44
C ASP A 1068 -2.68 39.33 -50.00
N GLY A 1069 -1.98 40.24 -49.37
CA GLY A 1069 -1.98 41.66 -49.74
C GLY A 1069 -3.19 42.47 -49.25
N ASP A 1070 -4.00 41.97 -48.31
CA ASP A 1070 -5.09 42.75 -47.70
C ASP A 1070 -4.58 44.07 -47.08
N ALA A 1071 -5.15 45.20 -47.51
CA ALA A 1071 -4.72 46.53 -47.10
C ALA A 1071 -4.87 46.78 -45.59
N ARG A 1072 -5.86 46.15 -44.93
CA ARG A 1072 -6.06 46.27 -43.47
C ARG A 1072 -4.93 45.59 -42.70
N LEU A 1073 -4.44 44.47 -43.23
CA LEU A 1073 -3.32 43.73 -42.64
C LEU A 1073 -2.00 44.52 -42.76
N ALA A 1074 -1.75 45.12 -43.92
CA ALA A 1074 -0.58 46.00 -44.11
C ALA A 1074 -0.63 47.22 -43.18
N ALA A 1075 -1.82 47.81 -42.98
CA ALA A 1075 -2.01 48.95 -42.09
C ALA A 1075 -1.72 48.59 -40.62
N ILE A 1076 -2.20 47.44 -40.12
CA ILE A 1076 -1.95 47.06 -38.72
C ILE A 1076 -0.48 46.70 -38.47
N GLU A 1077 0.21 46.12 -39.45
CA GLU A 1077 1.65 45.83 -39.35
C GLU A 1077 2.48 47.11 -39.21
N GLN A 1078 2.11 48.17 -39.94
CA GLN A 1078 2.73 49.49 -39.80
C GLN A 1078 2.47 50.11 -38.42
N VAL A 1079 1.23 49.98 -37.90
CA VAL A 1079 0.88 50.46 -36.54
C VAL A 1079 1.70 49.73 -35.48
N ILE A 1080 1.87 48.41 -35.59
CA ILE A 1080 2.70 47.63 -34.65
C ILE A 1080 4.18 48.00 -34.77
N ALA A 1081 4.70 48.16 -35.98
CA ALA A 1081 6.11 48.52 -36.22
C ALA A 1081 6.48 49.93 -35.72
N SER A 1082 5.50 50.84 -35.67
CA SER A 1082 5.69 52.22 -35.22
C SER A 1082 5.41 52.44 -33.72
N ALA A 1083 4.79 51.47 -33.04
CA ALA A 1083 4.51 51.54 -31.61
C ALA A 1083 5.79 51.34 -30.77
N LYS A 1084 6.01 52.21 -29.79
CA LYS A 1084 7.11 52.06 -28.82
C LYS A 1084 6.70 51.08 -27.73
N GLN A 1085 7.55 50.10 -27.46
CA GLN A 1085 7.39 49.20 -26.33
C GLN A 1085 7.55 49.99 -25.03
N GLU A 1086 6.50 50.08 -24.22
CA GLU A 1086 6.65 50.60 -22.86
C GLU A 1086 7.31 49.55 -21.97
N PRO A 1087 8.19 49.94 -21.03
CA PRO A 1087 8.75 49.02 -20.06
C PRO A 1087 7.60 48.42 -19.25
N LYS A 1088 7.40 47.10 -19.38
CA LYS A 1088 6.43 46.37 -18.56
C LYS A 1088 6.71 46.67 -17.09
N PRO A 1089 5.73 47.07 -16.27
CA PRO A 1089 5.86 47.02 -14.83
C PRO A 1089 6.26 45.59 -14.47
N LYS A 1090 7.49 45.40 -13.98
CA LYS A 1090 8.00 44.09 -13.59
C LYS A 1090 7.09 43.50 -12.52
N ASP A 1091 6.34 42.45 -12.84
CA ASP A 1091 5.94 41.35 -11.94
C ASP A 1091 5.66 41.68 -10.45
N GLU A 1092 5.10 42.86 -10.13
CA GLU A 1092 4.78 43.22 -8.74
C GLU A 1092 3.56 42.45 -8.23
N ALA A 1093 2.65 42.07 -9.13
CA ALA A 1093 1.51 41.20 -8.81
C ALA A 1093 1.91 39.74 -8.56
N ARG A 1094 3.07 39.29 -9.06
CA ARG A 1094 3.59 37.93 -8.81
C ARG A 1094 4.42 37.85 -7.52
N LYS A 1095 4.97 38.97 -7.06
CA LYS A 1095 5.73 39.08 -5.80
C LYS A 1095 4.88 39.05 -4.53
N THR A 1096 3.59 39.36 -4.61
CA THR A 1096 2.70 39.34 -3.43
C THR A 1096 2.33 37.93 -2.98
N VAL A 1097 2.49 36.92 -3.84
CA VAL A 1097 2.35 35.49 -3.50
C VAL A 1097 3.61 34.93 -2.81
N ASP A 1098 4.77 35.60 -2.95
CA ASP A 1098 6.01 35.21 -2.28
C ASP A 1098 6.22 35.89 -0.91
N ALA A 1099 5.33 36.80 -0.49
CA ALA A 1099 5.49 37.56 0.75
C ALA A 1099 5.44 36.70 2.03
N ASP A 1100 4.74 35.55 2.01
CA ASP A 1100 4.70 34.61 3.14
C ASP A 1100 6.02 33.85 3.36
N LYS A 1101 6.95 33.87 2.39
CA LYS A 1101 8.27 33.21 2.54
C LYS A 1101 9.27 34.04 3.35
N ASN A 1102 8.92 35.26 3.79
CA ASN A 1102 9.85 36.21 4.41
C ASN A 1102 9.65 36.41 5.94
N ALA A 1103 8.86 35.59 6.63
CA ALA A 1103 8.83 35.60 8.10
C ALA A 1103 10.14 34.98 8.66
N GLU A 1104 10.84 35.69 9.55
CA GLU A 1104 12.04 35.17 10.23
C GLU A 1104 11.62 34.19 11.34
N TRP A 1105 11.87 32.90 11.12
CA TRP A 1105 11.64 31.83 12.09
C TRP A 1105 12.96 31.43 12.76
N GLU A 1106 12.97 31.35 14.09
CA GLU A 1106 14.09 30.87 14.90
C GLU A 1106 13.82 29.44 15.39
N CYS A 1107 14.81 28.56 15.24
CA CYS A 1107 14.68 27.15 15.60
C CYS A 1107 14.97 26.96 17.10
N LEU A 1108 14.01 26.43 17.86
CA LEU A 1108 14.15 26.20 19.31
C LEU A 1108 14.71 24.80 19.63
N ILE A 1109 14.52 23.83 18.73
CA ILE A 1109 14.97 22.44 18.82
C ILE A 1109 15.51 21.98 17.47
N THR A 1110 16.73 21.44 17.43
CA THR A 1110 17.50 21.14 16.21
C THR A 1110 17.85 19.65 16.05
N GLU A 1111 18.01 19.20 14.80
CA GLU A 1111 18.42 17.84 14.41
C GLU A 1111 19.82 17.79 13.74
N ILE A 1112 20.41 16.60 13.61
CA ILE A 1112 21.71 16.39 12.95
C ILE A 1112 21.55 16.40 11.42
N VAL A 1113 22.50 17.01 10.69
CA VAL A 1113 22.60 16.89 9.23
C VAL A 1113 23.02 15.47 8.83
N THR A 1114 22.09 14.65 8.33
CA THR A 1114 22.42 13.41 7.63
C THR A 1114 22.52 13.67 6.13
N GLY A 1115 23.64 13.29 5.52
CA GLY A 1115 23.93 13.65 4.13
C GLY A 1115 22.99 12.95 3.14
N ARG A 1116 21.98 13.67 2.63
CA ARG A 1116 21.46 13.68 1.23
C ARG A 1116 20.05 14.30 1.07
N SER A 1117 19.47 15.02 2.04
CA SER A 1117 18.21 15.75 1.80
C SER A 1117 18.41 17.03 0.97
N LYS A 1118 17.48 17.32 0.03
CA LYS A 1118 17.53 18.49 -0.87
C LYS A 1118 16.77 19.71 -0.37
N GLN A 1119 16.08 19.68 0.77
CA GLN A 1119 15.24 20.80 1.23
C GLN A 1119 15.12 20.84 2.77
N GLY A 1120 15.94 21.67 3.41
CA GLY A 1120 15.83 22.02 4.83
C GLY A 1120 16.76 23.21 5.16
N THR A 1121 16.24 24.24 5.81
CA THR A 1121 16.94 25.52 6.07
C THR A 1121 17.72 25.56 7.39
N GLY A 1122 17.69 24.51 8.22
CA GLY A 1122 18.47 24.41 9.46
C GLY A 1122 19.64 23.45 9.28
N LYS A 1123 20.87 23.95 9.32
CA LYS A 1123 22.10 23.14 9.30
C LYS A 1123 22.83 23.37 10.63
N VAL A 1124 22.99 22.35 11.46
CA VAL A 1124 23.79 22.42 12.70
C VAL A 1124 24.72 21.22 12.83
N GLU A 1125 25.87 21.40 13.49
CA GLU A 1125 26.82 20.32 13.74
C GLU A 1125 26.26 19.28 14.72
N ALA A 1126 26.73 18.02 14.67
CA ALA A 1126 26.23 16.96 15.55
C ALA A 1126 26.34 17.29 17.06
N ALA A 1127 27.34 18.09 17.45
CA ALA A 1127 27.51 18.56 18.82
C ALA A 1127 26.47 19.61 19.26
N GLN A 1128 25.74 20.20 18.31
CA GLN A 1128 24.74 21.26 18.51
C GLN A 1128 23.30 20.75 18.36
N ALA A 1129 23.11 19.47 18.01
CA ALA A 1129 21.79 18.86 17.94
C ALA A 1129 21.20 18.63 19.34
N SER A 1130 19.88 18.72 19.43
CA SER A 1130 19.18 18.48 20.69
C SER A 1130 19.27 17.01 21.09
N LYS A 1131 19.61 16.73 22.35
CA LYS A 1131 19.59 15.38 22.92
C LYS A 1131 18.17 15.01 23.33
N TRP A 1132 17.77 13.78 23.04
CA TRP A 1132 16.46 13.25 23.35
C TRP A 1132 16.55 12.03 24.26
N ARG A 1133 15.57 11.91 25.16
CA ARG A 1133 15.28 10.69 25.93
C ARG A 1133 14.17 9.94 25.22
N MET A 1134 14.37 8.64 24.99
CA MET A 1134 13.39 7.81 24.29
C MET A 1134 12.99 6.59 25.13
N LYS A 1135 11.69 6.31 25.15
CA LYS A 1135 11.13 5.05 25.67
C LYS A 1135 10.12 4.48 24.69
N VAL A 1136 10.34 3.22 24.28
CA VAL A 1136 9.43 2.50 23.38
C VAL A 1136 8.41 1.72 24.22
N ILE A 1137 7.13 1.92 23.93
CA ILE A 1137 5.98 1.26 24.56
C ILE A 1137 5.04 0.72 23.46
N GLU A 1138 4.21 -0.27 23.72
CA GLU A 1138 3.27 -0.73 22.68
C GLU A 1138 2.06 0.16 22.51
N SER A 1139 1.52 0.63 23.62
CA SER A 1139 0.34 1.47 23.67
C SER A 1139 0.50 2.52 24.75
N MET A 1140 -0.23 3.62 24.61
CA MET A 1140 -0.22 4.71 25.57
C MET A 1140 -0.62 4.29 27.00
N ALA A 1141 -1.29 3.15 27.19
CA ALA A 1141 -1.60 2.60 28.51
C ALA A 1141 -0.35 2.21 29.33
N GLN A 1142 0.81 2.05 28.68
CA GLN A 1142 2.09 1.72 29.32
C GLN A 1142 2.95 2.97 29.57
N ALA A 1143 2.48 4.16 29.18
CA ALA A 1143 3.22 5.40 29.39
C ALA A 1143 3.30 5.71 30.90
N PRO A 1144 4.48 6.04 31.46
CA PRO A 1144 4.60 6.36 32.88
C PRO A 1144 3.76 7.59 33.27
N ASP A 1145 3.14 7.59 34.45
CA ASP A 1145 2.36 8.74 34.90
C ASP A 1145 3.21 10.02 34.94
N GLY A 1146 2.64 11.11 34.43
CA GLY A 1146 3.29 12.41 34.42
C GLY A 1146 4.49 12.54 33.47
N TRP A 1147 4.76 11.55 32.59
CA TRP A 1147 5.91 11.54 31.68
C TRP A 1147 6.00 12.74 30.73
N VAL A 1148 4.96 13.57 30.59
CA VAL A 1148 4.97 14.80 29.78
C VAL A 1148 5.37 16.05 30.57
N THR A 1149 5.44 15.95 31.90
CA THR A 1149 5.65 17.10 32.78
C THR A 1149 7.15 17.45 32.94
N PRO A 1150 7.48 18.70 33.32
CA PRO A 1150 8.87 19.08 33.60
C PRO A 1150 9.51 18.36 34.80
N THR A 1151 8.69 17.87 35.74
CA THR A 1151 9.17 17.22 36.98
C THR A 1151 9.47 15.73 36.82
N PHE A 1152 9.21 15.14 35.65
CA PHE A 1152 9.42 13.72 35.43
C PHE A 1152 10.90 13.37 35.25
N VAL A 1153 11.36 12.31 35.91
CA VAL A 1153 12.74 11.80 35.85
C VAL A 1153 12.84 10.72 34.77
N ASP A 1154 13.58 10.98 33.71
CA ASP A 1154 13.77 10.09 32.55
C ASP A 1154 15.21 9.55 32.44
N SER A 1155 15.98 9.54 33.54
CA SER A 1155 17.38 9.09 33.56
C SER A 1155 17.57 7.61 33.18
N GLU A 1156 16.53 6.78 33.34
CA GLU A 1156 16.53 5.37 32.93
C GLU A 1156 16.13 5.17 31.46
N TRP A 1157 15.77 6.25 30.75
CA TRP A 1157 15.42 6.20 29.33
C TRP A 1157 16.68 6.31 28.48
N ASP A 1158 16.62 5.66 27.32
CA ASP A 1158 17.71 5.66 26.36
C ASP A 1158 17.97 7.09 25.85
N GLU A 1159 19.24 7.52 25.86
CA GLU A 1159 19.67 8.79 25.27
C GLU A 1159 19.93 8.61 23.78
N THR A 1160 19.41 9.52 22.96
CA THR A 1160 19.59 9.48 21.51
C THR A 1160 19.58 10.88 20.89
N ASN A 1161 20.11 10.99 19.68
CA ASN A 1161 19.95 12.18 18.84
C ASN A 1161 18.98 11.87 17.70
N LEU A 1162 18.24 12.88 17.24
CA LEU A 1162 17.48 12.75 16.00
C LEU A 1162 18.43 12.93 14.79
N PRO A 1163 18.22 12.16 13.72
CA PRO A 1163 17.08 11.28 13.49
C PRO A 1163 17.27 9.82 13.98
N ILE A 1164 16.19 9.19 14.46
CA ILE A 1164 16.20 7.81 15.01
C ILE A 1164 15.18 6.88 14.32
N SER A 1165 15.43 5.56 14.40
CA SER A 1165 14.51 4.46 14.07
C SER A 1165 14.36 3.52 15.28
N TRP A 1166 13.20 2.87 15.45
CA TRP A 1166 12.91 2.00 16.60
C TRP A 1166 12.06 0.76 16.20
N PRO A 1167 11.79 -0.18 17.13
CA PRO A 1167 11.05 -1.42 16.83
C PRO A 1167 9.63 -1.18 16.34
N LEU A 1168 9.20 -2.06 15.45
CA LEU A 1168 7.99 -1.86 14.64
C LEU A 1168 6.69 -1.96 15.44
N TYR A 1169 5.69 -1.16 15.05
CA TYR A 1169 4.34 -1.11 15.63
C TYR A 1169 4.23 -0.65 17.09
N HIS A 1170 5.29 -0.06 17.62
CA HIS A 1170 5.32 0.53 18.95
C HIS A 1170 5.11 2.05 18.92
N THR A 1171 4.61 2.56 20.02
CA THR A 1171 4.60 3.99 20.35
C THR A 1171 5.94 4.35 20.98
N ALA A 1172 6.62 5.36 20.48
CA ALA A 1172 7.79 5.94 21.11
C ALA A 1172 7.39 7.21 21.88
N LEU A 1173 7.83 7.28 23.12
CA LEU A 1173 7.79 8.47 23.96
C LEU A 1173 9.14 9.18 23.84
N PHE A 1174 9.11 10.45 23.47
CA PHE A 1174 10.27 11.30 23.30
C PHE A 1174 10.20 12.47 24.27
N ARG A 1175 11.34 12.82 24.88
CA ARG A 1175 11.47 14.01 25.74
C ARG A 1175 12.77 14.74 25.47
N THR A 1176 12.72 16.07 25.50
CA THR A 1176 13.89 16.95 25.47
C THR A 1176 13.61 18.25 26.21
N THR A 1177 14.66 18.99 26.54
CA THR A 1177 14.60 20.29 27.23
C THR A 1177 15.33 21.37 26.43
N PHE A 1178 14.80 22.60 26.45
CA PHE A 1178 15.38 23.75 25.77
C PHE A 1178 15.14 25.04 26.55
N THR A 1179 15.93 26.09 26.31
CA THR A 1179 15.85 27.36 27.05
C THR A 1179 15.39 28.50 26.14
N VAL A 1180 14.38 29.26 26.58
CA VAL A 1180 13.90 30.48 25.92
C VAL A 1180 14.26 31.70 26.77
N LYS A 1181 14.98 32.68 26.21
CA LYS A 1181 15.41 33.88 26.96
C LYS A 1181 14.27 34.87 27.17
N ASP A 1182 13.54 35.17 26.09
CA ASP A 1182 12.42 36.09 26.07
C ASP A 1182 11.32 35.51 25.17
N LYS A 1183 10.22 35.06 25.77
CA LYS A 1183 9.09 34.50 25.02
C LYS A 1183 8.26 35.56 24.31
N ASP A 1184 8.27 36.81 24.80
CA ASP A 1184 7.46 37.90 24.27
C ASP A 1184 8.08 38.48 22.97
N ALA A 1185 9.31 38.07 22.64
CA ALA A 1185 9.94 38.32 21.35
C ALA A 1185 9.27 37.56 20.19
N PHE A 1186 8.43 36.56 20.48
CA PHE A 1186 7.79 35.69 19.49
C PHE A 1186 6.26 35.86 19.46
N ASP A 1187 5.64 35.74 18.27
CA ASP A 1187 4.18 35.82 18.10
C ASP A 1187 3.55 34.58 17.45
N GLY A 1188 4.33 33.51 17.24
CA GLY A 1188 3.83 32.25 16.69
C GLY A 1188 4.81 31.11 16.93
N LEU A 1189 4.27 29.89 17.05
CA LEU A 1189 5.04 28.65 17.10
C LEU A 1189 4.66 27.74 15.95
N ARG A 1190 5.62 26.99 15.44
CA ARG A 1190 5.41 26.06 14.35
C ARG A 1190 6.09 24.74 14.61
N PHE A 1191 5.35 23.68 14.32
CA PHE A 1191 5.88 22.34 14.25
C PHE A 1191 6.35 22.04 12.83
N ARG A 1192 7.56 21.48 12.71
CA ARG A 1192 8.05 20.94 11.47
C ARG A 1192 8.64 19.56 11.72
N ALA A 1193 8.18 18.55 10.99
CA ALA A 1193 8.70 17.20 11.13
C ALA A 1193 8.62 16.46 9.83
N TRP A 1194 9.62 15.64 9.53
CA TRP A 1194 9.49 14.69 8.44
C TRP A 1194 8.91 13.39 8.99
N LEU A 1195 7.69 13.06 8.55
CA LEU A 1195 6.99 11.86 8.99
C LEU A 1195 7.03 10.79 7.90
N TYR A 1196 7.41 9.59 8.29
CA TYR A 1196 7.34 8.34 7.55
C TYR A 1196 6.34 7.35 8.19
N MET A 1197 5.07 7.35 7.74
CA MET A 1197 4.04 6.42 8.21
C MET A 1197 3.80 6.41 9.74
N GLN A 1198 4.02 7.52 10.45
CA GLN A 1198 3.69 7.63 11.88
C GLN A 1198 2.25 8.07 12.10
N GLN A 1199 1.63 7.57 13.17
CA GLN A 1199 0.25 7.88 13.57
C GLN A 1199 0.19 8.22 15.05
N GLY A 1200 -0.93 8.84 15.47
CA GLY A 1200 -1.20 9.14 16.86
C GLY A 1200 -0.11 9.98 17.52
N ILE A 1201 0.40 10.99 16.81
CA ILE A 1201 1.45 11.84 17.34
C ILE A 1201 0.82 12.88 18.25
N GLU A 1202 1.30 13.01 19.47
CA GLU A 1202 0.85 14.03 20.41
C GLU A 1202 2.04 14.86 20.89
N ILE A 1203 1.90 16.18 20.88
CA ILE A 1203 2.97 17.12 21.18
C ILE A 1203 2.60 17.89 22.45
N TYR A 1204 3.47 17.84 23.44
CA TYR A 1204 3.29 18.48 24.73
C TYR A 1204 4.39 19.51 25.00
N ILE A 1205 3.98 20.69 25.46
CA ILE A 1205 4.90 21.73 25.97
C ILE A 1205 4.61 21.89 27.45
N ASN A 1206 5.64 21.71 28.29
CA ASN A 1206 5.55 21.87 29.74
C ASN A 1206 4.39 21.09 30.40
N GLY A 1207 4.08 19.90 29.88
CA GLY A 1207 3.00 19.02 30.35
C GLY A 1207 1.62 19.32 29.79
N LYS A 1208 1.47 20.30 28.89
CA LYS A 1208 0.20 20.62 28.23
C LYS A 1208 0.20 20.12 26.79
N LEU A 1209 -0.84 19.41 26.40
CA LEU A 1209 -1.04 18.95 25.02
C LEU A 1209 -1.34 20.17 24.14
N VAL A 1210 -0.45 20.47 23.20
CA VAL A 1210 -0.58 21.64 22.32
C VAL A 1210 -0.95 21.25 20.88
N ALA A 1211 -0.63 20.03 20.47
CA ALA A 1211 -1.03 19.53 19.16
C ALA A 1211 -1.19 18.01 19.11
N LYS A 1212 -2.09 17.53 18.25
CA LYS A 1212 -2.15 16.15 17.78
C LYS A 1212 -1.87 16.13 16.28
N VAL A 1213 -0.94 15.30 15.83
CA VAL A 1213 -0.60 15.12 14.42
C VAL A 1213 -1.03 13.74 13.95
N ASN A 1214 -1.70 13.67 12.81
CA ASN A 1214 -2.12 12.42 12.21
C ASN A 1214 -1.68 12.31 10.74
N ASN A 1215 -1.11 11.18 10.37
CA ASN A 1215 -0.68 10.85 9.01
C ASN A 1215 -1.26 9.46 8.64
N ILE A 1216 -2.46 9.44 8.08
CA ILE A 1216 -3.34 8.25 8.02
C ILE A 1216 -3.00 7.26 6.85
N GLU A 1217 -2.27 7.71 5.85
CA GLU A 1217 -2.05 7.09 4.51
C GLU A 1217 -0.58 7.08 4.03
N GLU A 1218 -0.43 6.44 2.88
CA GLU A 1218 0.71 5.92 2.13
C GLU A 1218 1.88 6.85 1.77
N LYS A 1219 2.06 8.02 2.41
CA LYS A 1219 3.15 8.93 2.02
C LYS A 1219 3.98 9.53 3.14
N THR A 1220 5.27 9.36 2.94
CA THR A 1220 6.39 10.10 3.50
C THR A 1220 6.33 11.57 3.13
N GLY A 1221 6.55 12.49 4.08
CA GLY A 1221 6.65 13.91 3.76
C GLY A 1221 6.96 14.80 4.96
N THR A 1222 7.38 16.03 4.64
CA THR A 1222 7.53 17.10 5.64
C THR A 1222 6.16 17.64 6.01
N VAL A 1223 5.87 17.57 7.30
CA VAL A 1223 4.75 18.22 7.98
C VAL A 1223 5.23 19.55 8.47
N GLU A 1224 4.45 20.57 8.19
CA GLU A 1224 4.69 21.91 8.71
C GLU A 1224 3.33 22.50 9.08
N ALA A 1225 3.16 22.91 10.34
CA ALA A 1225 1.94 23.54 10.81
C ALA A 1225 2.25 24.55 11.91
N GLU A 1226 1.76 25.78 11.73
CA GLU A 1226 1.73 26.77 12.81
C GLU A 1226 0.70 26.32 13.86
N PHE A 1227 1.07 26.40 15.14
CA PHE A 1227 0.17 26.12 16.23
C PHE A 1227 -0.79 27.29 16.47
N ASN A 1228 -1.92 26.99 17.09
CA ASN A 1228 -2.80 28.04 17.60
C ASN A 1228 -2.09 28.90 18.69
N PRO A 1229 -2.64 30.08 19.05
CA PRO A 1229 -2.02 30.95 20.05
C PRO A 1229 -1.83 30.31 21.44
N PHE A 1230 -2.65 29.31 21.82
CA PHE A 1230 -2.54 28.62 23.10
C PHE A 1230 -1.17 27.92 23.28
N ALA A 1231 -0.58 27.40 22.20
CA ALA A 1231 0.72 26.76 22.28
C ALA A 1231 1.84 27.73 22.69
N LEU A 1232 1.80 28.98 22.20
CA LEU A 1232 2.74 30.03 22.56
C LEU A 1232 2.61 30.42 24.04
N GLU A 1233 1.39 30.43 24.58
CA GLU A 1233 1.14 30.70 26.01
C GLU A 1233 1.80 29.68 26.94
N GLN A 1234 2.06 28.45 26.46
CA GLN A 1234 2.71 27.40 27.26
C GLN A 1234 4.22 27.58 27.40
N LEU A 1235 4.85 28.43 26.58
CA LEU A 1235 6.27 28.76 26.72
C LEU A 1235 6.54 29.65 27.93
N LYS A 1236 7.68 29.41 28.57
CA LYS A 1236 8.19 30.16 29.72
C LYS A 1236 9.54 30.78 29.38
N ASN A 1237 9.84 31.91 30.01
CA ASN A 1237 11.22 32.40 30.10
C ASN A 1237 12.01 31.41 30.98
N GLY A 1238 13.15 30.94 30.51
CA GLY A 1238 13.95 29.87 31.12
C GLY A 1238 13.78 28.51 30.43
N GLU A 1239 13.95 27.44 31.20
CA GLU A 1239 13.91 26.07 30.70
C GLU A 1239 12.47 25.60 30.41
N ASN A 1240 12.29 24.89 29.31
CA ASN A 1240 11.04 24.33 28.81
C ASN A 1240 11.23 22.84 28.48
N THR A 1241 10.18 22.05 28.66
CA THR A 1241 10.15 20.63 28.28
C THR A 1241 9.27 20.42 27.07
N LEU A 1242 9.80 19.73 26.06
CA LEU A 1242 9.06 19.21 24.91
C LEU A 1242 8.95 17.69 25.06
N ALA A 1243 7.73 17.18 25.05
CA ALA A 1243 7.46 15.74 25.06
C ALA A 1243 6.58 15.38 23.86
N ILE A 1244 6.88 14.24 23.22
CA ILE A 1244 6.18 13.80 22.01
C ILE A 1244 5.87 12.30 22.09
N THR A 1245 4.65 11.92 21.75
CA THR A 1245 4.30 10.53 21.45
C THR A 1245 4.26 10.35 19.95
N THR A 1246 4.60 9.17 19.45
CA THR A 1246 4.41 8.85 18.04
C THR A 1246 4.42 7.34 17.86
N ARG A 1247 3.57 6.83 16.96
CA ARG A 1247 3.47 5.41 16.70
C ARG A 1247 3.81 5.10 15.26
N GLN A 1248 4.60 4.07 15.02
CA GLN A 1248 4.91 3.63 13.65
C GLN A 1248 3.79 2.72 13.11
N ASN A 1249 3.23 3.04 11.93
CA ASN A 1249 2.21 2.22 11.27
C ASN A 1249 2.83 1.32 10.16
N TRP A 1250 2.35 0.07 9.97
CA TRP A 1250 2.65 -0.71 8.75
C TRP A 1250 1.47 -0.73 7.80
N ARG A 1251 1.45 0.18 6.84
CA ARG A 1251 0.71 -0.07 5.61
C ARG A 1251 1.65 0.19 4.43
N TRP A 1252 2.22 -0.91 3.92
CA TRP A 1252 2.80 -1.05 2.58
C TRP A 1252 4.01 -0.16 2.18
N GLY A 1253 5.16 -0.82 1.96
CA GLY A 1253 6.16 -0.41 0.95
C GLY A 1253 7.46 0.24 1.42
N MET A 1254 8.53 -0.55 1.59
CA MET A 1254 9.91 -0.05 1.68
C MET A 1254 10.90 -0.90 0.89
N LEU A 1255 10.71 -0.98 -0.42
CA LEU A 1255 11.72 -1.51 -1.36
C LEU A 1255 12.85 -0.51 -1.68
N PHE A 1256 13.00 0.61 -0.93
CA PHE A 1256 13.91 1.71 -1.30
C PHE A 1256 14.66 2.36 -0.12
N MET A 1257 15.13 1.56 0.84
CA MET A 1257 15.75 2.09 2.08
C MET A 1257 17.17 2.67 1.94
N ASN A 1258 17.89 2.41 0.86
CA ASN A 1258 19.20 3.04 0.65
C ASN A 1258 19.09 4.53 0.22
N VAL A 1259 17.90 5.03 -0.12
CA VAL A 1259 17.73 6.36 -0.73
C VAL A 1259 16.98 7.38 0.15
N TYR A 1260 16.24 6.96 1.18
CA TYR A 1260 15.29 7.84 1.90
C TYR A 1260 15.43 7.88 3.43
N ASN A 1261 16.59 7.50 3.98
CA ASN A 1261 16.75 7.26 5.42
C ASN A 1261 17.50 8.38 6.16
N ASP A 1262 16.97 9.60 6.07
CA ASP A 1262 17.30 10.68 7.01
C ASP A 1262 16.55 10.52 8.36
N GLY A 1263 15.96 9.34 8.63
CA GLY A 1263 15.22 8.97 9.84
C GLY A 1263 14.11 9.95 10.25
N PHE A 1264 13.60 9.82 11.47
CA PHE A 1264 12.51 10.65 11.98
C PHE A 1264 13.05 11.90 12.68
N GLY A 1265 12.64 13.09 12.24
CA GLY A 1265 13.14 14.39 12.71
C GLY A 1265 12.03 15.33 13.20
N PHE A 1266 12.24 15.96 14.36
CA PHE A 1266 11.32 16.94 14.95
C PHE A 1266 12.02 18.30 15.09
N MET A 1267 11.36 19.36 14.64
CA MET A 1267 11.74 20.76 14.85
C MET A 1267 10.56 21.55 15.43
N LEU A 1268 10.87 22.42 16.38
CA LEU A 1268 9.96 23.42 16.91
C LEU A 1268 10.57 24.80 16.61
N ASP A 1269 9.87 25.60 15.81
CA ASP A 1269 10.31 26.94 15.42
C ASP A 1269 9.42 28.02 16.06
N ALA A 1270 9.97 29.20 16.30
CA ALA A 1270 9.25 30.38 16.78
C ALA A 1270 9.38 31.56 15.79
N ARG A 1271 8.29 32.25 15.51
CA ARG A 1271 8.27 33.42 14.61
C ARG A 1271 8.65 34.68 15.40
N LYS A 1272 9.67 35.41 14.93
CA LYS A 1272 10.07 36.68 15.53
C LYS A 1272 9.04 37.77 15.27
N THR A 1273 8.72 38.55 16.29
CA THR A 1273 7.89 39.74 16.14
C THR A 1273 8.58 40.78 15.26
N SER A 1274 7.82 41.46 14.40
CA SER A 1274 8.33 42.56 13.54
C SER A 1274 8.93 43.74 14.31
N LYS A 1275 8.77 43.79 15.64
CA LYS A 1275 9.22 44.87 16.53
C LYS A 1275 10.63 44.68 17.10
N ASN A 1276 11.22 43.48 17.06
CA ASN A 1276 12.57 43.23 17.57
C ASN A 1276 13.41 42.52 16.49
N LYS A 1277 14.02 43.31 15.60
CA LYS A 1277 14.98 42.84 14.59
C LYS A 1277 16.45 42.94 15.05
N GLU A 1278 16.71 43.40 16.27
CA GLU A 1278 18.06 43.49 16.85
C GLU A 1278 18.38 42.31 17.77
#